data_AF-W2RBU0-F1
#
_entry.id   AF-W2RBU0-F1
#
_cell.length_a   1.000
_cell.length_b   1.000
_cell.length_c   1.000
_cell.angle_alpha   90.00
_cell.angle_beta   90.00
_cell.angle_gamma   90.00
#
_symmetry.space_group_name_H-M   'P 1'
#
loop_
_entity.id
_entity.type
_entity.pdbx_description
1 polymer ?
#
loop_
_entity_poly.entity_id
_entity_poly.type
_entity_poly.pdbx_seq_one_letter_code
_entity_poly.pdbx_strand_id
1 'polypeptide(L)'
;MEQQDALVDVIRAIIGPRDVSRERILELLAQAGNHPNKAVDLFFQLEAANGAEFKVNDVEGSDEEDNEDMPWAETPALPRKALSIDDDATAEWTPQAEELSGLLGGEVKRDVILSLLNRTNNDLNKAVEIYFSENGADADFDEGSDEEDDAAEKKTMPTSVSSENGTAPPSSPSGSARTVTPPSGAVKTPQTPSQSSAALPQTPSALTSIESHQLTPLSSPVAKDALNTEETKAAAPMDKTQTEEELLNGPGTYEVIMSSSNFRWQIGNVFGRAVVQQVQPGGPAALAGIQKSDVLLSFRETVLNEENCAAVVQQLSKERVLVPSALRFRRASDSHSPRHTTPASNGVTPAVATVTKSPPRDSDGDVVMTPVDGDAATKGPVDPKYGLQVLCQAVESMQDAVAGPSAVEFKVLVDLLLNSEFSLDRAVNAFLNEDRIVSDFRGIIGWDWDPEQPSSTVMDANKPYAASIPAGPLGLTVENILERTIVVDIKSGGAAERANVKRSSWLVGLNGQRVTHLTHKETLRLIETATRPLQLQLVIVPPNDYKALRRQLSMNIRQPKTERPIPEQDRMSFRVFQMKIHQGVLAFPKIVTKALFQYLSTEEYHPPTMDSQYPNPLDRLLPENEAWDAALLQDIETMEEERVGEMCAERRFLLNLFASIHDYDDKGESTVIRTIQFLGWLSVRTAKMQKFVDTKESESTDGDRVSKRHRYELLLAVVLHVLESLSIIENHATWDVMVNALKMLILSLSDVDVNKLFVPMFARLSISSSPTARIVPVALLSMVYPHVGGDVRVQLRGMLDRMCNDDNPLVRRAVTSVIGDLASAGGSPVASWTVQLLEKSTADSHDIVRIFAVKGCITLATTLRRLLLEDQNKSKEEDEQTLRLLYCQMVPMVNTYTSDSSWQVRLETARTLPAFCRAFGAEYTDVFVDHFVSMVGDPTVEVRRACAEGAFLLGEALRDIAIQQTATPKSDDSATQEVNKSNGESSEFVVAAQVKFVRSVLPATYTLSTDVSVAVRLSLAQSVGRSLQFIGSNYYDELVPIFTQFLDESQDATVRASLLEEMARYCDSSSDTVTAMIFPAIQALRTSVQWRVRVKFVHCVAAWAERDDGAALPADFADACLELLGDAVNEVRAVVCEKLPSLGKSLGSEWVAEKCVPRVSVCLQSTFHGRLTGLLAVELLAPELQKMDKLRDVIEMVLEQCTSKTANLRFRALRTLGLIVPRLNDPTTTESTLEIVRPLAVVETEADPDVREAAEATQTLLEAVLN
;
A
#
# COMPACT_ATOMS: atom_id res chain seq x y z
N MET A 1 -35.46 -28.60 18.35
CA MET A 1 -35.95 -27.48 17.51
C MET A 1 -34.97 -26.33 17.64
N GLU A 2 -35.26 -25.15 18.18
CA GLU A 2 -34.40 -23.95 18.17
C GLU A 2 -32.87 -24.19 18.02
N GLN A 3 -32.25 -24.95 18.93
CA GLN A 3 -30.79 -25.22 18.90
C GLN A 3 -30.31 -26.14 17.76
N GLN A 4 -31.17 -27.00 17.21
CA GLN A 4 -30.95 -27.76 15.97
C GLN A 4 -31.29 -26.94 14.71
N ASP A 5 -32.31 -26.08 14.77
CA ASP A 5 -32.67 -25.23 13.65
C ASP A 5 -31.56 -24.20 13.38
N ALA A 6 -31.00 -23.60 14.44
CA ALA A 6 -29.79 -22.79 14.34
C ALA A 6 -28.58 -23.55 13.76
N LEU A 7 -28.40 -24.85 14.08
CA LEU A 7 -27.35 -25.68 13.48
C LEU A 7 -27.61 -25.98 11.99
N VAL A 8 -28.87 -26.17 11.60
CA VAL A 8 -29.26 -26.33 10.18
C VAL A 8 -28.99 -25.04 9.40
N ASP A 9 -29.35 -23.89 9.96
CA ASP A 9 -29.18 -22.59 9.28
C ASP A 9 -27.71 -22.18 9.18
N VAL A 10 -26.88 -22.47 10.19
CA VAL A 10 -25.41 -22.34 10.10
C VAL A 10 -24.83 -23.22 8.99
N ILE A 11 -25.28 -24.47 8.85
CA ILE A 11 -24.80 -25.36 7.77
C ILE A 11 -25.27 -24.86 6.39
N ARG A 12 -26.51 -24.35 6.28
CA ARG A 12 -27.02 -23.73 5.04
C ARG A 12 -26.24 -22.49 4.62
N ALA A 13 -25.81 -21.67 5.58
CA ALA A 13 -24.96 -20.51 5.32
C ALA A 13 -23.58 -20.91 4.77
N ILE A 14 -23.06 -22.07 5.15
CA ILE A 14 -21.75 -22.58 4.71
C ILE A 14 -21.84 -23.33 3.37
N ILE A 15 -22.85 -24.19 3.19
CA ILE A 15 -22.99 -25.02 1.97
C ILE A 15 -23.59 -24.23 0.80
N GLY A 16 -24.38 -23.19 1.08
CA GLY A 16 -25.09 -22.40 0.08
C GLY A 16 -26.61 -22.66 0.08
N PRO A 17 -27.44 -21.63 -0.15
CA PRO A 17 -28.85 -21.67 0.22
C PRO A 17 -29.79 -22.25 -0.86
N ARG A 18 -29.41 -23.31 -1.60
CA ARG A 18 -30.26 -23.85 -2.68
C ARG A 18 -30.49 -25.36 -2.80
N ASP A 19 -29.55 -26.23 -2.46
CA ASP A 19 -29.64 -27.63 -2.94
C ASP A 19 -29.66 -28.71 -1.82
N VAL A 20 -29.89 -28.33 -0.54
CA VAL A 20 -29.89 -29.29 0.58
C VAL A 20 -31.11 -29.16 1.51
N SER A 21 -31.89 -30.24 1.63
CA SER A 21 -33.07 -30.32 2.49
C SER A 21 -32.71 -30.28 3.98
N ARG A 22 -33.67 -29.85 4.82
CA ARG A 22 -33.48 -29.80 6.28
C ARG A 22 -33.32 -31.21 6.88
N GLU A 23 -34.01 -32.21 6.35
CA GLU A 23 -33.85 -33.61 6.73
C GLU A 23 -32.43 -34.08 6.43
N ARG A 24 -31.89 -33.75 5.24
CA ARG A 24 -30.54 -34.14 4.84
C ARG A 24 -29.47 -33.51 5.73
N ILE A 25 -29.62 -32.24 6.10
CA ILE A 25 -28.71 -31.58 7.04
C ILE A 25 -28.83 -32.20 8.45
N LEU A 26 -30.03 -32.60 8.88
CA LEU A 26 -30.23 -33.30 10.15
C LEU A 26 -29.67 -34.73 10.14
N GLU A 27 -29.69 -35.45 9.01
CA GLU A 27 -28.98 -36.73 8.83
C GLU A 27 -27.47 -36.55 8.94
N LEU A 28 -26.92 -35.54 8.26
CA LEU A 28 -25.49 -35.22 8.29
C LEU A 28 -25.04 -34.80 9.70
N LEU A 29 -25.83 -33.98 10.40
CA LEU A 29 -25.63 -33.65 11.81
C LEU A 29 -25.69 -34.92 12.69
N ALA A 30 -26.65 -35.81 12.49
CA ALA A 30 -26.75 -37.05 13.26
C ALA A 30 -25.52 -37.97 13.04
N GLN A 31 -25.02 -38.08 11.81
CA GLN A 31 -23.80 -38.82 11.48
C GLN A 31 -22.53 -38.12 12.03
N ALA A 32 -22.52 -36.79 12.05
CA ALA A 32 -21.44 -35.96 12.59
C ALA A 32 -21.40 -35.86 14.13
N GLY A 33 -22.43 -36.37 14.84
CA GLY A 33 -22.57 -36.20 16.29
C GLY A 33 -22.95 -34.78 16.71
N ASN A 34 -23.78 -34.11 15.92
CA ASN A 34 -24.19 -32.69 16.01
C ASN A 34 -23.06 -31.64 15.88
N HIS A 35 -21.87 -32.01 15.38
CA HIS A 35 -20.85 -31.04 14.98
C HIS A 35 -21.14 -30.48 13.57
N PRO A 36 -21.35 -29.16 13.39
CA PRO A 36 -21.74 -28.61 12.09
C PRO A 36 -20.63 -28.73 11.05
N ASN A 37 -19.37 -28.43 11.38
CA ASN A 37 -18.25 -28.52 10.44
C ASN A 37 -18.09 -29.96 9.91
N LYS A 38 -18.23 -30.98 10.78
CA LYS A 38 -18.22 -32.38 10.35
C LYS A 38 -19.41 -32.77 9.49
N ALA A 39 -20.57 -32.14 9.66
CA ALA A 39 -21.72 -32.36 8.78
C ALA A 39 -21.48 -31.73 7.38
N VAL A 40 -20.76 -30.61 7.31
CA VAL A 40 -20.26 -29.99 6.06
C VAL A 40 -19.17 -30.85 5.41
N ASP A 41 -18.20 -31.35 6.18
CA ASP A 41 -17.16 -32.27 5.70
C ASP A 41 -17.78 -33.53 5.10
N LEU A 42 -18.74 -34.15 5.81
CA LEU A 42 -19.48 -35.32 5.33
C LEU A 42 -20.32 -35.00 4.09
N PHE A 43 -20.91 -33.80 3.99
CA PHE A 43 -21.61 -33.37 2.78
C PHE A 43 -20.67 -33.35 1.57
N PHE A 44 -19.57 -32.61 1.63
CA PHE A 44 -18.64 -32.52 0.50
C PHE A 44 -17.96 -33.87 0.18
N GLN A 45 -17.74 -34.73 1.17
CA GLN A 45 -17.26 -36.11 0.93
C GLN A 45 -18.30 -36.99 0.22
N LEU A 46 -19.60 -36.82 0.52
CA LEU A 46 -20.68 -37.55 -0.13
C LEU A 46 -20.94 -37.03 -1.55
N GLU A 47 -20.88 -35.73 -1.79
CA GLU A 47 -21.00 -35.15 -3.14
C GLU A 47 -19.79 -35.54 -4.02
N ALA A 48 -18.57 -35.49 -3.48
CA ALA A 48 -17.37 -35.97 -4.17
C ALA A 48 -17.43 -37.48 -4.51
N ALA A 49 -18.13 -38.28 -3.70
CA ALA A 49 -18.35 -39.71 -3.96
C ALA A 49 -19.48 -39.99 -4.96
N ASN A 50 -20.41 -39.05 -5.16
CA ASN A 50 -21.55 -39.21 -6.10
C ASN A 50 -21.21 -38.82 -7.55
N GLY A 51 -20.17 -38.01 -7.76
CA GLY A 51 -19.45 -37.92 -9.04
C GLY A 51 -20.22 -37.37 -10.24
N ALA A 52 -20.38 -36.03 -10.31
CA ALA A 52 -20.74 -35.32 -11.54
C ALA A 52 -19.80 -34.11 -11.76
N GLU A 53 -19.52 -33.81 -13.03
CA GLU A 53 -18.50 -32.84 -13.48
C GLU A 53 -18.67 -31.43 -12.89
N PHE A 54 -17.68 -30.95 -12.13
CA PHE A 54 -17.49 -29.51 -11.95
C PHE A 54 -16.91 -28.91 -13.24
N LYS A 55 -17.79 -28.39 -14.09
CA LYS A 55 -17.37 -27.48 -15.16
C LYS A 55 -16.92 -26.17 -14.54
N VAL A 56 -15.68 -25.78 -14.83
CA VAL A 56 -15.19 -24.43 -14.57
C VAL A 56 -16.03 -23.46 -15.41
N ASN A 57 -16.55 -22.40 -14.78
CA ASN A 57 -17.03 -21.23 -15.50
C ASN A 57 -15.82 -20.34 -15.79
N ASP A 58 -15.37 -20.34 -17.04
CA ASP A 58 -14.32 -19.42 -17.48
C ASP A 58 -14.80 -17.97 -17.46
N VAL A 59 -13.93 -17.08 -17.01
CA VAL A 59 -13.92 -15.68 -17.45
C VAL A 59 -12.66 -15.50 -18.29
N GLU A 60 -12.86 -15.40 -19.60
CA GLU A 60 -11.96 -14.80 -20.60
C GLU A 60 -10.50 -15.30 -20.67
N GLY A 61 -10.28 -16.36 -21.46
CA GLY A 61 -9.82 -16.11 -22.83
C GLY A 61 -8.37 -16.46 -23.23
N SER A 62 -8.22 -17.63 -23.86
CA SER A 62 -7.34 -17.84 -25.01
C SER A 62 -7.84 -19.04 -25.83
N ASP A 63 -8.14 -18.85 -27.12
CA ASP A 63 -8.71 -19.88 -28.01
C ASP A 63 -7.64 -20.56 -28.92
N GLU A 64 -8.10 -21.58 -29.67
CA GLU A 64 -7.52 -22.21 -30.88
C GLU A 64 -6.38 -23.25 -30.75
N GLU A 65 -6.28 -24.27 -31.63
CA GLU A 65 -7.27 -25.32 -32.02
C GLU A 65 -6.58 -26.49 -32.79
N ASP A 66 -7.37 -27.43 -33.32
CA ASP A 66 -7.05 -28.47 -34.33
C ASP A 66 -6.12 -29.65 -33.94
N ASN A 67 -6.38 -30.90 -34.34
CA ASN A 67 -6.99 -31.36 -35.61
C ASN A 67 -7.86 -32.64 -35.49
N GLU A 68 -8.64 -32.93 -36.53
CA GLU A 68 -9.55 -34.10 -36.66
C GLU A 68 -8.85 -35.36 -37.24
N ASP A 69 -9.47 -36.56 -37.13
CA ASP A 69 -10.08 -37.30 -38.28
C ASP A 69 -10.74 -38.65 -37.83
N MET A 70 -11.52 -39.30 -38.69
CA MET A 70 -12.29 -40.54 -38.41
C MET A 70 -11.99 -41.71 -39.42
N PRO A 71 -12.76 -42.82 -39.59
CA PRO A 71 -12.15 -44.16 -39.50
C PRO A 71 -12.34 -45.09 -40.72
N TRP A 72 -11.46 -46.09 -40.87
CA TRP A 72 -11.81 -47.41 -41.42
C TRP A 72 -10.78 -48.49 -41.00
N ALA A 73 -11.05 -49.76 -41.31
CA ALA A 73 -10.29 -50.89 -40.80
C ALA A 73 -9.96 -51.93 -41.86
N GLU A 74 -8.78 -52.56 -41.76
CA GLU A 74 -8.57 -53.96 -42.16
C GLU A 74 -7.38 -54.59 -41.37
N THR A 75 -7.42 -55.91 -41.18
CA THR A 75 -6.51 -56.73 -40.34
C THR A 75 -5.86 -57.85 -41.19
N PRO A 76 -5.00 -58.78 -40.68
CA PRO A 76 -4.25 -58.88 -39.40
C PRO A 76 -2.74 -59.25 -39.53
N ALA A 77 -1.96 -59.12 -38.44
CA ALA A 77 -0.72 -59.92 -38.24
C ALA A 77 -0.26 -60.07 -36.75
N LEU A 78 -0.78 -61.11 -36.07
CA LEU A 78 -0.12 -62.06 -35.13
C LEU A 78 1.20 -61.67 -34.36
N PRO A 79 1.41 -62.18 -33.13
CA PRO A 79 0.64 -61.92 -31.90
C PRO A 79 1.54 -61.71 -30.64
N ARG A 80 1.12 -60.88 -29.68
CA ARG A 80 1.74 -60.88 -28.32
C ARG A 80 0.67 -60.89 -27.22
N LYS A 81 1.03 -61.49 -26.07
CA LYS A 81 0.13 -61.76 -24.95
C LYS A 81 -0.36 -60.46 -24.30
N ALA A 82 -1.61 -60.48 -23.85
CA ALA A 82 -2.05 -59.61 -22.77
C ALA A 82 -1.40 -60.02 -21.44
N LEU A 83 -1.04 -59.03 -20.63
CA LEU A 83 -1.00 -59.07 -19.16
C LEU A 83 -1.79 -57.86 -18.67
N SER A 84 -2.32 -57.93 -17.45
CA SER A 84 -3.08 -56.85 -16.84
C SER A 84 -2.23 -55.59 -16.67
N ILE A 85 -2.87 -54.43 -16.83
CA ILE A 85 -2.53 -53.26 -16.03
C ILE A 85 -3.39 -53.41 -14.78
N ASP A 86 -2.76 -53.55 -13.63
CA ASP A 86 -3.41 -53.42 -12.32
C ASP A 86 -3.31 -51.94 -11.90
N ASP A 87 -4.31 -51.46 -11.17
CA ASP A 87 -4.35 -50.09 -10.64
C ASP A 87 -3.33 -49.86 -9.52
N ASP A 88 -3.14 -48.57 -9.22
CA ASP A 88 -2.53 -48.03 -7.99
C ASP A 88 -1.03 -48.30 -7.76
N ALA A 89 -0.22 -47.37 -8.27
CA ALA A 89 1.16 -47.16 -7.83
C ALA A 89 1.47 -45.66 -7.80
N THR A 90 1.21 -45.00 -6.66
CA THR A 90 1.76 -43.67 -6.39
C THR A 90 3.28 -43.73 -6.45
N ALA A 91 3.91 -43.03 -7.41
CA ALA A 91 5.35 -43.02 -7.55
C ALA A 91 6.00 -42.47 -6.27
N GLU A 92 6.74 -43.34 -5.56
CA GLU A 92 7.43 -42.95 -4.34
C GLU A 92 8.43 -41.83 -4.62
N TRP A 93 8.47 -40.85 -3.73
CA TRP A 93 9.39 -39.73 -3.80
C TRP A 93 10.77 -40.20 -3.34
N THR A 94 11.61 -40.55 -4.32
CA THR A 94 12.93 -41.12 -4.08
C THR A 94 13.92 -40.09 -3.52
N PRO A 95 15.04 -40.52 -2.93
CA PRO A 95 16.13 -39.61 -2.58
C PRO A 95 16.64 -38.79 -3.77
N GLN A 96 16.59 -39.34 -5.00
CA GLN A 96 16.90 -38.58 -6.21
C GLN A 96 15.85 -37.50 -6.54
N ALA A 97 14.59 -37.67 -6.15
CA ALA A 97 13.56 -36.63 -6.29
C ALA A 97 13.76 -35.49 -5.28
N GLU A 98 14.13 -35.81 -4.04
CA GLU A 98 14.58 -34.83 -3.04
C GLU A 98 15.82 -34.06 -3.54
N GLU A 99 16.83 -34.78 -4.06
CA GLU A 99 18.09 -34.21 -4.55
C GLU A 99 17.88 -33.35 -5.82
N LEU A 100 17.06 -33.81 -6.78
CA LEU A 100 16.71 -33.01 -7.96
C LEU A 100 15.89 -31.77 -7.59
N SER A 101 14.97 -31.87 -6.63
CA SER A 101 14.24 -30.71 -6.11
C SER A 101 15.19 -29.68 -5.47
N GLY A 102 16.23 -30.14 -4.77
CA GLY A 102 17.27 -29.29 -4.22
C GLY A 102 18.16 -28.64 -5.28
N LEU A 103 18.42 -29.34 -6.40
CA LEU A 103 19.22 -28.85 -7.53
C LEU A 103 18.47 -27.86 -8.44
N LEU A 104 17.13 -27.97 -8.53
CA LEU A 104 16.30 -27.13 -9.40
C LEU A 104 15.64 -25.94 -8.69
N GLY A 105 15.58 -25.93 -7.35
CA GLY A 105 14.98 -24.84 -6.58
C GLY A 105 13.52 -25.07 -6.18
N GLY A 106 13.05 -24.26 -5.23
CA GLY A 106 11.86 -24.53 -4.41
C GLY A 106 10.49 -24.40 -5.08
N GLU A 107 10.43 -24.07 -6.38
CA GLU A 107 9.16 -23.81 -7.09
C GLU A 107 8.82 -24.85 -8.17
N VAL A 108 9.70 -25.83 -8.42
CA VAL A 108 9.47 -26.86 -9.43
C VAL A 108 8.45 -27.91 -8.94
N LYS A 109 7.39 -28.12 -9.74
CA LYS A 109 6.30 -29.03 -9.35
C LYS A 109 6.77 -30.49 -9.26
N ARG A 110 6.16 -31.23 -8.32
CA ARG A 110 6.50 -32.60 -7.93
C ARG A 110 6.41 -33.61 -9.09
N ASP A 111 5.42 -33.45 -9.94
CA ASP A 111 5.17 -34.22 -11.16
C ASP A 111 6.25 -33.99 -12.23
N VAL A 112 6.71 -32.74 -12.41
CA VAL A 112 7.81 -32.41 -13.32
C VAL A 112 9.11 -33.10 -12.88
N ILE A 113 9.45 -33.04 -11.59
CA ILE A 113 10.64 -33.69 -11.02
C ILE A 113 10.60 -35.22 -11.22
N LEU A 114 9.47 -35.87 -10.92
CA LEU A 114 9.30 -37.31 -11.12
C LEU A 114 9.29 -37.69 -12.61
N SER A 115 8.71 -36.86 -13.48
CA SER A 115 8.73 -37.02 -14.93
C SER A 115 10.16 -36.96 -15.49
N LEU A 116 10.95 -35.96 -15.09
CA LEU A 116 12.35 -35.82 -15.48
C LEU A 116 13.18 -37.04 -15.06
N LEU A 117 13.08 -37.48 -13.80
CA LEU A 117 13.80 -38.66 -13.31
C LEU A 117 13.40 -39.94 -14.06
N ASN A 118 12.11 -40.11 -14.40
CA ASN A 118 11.66 -41.24 -15.19
C ASN A 118 12.22 -41.17 -16.63
N ARG A 119 12.16 -39.99 -17.27
CA ARG A 119 12.73 -39.72 -18.60
C ARG A 119 14.25 -39.93 -18.66
N THR A 120 14.98 -39.71 -17.57
CA THR A 120 16.46 -39.86 -17.52
C THR A 120 16.96 -41.14 -16.85
N ASN A 121 16.07 -42.06 -16.42
CA ASN A 121 16.41 -43.23 -15.60
C ASN A 121 17.17 -42.88 -14.29
N ASN A 122 16.73 -41.81 -13.62
CA ASN A 122 17.32 -41.24 -12.40
C ASN A 122 18.75 -40.66 -12.58
N ASP A 123 19.15 -40.32 -13.80
CA ASP A 123 20.36 -39.53 -14.06
C ASP A 123 20.09 -38.05 -13.76
N LEU A 124 20.49 -37.62 -12.56
CA LEU A 124 20.29 -36.27 -12.03
C LEU A 124 20.87 -35.18 -12.94
N ASN A 125 22.08 -35.38 -13.46
CA ASN A 125 22.73 -34.38 -14.30
C ASN A 125 21.97 -34.18 -15.60
N LYS A 126 21.49 -35.26 -16.23
CA LYS A 126 20.61 -35.14 -17.40
C LYS A 126 19.24 -34.55 -17.06
N ALA A 127 18.72 -34.79 -15.86
CA ALA A 127 17.43 -34.23 -15.45
C ALA A 127 17.52 -32.70 -15.28
N VAL A 128 18.62 -32.22 -14.72
CA VAL A 128 18.97 -30.78 -14.64
C VAL A 128 19.22 -30.20 -16.04
N GLU A 129 20.05 -30.85 -16.86
CA GLU A 129 20.36 -30.41 -18.23
C GLU A 129 19.10 -30.33 -19.11
N ILE A 130 18.22 -31.34 -19.05
CA ILE A 130 16.94 -31.32 -19.77
C ILE A 130 16.02 -30.22 -19.24
N TYR A 131 15.84 -30.09 -17.92
CA TYR A 131 14.99 -29.04 -17.34
C TYR A 131 15.41 -27.64 -17.77
N PHE A 132 16.70 -27.30 -17.66
CA PHE A 132 17.20 -26.00 -18.12
C PHE A 132 17.22 -25.85 -19.64
N SER A 133 17.23 -26.94 -20.42
CA SER A 133 17.03 -26.87 -21.88
C SER A 133 15.57 -26.70 -22.31
N GLU A 134 14.61 -27.16 -21.49
CA GLU A 134 13.17 -27.08 -21.76
C GLU A 134 12.55 -25.78 -21.22
N ASN A 135 13.12 -25.20 -20.15
CA ASN A 135 12.65 -23.95 -19.52
C ASN A 135 13.58 -22.74 -19.71
N GLY A 136 14.76 -22.89 -20.31
CA GLY A 136 15.82 -21.88 -20.31
C GLY A 136 15.72 -20.79 -21.39
N ALA A 137 14.77 -19.87 -21.28
CA ALA A 137 14.73 -18.67 -22.13
C ALA A 137 14.11 -17.39 -21.50
N ASP A 138 13.85 -17.34 -20.18
CA ASP A 138 13.46 -16.11 -19.47
C ASP A 138 13.90 -16.16 -18.00
N ALA A 139 15.04 -15.53 -17.67
CA ALA A 139 15.52 -15.31 -16.31
C ALA A 139 16.64 -14.24 -16.29
N ASP A 140 16.28 -12.96 -16.19
CA ASP A 140 17.25 -11.88 -15.98
C ASP A 140 17.91 -12.01 -14.59
N PHE A 141 19.24 -12.08 -14.56
CA PHE A 141 20.04 -11.73 -13.38
C PHE A 141 21.32 -11.00 -13.81
N ASP A 142 21.34 -9.69 -13.56
CA ASP A 142 22.51 -8.83 -13.76
C ASP A 142 23.42 -8.88 -12.51
N GLU A 143 24.55 -9.59 -12.63
CA GLU A 143 25.72 -9.31 -11.80
C GLU A 143 26.99 -9.50 -12.66
N GLY A 144 27.58 -8.38 -13.07
CA GLY A 144 28.64 -8.37 -14.07
C GLY A 144 30.02 -8.82 -13.59
N SER A 145 30.80 -9.38 -14.51
CA SER A 145 32.26 -9.44 -14.40
C SER A 145 32.90 -9.24 -15.78
N ASP A 146 33.83 -8.28 -15.88
CA ASP A 146 34.68 -8.09 -17.05
C ASP A 146 35.80 -9.14 -17.03
N GLU A 147 35.98 -9.92 -18.11
CA GLU A 147 37.30 -10.28 -18.63
C GLU A 147 37.24 -10.40 -20.17
N GLU A 148 38.04 -9.59 -20.87
CA GLU A 148 38.44 -9.87 -22.25
C GLU A 148 39.61 -10.88 -22.22
N ASP A 149 39.61 -11.91 -23.07
CA ASP A 149 40.72 -12.07 -24.04
C ASP A 149 40.40 -13.05 -25.19
N ASP A 150 41.28 -13.03 -26.20
CA ASP A 150 41.03 -13.47 -27.56
C ASP A 150 41.63 -14.85 -27.94
N ALA A 151 41.11 -15.39 -29.04
CA ALA A 151 41.81 -16.20 -30.06
C ALA A 151 42.15 -17.69 -29.87
N ALA A 152 42.32 -18.29 -31.07
CA ALA A 152 43.00 -19.54 -31.43
C ALA A 152 42.36 -20.89 -31.00
N GLU A 153 42.23 -21.92 -31.84
CA GLU A 153 42.25 -22.14 -33.29
C GLU A 153 42.27 -23.67 -33.52
N LYS A 154 41.93 -24.12 -34.74
CA LYS A 154 42.46 -25.34 -35.41
C LYS A 154 41.99 -26.76 -35.01
N LYS A 155 41.30 -27.37 -36.01
CA LYS A 155 41.57 -28.70 -36.63
C LYS A 155 41.11 -29.98 -35.89
N THR A 156 40.69 -31.08 -36.55
CA THR A 156 40.30 -31.34 -37.97
C THR A 156 39.50 -32.66 -38.06
N MET A 157 38.50 -32.73 -38.96
CA MET A 157 38.38 -33.62 -40.17
C MET A 157 39.00 -35.06 -40.19
N PRO A 158 38.67 -35.94 -41.18
CA PRO A 158 37.58 -35.90 -42.17
C PRO A 158 36.86 -37.26 -42.39
N THR A 159 35.84 -37.30 -43.27
CA THR A 159 35.91 -38.14 -44.50
C THR A 159 34.89 -37.70 -45.54
N SER A 160 35.14 -38.03 -46.82
CA SER A 160 34.35 -37.59 -47.98
C SER A 160 34.36 -38.66 -49.09
N VAL A 161 33.26 -38.74 -49.85
CA VAL A 161 33.13 -39.55 -51.08
C VAL A 161 32.32 -38.78 -52.12
N SER A 162 32.61 -38.99 -53.41
CA SER A 162 31.97 -38.39 -54.59
C SER A 162 32.21 -39.32 -55.81
N SER A 163 31.84 -39.08 -57.08
CA SER A 163 31.39 -37.88 -57.82
C SER A 163 30.63 -38.32 -59.09
N GLU A 164 30.49 -37.43 -60.10
CA GLU A 164 30.27 -37.72 -61.54
C GLU A 164 28.81 -38.00 -62.02
N ASN A 165 28.40 -37.67 -63.27
CA ASN A 165 28.95 -36.75 -64.29
C ASN A 165 27.88 -36.34 -65.33
N GLY A 166 28.11 -35.27 -66.10
CA GLY A 166 27.32 -34.92 -67.31
C GLY A 166 27.61 -33.53 -67.89
N THR A 167 27.91 -33.42 -69.21
CA THR A 167 28.46 -32.20 -69.83
C THR A 167 28.06 -32.00 -71.32
N ALA A 168 28.41 -30.83 -71.89
CA ALA A 168 28.62 -30.48 -73.32
C ALA A 168 27.58 -29.46 -73.94
N PRO A 169 27.83 -28.84 -75.13
CA PRO A 169 28.10 -27.38 -75.18
C PRO A 169 27.40 -26.63 -76.38
N PRO A 170 27.96 -25.59 -77.04
CA PRO A 170 27.92 -24.16 -76.66
C PRO A 170 27.42 -23.18 -77.78
N SER A 171 27.27 -21.87 -77.49
CA SER A 171 27.98 -20.75 -78.20
C SER A 171 27.37 -19.32 -78.04
N SER A 172 28.22 -18.35 -77.63
CA SER A 172 28.39 -16.93 -78.08
C SER A 172 27.20 -15.92 -78.31
N PRO A 173 27.44 -14.58 -78.35
CA PRO A 173 28.46 -13.74 -77.66
C PRO A 173 27.99 -12.34 -77.16
N SER A 174 28.88 -11.62 -76.45
CA SER A 174 28.93 -10.14 -76.20
C SER A 174 27.80 -9.49 -75.37
N GLY A 175 28.06 -8.58 -74.40
CA GLY A 175 29.31 -7.98 -73.87
C GLY A 175 29.01 -6.64 -73.13
N SER A 176 29.93 -5.87 -72.53
CA SER A 176 31.35 -6.02 -72.10
C SER A 176 31.78 -4.71 -71.37
N ALA A 177 32.72 -4.59 -70.40
CA ALA A 177 33.43 -5.52 -69.50
C ALA A 177 34.31 -4.74 -68.46
N ARG A 178 34.78 -5.41 -67.37
CA ARG A 178 36.10 -5.19 -66.67
C ARG A 178 36.29 -3.92 -65.78
N THR A 179 37.20 -3.83 -64.77
CA THR A 179 38.28 -4.73 -64.22
C THR A 179 38.82 -4.30 -62.82
N VAL A 180 39.17 -5.28 -61.95
CA VAL A 180 40.43 -5.41 -61.12
C VAL A 180 40.78 -4.40 -59.98
N THR A 181 41.55 -4.89 -59.00
CA THR A 181 42.17 -4.23 -57.82
C THR A 181 43.72 -4.32 -57.88
N PRO A 182 44.53 -3.70 -56.98
CA PRO A 182 44.46 -2.42 -56.24
C PRO A 182 45.65 -1.51 -56.72
N PRO A 183 46.61 -0.94 -55.94
CA PRO A 183 46.59 -0.22 -54.63
C PRO A 183 47.30 1.18 -54.63
N SER A 184 47.23 1.89 -53.48
CA SER A 184 48.22 2.87 -52.94
C SER A 184 48.48 4.23 -53.63
N GLY A 185 48.48 5.32 -52.82
CA GLY A 185 49.57 6.32 -52.87
C GLY A 185 49.31 7.79 -53.26
N ALA A 186 49.20 8.68 -52.26
CA ALA A 186 49.40 10.16 -52.33
C ALA A 186 48.38 10.99 -53.19
N VAL A 187 48.17 12.32 -53.05
CA VAL A 187 49.08 13.45 -52.76
C VAL A 187 48.39 14.60 -51.95
N LYS A 188 49.24 15.40 -51.28
CA LYS A 188 49.03 16.58 -50.41
C LYS A 188 48.18 17.77 -50.95
N THR A 189 47.46 18.45 -50.04
CA THR A 189 47.32 19.93 -49.75
C THR A 189 47.57 20.99 -50.86
N PRO A 190 46.92 22.20 -50.91
CA PRO A 190 46.76 23.09 -49.72
C PRO A 190 45.65 24.21 -49.64
N GLN A 191 45.56 24.84 -48.45
CA GLN A 191 45.39 26.29 -48.17
C GLN A 191 44.03 27.09 -48.23
N THR A 192 43.45 27.34 -47.02
CA THR A 192 43.09 28.68 -46.38
C THR A 192 42.11 29.71 -47.01
N PRO A 193 41.57 30.73 -46.27
CA PRO A 193 41.53 31.02 -44.80
C PRO A 193 40.19 31.58 -44.18
N SER A 194 40.17 31.76 -42.84
CA SER A 194 39.41 32.77 -42.02
C SER A 194 37.86 32.69 -41.87
N GLN A 195 37.20 33.11 -40.76
CA GLN A 195 37.60 33.79 -39.50
C GLN A 195 36.61 33.60 -38.31
N SER A 196 37.10 33.60 -37.05
CA SER A 196 36.45 33.96 -35.74
C SER A 196 35.13 33.27 -35.24
N SER A 197 34.82 33.12 -33.94
CA SER A 197 35.61 33.02 -32.68
C SER A 197 34.70 32.75 -31.43
N ALA A 198 35.27 32.14 -30.38
CA ALA A 198 34.76 32.00 -28.98
C ALA A 198 33.69 30.91 -28.69
N ALA A 199 33.60 30.43 -27.43
CA ALA A 199 34.38 29.29 -26.93
C ALA A 199 33.76 28.65 -25.65
N LEU A 200 33.95 27.33 -25.49
CA LEU A 200 33.58 26.52 -24.32
C LEU A 200 34.82 26.17 -23.46
N PRO A 201 34.69 25.95 -22.13
CA PRO A 201 35.69 25.27 -21.33
C PRO A 201 35.55 23.73 -21.43
N GLN A 202 36.67 23.01 -21.36
CA GLN A 202 36.75 21.54 -21.47
C GLN A 202 37.10 20.88 -20.13
N THR A 203 36.90 19.56 -20.07
CA THR A 203 37.54 18.66 -19.08
C THR A 203 39.05 18.52 -19.34
N PRO A 204 39.86 18.31 -18.28
CA PRO A 204 41.23 17.78 -18.38
C PRO A 204 41.35 16.37 -17.76
N SER A 205 42.38 15.59 -18.16
CA SER A 205 42.47 14.15 -17.88
C SER A 205 43.81 13.67 -17.30
N ALA A 206 43.74 12.53 -16.60
CA ALA A 206 44.71 11.42 -16.56
C ALA A 206 46.02 11.49 -15.72
N LEU A 207 46.57 10.27 -15.50
CA LEU A 207 47.83 9.87 -14.86
C LEU A 207 47.83 9.91 -13.30
N THR A 208 48.25 8.86 -12.56
CA THR A 208 48.88 7.57 -12.95
C THR A 208 48.55 6.45 -11.94
N SER A 209 48.67 5.18 -12.34
CA SER A 209 48.39 3.97 -11.54
C SER A 209 49.59 3.43 -10.75
N ILE A 210 49.31 2.73 -9.64
CA ILE A 210 50.23 1.82 -8.91
C ILE A 210 49.40 0.59 -8.44
N GLU A 211 50.07 -0.56 -8.33
CA GLU A 211 49.48 -1.91 -8.24
C GLU A 211 48.90 -2.31 -6.87
N SER A 212 48.14 -3.40 -6.86
CA SER A 212 47.51 -4.02 -5.69
C SER A 212 48.44 -5.04 -5.00
N HIS A 213 48.39 -5.08 -3.66
CA HIS A 213 48.97 -6.19 -2.89
C HIS A 213 48.08 -6.58 -1.70
N GLN A 214 48.00 -7.89 -1.44
CA GLN A 214 47.23 -8.49 -0.36
C GLN A 214 47.91 -8.31 1.00
N LEU A 215 47.12 -8.29 2.08
CA LEU A 215 47.61 -8.25 3.46
C LEU A 215 47.29 -9.55 4.20
N THR A 216 48.32 -10.20 4.75
CA THR A 216 48.21 -11.17 5.85
C THR A 216 49.29 -10.89 6.90
N PRO A 217 49.09 -11.27 8.18
CA PRO A 217 49.72 -10.57 9.31
C PRO A 217 50.95 -11.28 9.88
N LEU A 218 51.76 -10.56 10.70
CA LEU A 218 52.13 -11.01 12.06
C LEU A 218 52.97 -10.01 12.88
N SER A 219 52.91 -10.24 14.20
CA SER A 219 53.88 -9.96 15.27
C SER A 219 54.28 -8.53 15.69
N SER A 220 54.63 -8.44 16.98
CA SER A 220 55.11 -7.27 17.72
C SER A 220 56.59 -7.42 18.11
N PRO A 221 57.21 -6.35 18.64
CA PRO A 221 58.33 -6.47 19.57
C PRO A 221 58.11 -5.72 20.90
N VAL A 222 59.00 -5.98 21.87
CA VAL A 222 58.85 -5.64 23.30
C VAL A 222 59.79 -4.50 23.75
N ALA A 223 59.41 -3.82 24.83
CA ALA A 223 60.00 -2.62 25.42
C ALA A 223 61.46 -2.71 25.94
N LYS A 224 62.03 -1.54 26.29
CA LYS A 224 62.85 -1.33 27.51
C LYS A 224 63.07 0.15 27.89
N ASP A 225 62.75 0.46 29.16
CA ASP A 225 63.33 1.33 30.21
C ASP A 225 64.28 2.52 29.83
N ALA A 226 64.41 3.62 30.61
CA ALA A 226 64.09 3.84 32.02
C ALA A 226 64.02 5.33 32.49
N LEU A 227 63.48 5.55 33.71
CA LEU A 227 63.82 6.59 34.73
C LEU A 227 63.35 8.08 34.60
N ASN A 228 62.33 8.43 35.40
CA ASN A 228 62.19 9.49 36.44
C ASN A 228 62.64 10.98 36.17
N THR A 229 62.09 12.04 36.81
CA THR A 229 61.40 12.17 38.12
C THR A 229 60.47 13.41 38.22
N GLU A 230 59.33 13.26 38.92
CA GLU A 230 58.53 14.23 39.74
C GLU A 230 58.13 15.68 39.30
N GLU A 231 56.80 15.88 39.25
CA GLU A 231 55.97 16.93 39.94
C GLU A 231 56.09 18.46 39.66
N THR A 232 55.03 19.30 39.78
CA THR A 232 53.62 19.08 40.22
C THR A 232 52.60 20.05 39.56
N LYS A 233 51.34 19.60 39.45
CA LYS A 233 50.05 20.37 39.34
C LYS A 233 49.78 21.24 38.09
N ALA A 234 48.53 21.43 37.66
CA ALA A 234 47.30 20.62 37.79
C ALA A 234 46.19 21.18 36.86
N ALA A 235 45.53 20.31 36.09
CA ALA A 235 44.23 20.56 35.47
C ALA A 235 43.48 19.20 35.40
N ALA A 236 42.19 19.19 35.70
CA ALA A 236 41.44 17.95 35.95
C ALA A 236 40.26 17.77 34.97
N PRO A 237 40.21 16.66 34.20
CA PRO A 237 38.99 16.13 33.63
C PRO A 237 38.32 15.14 34.61
N MET A 238 37.00 14.99 34.52
CA MET A 238 36.28 13.86 35.12
C MET A 238 36.01 12.82 34.05
N ASP A 239 36.31 11.56 34.35
CA ASP A 239 35.82 10.41 33.59
C ASP A 239 35.51 9.25 34.56
N LYS A 240 34.55 8.39 34.23
CA LYS A 240 33.99 7.38 35.17
C LYS A 240 34.16 5.94 34.67
N THR A 241 35.39 5.45 34.64
CA THR A 241 35.67 4.02 34.65
C THR A 241 35.64 3.50 36.10
N GLN A 242 34.72 2.59 36.44
CA GLN A 242 34.88 1.75 37.63
C GLN A 242 35.96 0.72 37.35
N THR A 243 36.94 0.61 38.24
CA THR A 243 38.12 -0.26 38.04
C THR A 243 37.73 -1.73 38.19
N GLU A 244 38.25 -2.63 37.35
CA GLU A 244 37.95 -4.07 37.45
C GLU A 244 38.32 -4.66 38.83
N GLU A 245 39.33 -4.10 39.50
CA GLU A 245 39.69 -4.45 40.88
C GLU A 245 38.57 -4.15 41.90
N GLU A 246 37.73 -3.13 41.70
CA GLU A 246 36.57 -2.87 42.56
C GLU A 246 35.46 -3.90 42.32
N LEU A 247 35.24 -4.30 41.07
CA LEU A 247 34.29 -5.36 40.73
C LEU A 247 34.69 -6.73 41.31
N LEU A 248 36.00 -7.00 41.40
CA LEU A 248 36.59 -8.23 41.97
C LEU A 248 36.69 -8.26 43.50
N ASN A 249 36.71 -7.12 44.19
CA ASN A 249 36.92 -7.02 45.65
C ASN A 249 35.78 -6.32 46.41
N GLY A 250 34.75 -5.82 45.72
CA GLY A 250 33.62 -5.09 46.31
C GLY A 250 32.78 -5.96 47.28
N PRO A 251 32.03 -5.34 48.21
CA PRO A 251 31.38 -6.03 49.33
C PRO A 251 30.51 -7.22 48.92
N GLY A 252 30.50 -8.25 49.76
CA GLY A 252 29.83 -9.53 49.48
C GLY A 252 30.64 -10.54 48.66
N THR A 253 31.88 -10.21 48.27
CA THR A 253 32.79 -11.20 47.65
C THR A 253 33.54 -12.04 48.67
N TYR A 254 33.77 -13.31 48.33
CA TYR A 254 34.62 -14.23 49.08
C TYR A 254 35.35 -15.19 48.11
N GLU A 255 36.49 -15.73 48.54
CA GLU A 255 37.33 -16.61 47.70
C GLU A 255 37.45 -18.00 48.32
N VAL A 256 37.46 -19.02 47.44
CA VAL A 256 37.53 -20.44 47.80
C VAL A 256 38.63 -21.11 46.99
N ILE A 257 39.59 -21.72 47.68
CA ILE A 257 40.62 -22.57 47.06
C ILE A 257 40.16 -24.02 47.15
N MET A 258 39.65 -24.55 46.04
CA MET A 258 39.13 -25.92 45.97
C MET A 258 40.27 -26.94 45.85
N SER A 259 40.27 -27.91 46.77
CA SER A 259 41.27 -28.97 46.94
C SER A 259 40.85 -30.35 46.38
N SER A 260 39.72 -30.43 45.67
CA SER A 260 39.19 -31.65 45.04
C SER A 260 38.70 -31.35 43.61
N SER A 261 38.91 -32.27 42.67
CA SER A 261 38.69 -32.02 41.23
C SER A 261 37.24 -32.21 40.76
N ASN A 262 36.38 -32.78 41.60
CA ASN A 262 34.93 -32.87 41.38
C ASN A 262 34.22 -32.07 42.48
N PHE A 263 33.68 -30.91 42.11
CA PHE A 263 33.11 -29.95 43.06
C PHE A 263 31.70 -30.34 43.56
N ARG A 264 30.99 -31.25 42.87
CA ARG A 264 29.63 -31.72 43.20
C ARG A 264 28.59 -30.58 43.29
N TRP A 265 28.57 -29.77 42.24
CA TRP A 265 27.66 -28.63 42.05
C TRP A 265 27.10 -28.61 40.62
N GLN A 266 26.23 -27.65 40.32
CA GLN A 266 25.81 -27.29 38.98
C GLN A 266 25.94 -25.77 38.83
N ILE A 267 26.66 -25.32 37.80
CA ILE A 267 26.88 -23.92 37.46
C ILE A 267 26.42 -23.67 36.02
N GLY A 268 25.77 -22.54 35.76
CA GLY A 268 25.20 -22.20 34.45
C GLY A 268 25.46 -20.74 34.07
N ASN A 269 25.41 -20.44 32.78
CA ASN A 269 25.45 -19.06 32.28
C ASN A 269 24.04 -18.49 32.31
N VAL A 270 23.84 -17.38 33.01
CA VAL A 270 22.57 -16.65 33.13
C VAL A 270 22.87 -15.18 32.84
N PHE A 271 22.34 -14.66 31.73
CA PHE A 271 22.59 -13.29 31.24
C PHE A 271 24.08 -12.88 31.26
N GLY A 272 24.94 -13.70 30.66
CA GLY A 272 26.38 -13.44 30.57
C GLY A 272 27.18 -13.75 31.85
N ARG A 273 26.55 -14.24 32.92
CA ARG A 273 27.18 -14.43 34.24
C ARG A 273 27.12 -15.90 34.69
N ALA A 274 28.20 -16.38 35.30
CA ALA A 274 28.29 -17.75 35.80
C ALA A 274 27.67 -17.86 37.20
N VAL A 275 26.50 -18.49 37.31
CA VAL A 275 25.72 -18.58 38.55
C VAL A 275 25.59 -20.03 39.01
N VAL A 276 25.82 -20.29 40.30
CA VAL A 276 25.67 -21.61 40.90
C VAL A 276 24.18 -21.94 41.04
N GLN A 277 23.70 -22.90 40.24
CA GLN A 277 22.28 -23.28 40.16
C GLN A 277 21.89 -24.31 41.23
N GLN A 278 22.80 -25.24 41.56
CA GLN A 278 22.63 -26.23 42.64
C GLN A 278 23.99 -26.60 43.27
N VAL A 279 23.97 -27.04 44.54
CA VAL A 279 25.14 -27.59 45.24
C VAL A 279 24.70 -28.84 46.00
N GLN A 280 25.42 -29.96 45.86
CA GLN A 280 25.05 -31.19 46.57
C GLN A 280 25.39 -31.09 48.06
N PRO A 281 24.44 -31.34 48.98
CA PRO A 281 24.71 -31.35 50.42
C PRO A 281 25.84 -32.33 50.79
N GLY A 282 26.83 -31.85 51.54
CA GLY A 282 28.03 -32.64 51.91
C GLY A 282 29.05 -32.86 50.79
N GLY A 283 28.79 -32.39 49.56
CA GLY A 283 29.77 -32.38 48.48
C GLY A 283 30.86 -31.31 48.68
N PRO A 284 32.00 -31.37 47.96
CA PRO A 284 33.13 -30.46 48.21
C PRO A 284 32.79 -28.97 48.12
N ALA A 285 31.95 -28.54 47.17
CA ALA A 285 31.53 -27.13 47.09
C ALA A 285 30.69 -26.69 48.30
N ALA A 286 29.81 -27.56 48.83
CA ALA A 286 29.05 -27.28 50.05
C ALA A 286 29.97 -27.23 51.29
N LEU A 287 30.95 -28.15 51.39
CA LEU A 287 31.96 -28.14 52.45
C LEU A 287 32.86 -26.90 52.39
N ALA A 288 33.03 -26.31 51.21
CA ALA A 288 33.76 -25.07 50.98
C ALA A 288 32.89 -23.79 51.09
N GLY A 289 31.64 -23.91 51.57
CA GLY A 289 30.77 -22.78 51.90
C GLY A 289 30.03 -22.14 50.71
N ILE A 290 30.05 -22.78 49.53
CA ILE A 290 29.41 -22.30 48.31
C ILE A 290 27.93 -22.67 48.30
N GLN A 291 27.08 -21.72 47.91
CA GLN A 291 25.62 -21.80 47.98
C GLN A 291 24.99 -21.64 46.59
N LYS A 292 23.70 -21.98 46.48
CA LYS A 292 22.90 -21.65 45.30
C LYS A 292 22.79 -20.12 45.17
N SER A 293 22.75 -19.63 43.94
CA SER A 293 22.72 -18.20 43.56
C SER A 293 24.01 -17.41 43.83
N ASP A 294 25.08 -18.03 44.35
CA ASP A 294 26.41 -17.39 44.35
C ASP A 294 26.90 -17.21 42.90
N VAL A 295 27.44 -16.03 42.58
CA VAL A 295 27.90 -15.64 41.23
C VAL A 295 29.43 -15.70 41.18
N LEU A 296 29.98 -16.47 40.23
CA LEU A 296 31.42 -16.60 40.03
C LEU A 296 31.96 -15.36 39.29
N LEU A 297 32.96 -14.69 39.89
CA LEU A 297 33.64 -13.52 39.33
C LEU A 297 34.99 -13.85 38.70
N SER A 298 35.73 -14.82 39.25
CA SER A 298 37.01 -15.25 38.68
C SER A 298 37.33 -16.71 38.99
N PHE A 299 38.04 -17.35 38.06
CA PHE A 299 38.52 -18.73 38.16
C PHE A 299 39.99 -18.79 37.73
N ARG A 300 40.87 -19.14 38.66
CA ARG A 300 42.34 -19.20 38.45
C ARG A 300 42.89 -17.97 37.73
N GLU A 301 42.74 -16.80 38.36
CA GLU A 301 43.21 -15.50 37.85
C GLU A 301 42.44 -14.95 36.63
N THR A 302 41.75 -15.79 35.85
CA THR A 302 40.83 -15.32 34.79
C THR A 302 39.56 -14.71 35.38
N VAL A 303 39.32 -13.43 35.11
CA VAL A 303 38.07 -12.70 35.41
C VAL A 303 36.99 -13.13 34.43
N LEU A 304 35.75 -13.34 34.91
CA LEU A 304 34.63 -13.69 34.04
C LEU A 304 33.94 -12.44 33.49
N ASN A 305 33.88 -12.33 32.17
CA ASN A 305 33.12 -11.32 31.42
C ASN A 305 32.11 -12.00 30.49
N GLU A 306 31.23 -11.22 29.84
CA GLU A 306 30.12 -11.78 29.05
C GLU A 306 30.60 -12.63 27.86
N GLU A 307 31.78 -12.31 27.29
CA GLU A 307 32.42 -13.04 26.19
C GLU A 307 32.99 -14.40 26.63
N ASN A 308 33.70 -14.45 27.76
CA ASN A 308 34.41 -15.65 28.20
C ASN A 308 33.58 -16.57 29.12
N CYS A 309 32.51 -16.04 29.73
CA CYS A 309 31.70 -16.73 30.74
C CYS A 309 31.18 -18.09 30.26
N ALA A 310 30.66 -18.17 29.03
CA ALA A 310 30.11 -19.40 28.47
C ALA A 310 31.16 -20.54 28.42
N ALA A 311 32.39 -20.22 28.03
CA ALA A 311 33.49 -21.18 27.97
C ALA A 311 33.94 -21.64 29.37
N VAL A 312 34.03 -20.72 30.34
CA VAL A 312 34.41 -21.04 31.72
C VAL A 312 33.32 -21.88 32.42
N VAL A 313 32.04 -21.57 32.21
CA VAL A 313 30.92 -22.41 32.69
C VAL A 313 31.00 -23.82 32.07
N GLN A 314 31.26 -23.93 30.76
CA GLN A 314 31.41 -25.23 30.08
C GLN A 314 32.69 -25.98 30.50
N GLN A 315 33.67 -25.31 31.11
CA GLN A 315 34.84 -25.95 31.72
C GLN A 315 34.54 -26.45 33.14
N LEU A 316 33.82 -25.66 33.95
CA LEU A 316 33.49 -25.96 35.34
C LEU A 316 32.34 -26.98 35.52
N SER A 317 31.56 -27.23 34.47
CA SER A 317 30.54 -28.29 34.43
C SER A 317 31.09 -29.68 34.05
N LYS A 318 32.36 -29.78 33.60
CA LYS A 318 33.02 -31.05 33.27
C LYS A 318 33.72 -31.61 34.52
N GLU A 319 33.48 -32.89 34.85
CA GLU A 319 33.79 -33.52 36.15
C GLU A 319 35.28 -33.62 36.58
N ARG A 320 36.24 -33.01 35.85
CA ARG A 320 37.66 -33.05 36.21
C ARG A 320 38.34 -31.69 36.04
N VAL A 321 38.19 -30.85 37.05
CA VAL A 321 38.89 -29.56 37.15
C VAL A 321 40.24 -29.78 37.87
N LEU A 322 41.36 -29.32 37.30
CA LEU A 322 42.68 -29.36 37.97
C LEU A 322 42.67 -28.71 39.38
N VAL A 323 43.59 -29.12 40.24
CA VAL A 323 43.63 -28.79 41.68
C VAL A 323 45.04 -28.37 42.11
N PRO A 324 45.21 -27.37 43.00
CA PRO A 324 44.18 -26.49 43.57
C PRO A 324 43.61 -25.50 42.54
N SER A 325 42.38 -25.04 42.76
CA SER A 325 41.76 -23.97 41.97
C SER A 325 41.22 -22.87 42.87
N ALA A 326 41.73 -21.65 42.72
CA ALA A 326 41.10 -20.46 43.28
C ALA A 326 39.85 -20.10 42.47
N LEU A 327 38.73 -19.88 43.17
CA LEU A 327 37.44 -19.46 42.64
C LEU A 327 36.93 -18.32 43.51
N ARG A 328 36.59 -17.16 42.93
CA ARG A 328 36.05 -16.02 43.68
C ARG A 328 34.58 -15.81 43.35
N PHE A 329 33.76 -15.76 44.40
CA PHE A 329 32.31 -15.62 44.32
C PHE A 329 31.85 -14.27 44.88
N ARG A 330 30.73 -13.75 44.39
CA ARG A 330 29.90 -12.77 45.08
C ARG A 330 28.61 -13.46 45.53
N ARG A 331 28.26 -13.31 46.80
CA ARG A 331 26.99 -13.80 47.32
C ARG A 331 25.83 -12.92 46.85
N ALA A 332 24.76 -13.53 46.36
CA ALA A 332 23.50 -12.83 46.15
C ALA A 332 23.00 -12.30 47.50
N SER A 333 22.53 -11.05 47.54
CA SER A 333 22.12 -10.40 48.80
C SER A 333 20.65 -10.67 49.08
N ASP A 334 20.36 -11.58 50.00
CA ASP A 334 18.99 -11.90 50.42
C ASP A 334 18.33 -10.71 51.15
N SER A 335 17.07 -10.41 50.78
CA SER A 335 16.30 -9.29 51.31
C SER A 335 15.47 -9.68 52.55
N HIS A 336 15.95 -9.25 53.74
CA HIS A 336 15.24 -9.24 55.05
C HIS A 336 14.91 -10.62 55.69
N SER A 337 14.77 -10.80 57.03
CA SER A 337 15.21 -10.14 58.28
C SER A 337 14.73 -11.02 59.48
N PRO A 338 14.58 -10.60 60.76
CA PRO A 338 15.31 -9.65 61.62
C PRO A 338 15.78 -10.30 62.97
N ARG A 339 16.44 -9.54 63.88
CA ARG A 339 16.35 -9.78 65.35
C ARG A 339 16.79 -8.58 66.22
N HIS A 340 16.36 -8.56 67.48
CA HIS A 340 16.39 -7.41 68.41
C HIS A 340 17.66 -7.26 69.25
N THR A 341 17.94 -6.02 69.69
CA THR A 341 18.19 -5.66 71.11
C THR A 341 17.82 -4.21 71.43
N THR A 342 17.42 -3.95 72.67
CA THR A 342 17.15 -2.65 73.34
C THR A 342 17.83 -2.68 74.73
N PRO A 343 17.80 -1.65 75.63
CA PRO A 343 17.18 -0.30 75.56
C PRO A 343 18.10 0.87 76.05
N ALA A 344 17.61 2.12 76.04
CA ALA A 344 17.61 3.04 77.23
C ALA A 344 17.12 4.49 76.92
N SER A 345 16.21 4.98 77.79
CA SER A 345 15.86 6.38 78.16
C SER A 345 16.76 7.55 77.67
N ASN A 346 16.26 8.74 77.31
CA ASN A 346 15.16 9.55 77.89
C ASN A 346 14.40 10.36 76.82
N GLY A 347 13.26 10.97 77.15
CA GLY A 347 12.51 11.85 76.24
C GLY A 347 11.71 12.96 76.94
N VAL A 348 10.92 13.72 76.18
CA VAL A 348 9.70 14.46 76.56
C VAL A 348 8.89 14.73 75.28
N THR A 349 7.55 14.72 75.38
CA THR A 349 6.55 14.93 74.32
C THR A 349 5.65 16.15 74.69
N PRO A 350 4.59 16.59 73.95
CA PRO A 350 3.95 16.00 72.76
C PRO A 350 3.48 16.96 71.64
N ALA A 351 3.19 16.38 70.46
CA ALA A 351 2.01 16.65 69.61
C ALA A 351 1.86 15.46 68.63
N VAL A 352 0.64 15.11 68.20
CA VAL A 352 0.36 13.81 67.54
C VAL A 352 -0.66 13.91 66.39
N ALA A 353 -0.32 13.34 65.24
CA ALA A 353 -1.22 12.66 64.32
C ALA A 353 -0.43 11.56 63.59
N THR A 354 -0.96 10.33 63.51
CA THR A 354 -0.20 9.15 63.05
C THR A 354 -0.82 8.51 61.82
N VAL A 355 -0.01 8.22 60.80
CA VAL A 355 -0.31 7.28 59.72
C VAL A 355 0.54 6.02 59.91
N THR A 356 -0.05 4.84 59.78
CA THR A 356 0.67 3.55 59.85
C THR A 356 0.01 2.47 58.99
N LYS A 357 0.86 1.57 58.46
CA LYS A 357 0.58 0.27 57.80
C LYS A 357 0.29 0.30 56.30
N SER A 358 1.21 -0.35 55.58
CA SER A 358 1.09 -0.85 54.20
C SER A 358 0.45 -2.26 54.17
N PRO A 359 -0.33 -2.59 53.13
CA PRO A 359 -0.60 -3.98 52.70
C PRO A 359 0.58 -4.59 51.91
N PRO A 360 0.53 -5.89 51.53
CA PRO A 360 1.63 -6.61 50.88
C PRO A 360 1.63 -6.51 49.34
N ARG A 361 2.71 -7.01 48.73
CA ARG A 361 2.79 -7.41 47.31
C ARG A 361 2.46 -8.89 47.18
N ASP A 362 1.74 -9.26 46.13
CA ASP A 362 1.75 -10.62 45.55
C ASP A 362 2.05 -10.52 44.06
N SER A 363 2.60 -11.59 43.48
CA SER A 363 3.02 -11.66 42.09
C SER A 363 2.81 -13.06 41.52
N ASP A 364 1.60 -13.33 41.03
CA ASP A 364 1.33 -14.23 39.90
C ASP A 364 -0.15 -14.07 39.49
N GLY A 365 -0.45 -14.29 38.21
CA GLY A 365 -1.77 -14.05 37.62
C GLY A 365 -2.74 -15.21 37.73
N ASP A 366 -3.09 -15.65 38.95
CA ASP A 366 -4.02 -16.76 39.18
C ASP A 366 -5.14 -16.39 40.17
N VAL A 367 -6.41 -16.55 39.77
CA VAL A 367 -7.58 -15.98 40.48
C VAL A 367 -8.26 -17.05 41.33
N VAL A 368 -7.73 -17.27 42.53
CA VAL A 368 -8.33 -18.18 43.52
C VAL A 368 -9.38 -17.46 44.37
N MET A 369 -10.66 -17.63 43.99
CA MET A 369 -11.80 -17.19 44.79
C MET A 369 -11.82 -17.85 46.18
N THR A 370 -11.92 -17.04 47.24
CA THR A 370 -12.34 -17.50 48.57
C THR A 370 -13.37 -16.54 49.15
N PRO A 371 -14.56 -17.02 49.57
CA PRO A 371 -15.58 -16.16 50.16
C PRO A 371 -15.25 -15.90 51.64
N VAL A 372 -15.39 -14.65 52.07
CA VAL A 372 -15.38 -14.26 53.49
C VAL A 372 -16.60 -13.38 53.72
N ASP A 373 -17.40 -13.73 54.73
CA ASP A 373 -18.60 -12.98 55.10
C ASP A 373 -18.26 -11.54 55.49
N GLY A 374 -19.11 -10.60 55.09
CA GLY A 374 -18.82 -9.18 55.17
C GLY A 374 -19.02 -8.55 56.55
N ASP A 375 -18.43 -7.38 56.73
CA ASP A 375 -18.89 -6.38 57.68
C ASP A 375 -18.75 -4.97 57.06
N ALA A 376 -19.53 -4.01 57.53
CA ALA A 376 -19.78 -2.76 56.78
C ALA A 376 -18.61 -1.75 56.86
N ALA A 377 -17.77 -1.72 55.83
CA ALA A 377 -16.69 -0.75 55.70
C ALA A 377 -17.18 0.66 55.29
N THR A 378 -16.60 1.69 55.91
CA THR A 378 -16.94 3.11 55.70
C THR A 378 -16.57 3.64 54.31
N LYS A 379 -17.38 4.55 53.77
CA LYS A 379 -17.08 5.36 52.57
C LYS A 379 -15.92 6.34 52.80
N GLY A 380 -14.68 5.84 52.77
CA GLY A 380 -13.50 6.66 52.50
C GLY A 380 -13.29 6.86 50.99
N PRO A 381 -12.44 7.82 50.57
CA PRO A 381 -11.87 7.79 49.23
C PRO A 381 -11.05 6.51 49.05
N VAL A 382 -11.06 5.96 47.84
CA VAL A 382 -10.28 4.79 47.44
C VAL A 382 -9.34 5.22 46.33
N ASP A 383 -8.07 4.87 46.46
CA ASP A 383 -7.07 5.17 45.43
C ASP A 383 -7.40 4.35 44.16
N PRO A 384 -7.59 5.01 43.00
CA PRO A 384 -7.99 4.32 41.78
C PRO A 384 -6.86 3.38 41.31
N LYS A 385 -7.24 2.19 40.85
CA LYS A 385 -6.30 1.18 40.31
C LYS A 385 -6.17 1.26 38.79
N TYR A 386 -7.15 1.83 38.10
CA TYR A 386 -7.21 1.90 36.64
C TYR A 386 -7.73 3.26 36.16
N GLY A 387 -7.67 3.51 34.85
CA GLY A 387 -8.13 4.76 34.24
C GLY A 387 -7.11 5.89 34.22
N LEU A 388 -7.52 7.05 33.69
CA LEU A 388 -6.66 8.22 33.49
C LEU A 388 -6.13 8.81 34.80
N GLN A 389 -6.80 8.57 35.92
CA GLN A 389 -6.47 9.08 37.24
C GLN A 389 -5.12 8.54 37.72
N VAL A 390 -4.85 7.26 37.48
CA VAL A 390 -3.55 6.62 37.74
C VAL A 390 -2.45 7.27 36.89
N LEU A 391 -2.78 7.59 35.63
CA LEU A 391 -1.85 8.23 34.71
C LEU A 391 -1.56 9.69 35.13
N CYS A 392 -2.56 10.45 35.59
CA CYS A 392 -2.38 11.77 36.20
C CYS A 392 -1.44 11.68 37.41
N GLN A 393 -1.77 10.83 38.40
CA GLN A 393 -1.01 10.67 39.63
C GLN A 393 0.45 10.23 39.37
N ALA A 394 0.66 9.36 38.38
CA ALA A 394 2.00 8.96 37.97
C ALA A 394 2.79 10.10 37.33
N VAL A 395 2.18 10.92 36.47
CA VAL A 395 2.82 12.09 35.84
C VAL A 395 3.09 13.21 36.87
N GLU A 396 2.19 13.44 37.81
CA GLU A 396 2.38 14.35 38.96
C GLU A 396 3.53 13.86 39.85
N SER A 397 3.58 12.57 40.16
CA SER A 397 4.68 11.94 40.91
C SER A 397 6.03 12.03 40.16
N MET A 398 6.02 11.91 38.82
CA MET A 398 7.21 12.18 38.01
C MET A 398 7.63 13.64 38.12
N GLN A 399 6.68 14.59 38.05
CA GLN A 399 6.97 16.02 38.11
C GLN A 399 7.64 16.41 39.43
N ASP A 400 7.15 15.89 40.56
CA ASP A 400 7.76 16.07 41.89
C ASP A 400 9.14 15.40 41.99
N ALA A 401 9.30 14.16 41.50
CA ALA A 401 10.57 13.42 41.54
C ALA A 401 11.67 14.04 40.64
N VAL A 402 11.27 14.82 39.63
CA VAL A 402 12.15 15.43 38.61
C VAL A 402 12.48 16.90 38.91
N ALA A 403 11.86 17.51 39.94
CA ALA A 403 11.87 18.96 40.20
C ALA A 403 13.26 19.56 40.52
N GLY A 404 14.03 19.89 39.48
CA GLY A 404 15.11 20.88 39.52
C GLY A 404 14.58 22.33 39.39
N PRO A 405 15.46 23.34 39.31
CA PRO A 405 15.08 24.75 39.20
C PRO A 405 14.47 25.16 37.84
N SER A 406 14.05 24.20 37.02
CA SER A 406 13.40 24.41 35.71
C SER A 406 12.29 23.38 35.55
N ALA A 407 11.06 23.83 35.30
CA ALA A 407 9.92 22.93 35.09
C ALA A 407 10.05 22.14 33.78
N VAL A 408 9.67 20.86 33.80
CA VAL A 408 9.56 20.01 32.62
C VAL A 408 8.15 20.13 32.04
N GLU A 409 8.01 20.18 30.72
CA GLU A 409 6.71 20.21 30.05
C GLU A 409 5.92 18.94 30.36
N PHE A 410 4.64 19.08 30.77
CA PHE A 410 3.74 17.97 31.10
C PHE A 410 3.76 16.84 30.05
N LYS A 411 3.69 17.20 28.76
CA LYS A 411 3.77 16.23 27.66
C LYS A 411 5.04 15.36 27.69
N VAL A 412 6.20 15.92 28.04
CA VAL A 412 7.46 15.14 28.04
C VAL A 412 7.41 14.04 29.10
N LEU A 413 6.78 14.30 30.25
CA LEU A 413 6.55 13.28 31.29
C LEU A 413 5.56 12.20 30.82
N VAL A 414 4.49 12.60 30.12
CA VAL A 414 3.52 11.67 29.50
C VAL A 414 4.19 10.77 28.46
N ASP A 415 4.90 11.35 27.48
CA ASP A 415 5.59 10.59 26.44
C ASP A 415 6.63 9.63 27.05
N LEU A 416 7.37 10.04 28.08
CA LEU A 416 8.29 9.15 28.81
C LEU A 416 7.57 7.99 29.50
N LEU A 417 6.43 8.24 30.14
CA LEU A 417 5.67 7.23 30.87
C LEU A 417 5.00 6.20 29.94
N LEU A 418 4.44 6.66 28.81
CA LEU A 418 3.85 5.80 27.77
C LEU A 418 4.93 4.90 27.11
N ASN A 419 6.09 5.47 26.78
CA ASN A 419 7.22 4.70 26.26
C ASN A 419 7.81 3.72 27.30
N SER A 420 7.72 4.05 28.59
CA SER A 420 8.18 3.22 29.71
C SER A 420 7.19 2.13 30.15
N GLU A 421 6.19 1.82 29.33
CA GLU A 421 5.14 0.83 29.64
C GLU A 421 4.36 1.16 30.92
N PHE A 422 4.08 2.45 31.15
CA PHE A 422 3.38 2.98 32.32
C PHE A 422 4.13 2.75 33.65
N SER A 423 5.39 2.26 33.61
CA SER A 423 6.23 2.08 34.78
C SER A 423 6.90 3.39 35.19
N LEU A 424 6.44 3.96 36.31
CA LEU A 424 7.00 5.15 36.94
C LEU A 424 8.52 5.03 37.17
N ASP A 425 8.98 3.90 37.72
CA ASP A 425 10.40 3.66 37.98
C ASP A 425 11.23 3.71 36.69
N ARG A 426 10.77 3.08 35.61
CA ARG A 426 11.46 3.13 34.32
C ARG A 426 11.46 4.53 33.72
N ALA A 427 10.34 5.25 33.80
CA ALA A 427 10.20 6.61 33.26
C ALA A 427 11.10 7.62 33.98
N VAL A 428 11.20 7.53 35.31
CA VAL A 428 12.10 8.38 36.11
C VAL A 428 13.57 8.01 35.86
N ASN A 429 13.93 6.72 35.78
CA ASN A 429 15.30 6.32 35.44
C ASN A 429 15.70 6.78 34.01
N ALA A 430 14.80 6.65 33.03
CA ALA A 430 15.02 7.13 31.67
C ALA A 430 15.21 8.66 31.62
N PHE A 431 14.45 9.42 32.42
CA PHE A 431 14.67 10.87 32.55
C PHE A 431 16.05 11.21 33.17
N LEU A 432 16.43 10.50 34.23
CA LEU A 432 17.62 10.82 35.04
C LEU A 432 18.95 10.45 34.37
N ASN A 433 18.97 9.48 33.45
CA ASN A 433 20.21 8.98 32.81
C ASN A 433 20.79 9.90 31.72
N GLU A 434 20.23 11.10 31.50
CA GLU A 434 20.56 12.01 30.39
C GLU A 434 20.30 11.45 28.96
N ASP A 435 19.67 10.27 28.83
CA ASP A 435 19.07 9.72 27.59
C ASP A 435 17.81 10.51 27.18
N ARG A 436 17.99 11.83 27.05
CA ARG A 436 16.94 12.82 26.92
C ARG A 436 16.35 12.84 25.52
N ILE A 437 15.03 12.73 25.49
CA ILE A 437 14.15 13.29 24.45
C ILE A 437 14.24 12.54 23.12
N VAL A 438 13.31 11.58 23.01
CA VAL A 438 12.65 11.15 21.76
C VAL A 438 12.70 12.22 20.66
N SER A 439 13.10 11.82 19.45
CA SER A 439 13.18 12.68 18.25
C SER A 439 11.99 13.64 18.13
N ASP A 440 12.31 14.95 18.04
CA ASP A 440 11.35 16.05 17.90
C ASP A 440 11.98 17.14 17.01
N PHE A 441 11.15 17.84 16.25
CA PHE A 441 11.55 18.98 15.40
C PHE A 441 11.20 20.35 16.02
N ARG A 442 10.45 20.37 17.14
CA ARG A 442 10.10 21.59 17.88
C ARG A 442 11.21 22.04 18.83
N GLY A 443 11.21 23.32 19.20
CA GLY A 443 12.06 23.85 20.27
C GLY A 443 13.56 23.79 20.01
N ILE A 444 13.99 23.52 18.77
CA ILE A 444 15.40 23.52 18.38
C ILE A 444 15.94 24.97 18.47
N ILE A 445 17.15 25.14 19.00
CA ILE A 445 17.73 26.46 19.31
C ILE A 445 17.71 27.36 18.06
N GLY A 446 17.19 28.58 18.22
CA GLY A 446 16.90 29.52 17.13
C GLY A 446 15.45 29.46 16.57
N TRP A 447 14.56 28.66 17.18
CA TRP A 447 13.14 28.55 16.82
C TRP A 447 12.43 29.91 16.70
N ASP A 448 12.52 30.77 17.73
CA ASP A 448 11.88 32.10 17.77
C ASP A 448 12.72 33.22 17.13
N TRP A 449 13.54 32.94 16.10
CA TRP A 449 14.46 33.94 15.52
C TRP A 449 13.75 35.09 14.78
N ASP A 450 13.51 36.18 15.50
CA ASP A 450 13.19 37.50 14.95
C ASP A 450 14.47 38.21 14.43
N PRO A 451 14.59 38.50 13.12
CA PRO A 451 15.70 39.26 12.55
C PRO A 451 15.55 40.79 12.71
N GLU A 452 14.40 41.32 13.14
CA GLU A 452 14.26 42.73 13.51
C GLU A 452 14.80 43.00 14.92
N GLN A 453 14.66 42.03 15.84
CA GLN A 453 15.30 42.03 17.16
C GLN A 453 16.26 40.84 17.36
N PRO A 454 17.37 40.75 16.61
CA PRO A 454 18.29 39.60 16.61
C PRO A 454 19.20 39.53 17.87
N SER A 455 18.78 40.19 18.96
CA SER A 455 19.42 40.19 20.27
C SER A 455 18.47 39.78 21.42
N SER A 456 17.19 39.52 21.13
CA SER A 456 16.25 38.91 22.10
C SER A 456 16.03 37.42 21.86
N THR A 457 16.54 36.87 20.75
CA THR A 457 16.10 35.57 20.19
C THR A 457 17.19 34.50 20.09
N VAL A 458 18.40 34.77 20.59
CA VAL A 458 19.35 33.73 21.05
C VAL A 458 19.88 34.17 22.41
N MET A 459 19.75 33.30 23.41
CA MET A 459 20.21 33.57 24.79
C MET A 459 21.72 33.74 24.84
N ASP A 460 22.19 34.83 25.48
CA ASP A 460 23.60 35.19 25.73
C ASP A 460 24.59 35.17 24.54
N ALA A 461 24.11 34.96 23.31
CA ALA A 461 24.96 34.96 22.13
C ALA A 461 25.40 36.36 21.71
N ASN A 462 26.55 36.42 21.05
CA ASN A 462 27.07 37.67 20.51
C ASN A 462 26.16 38.19 19.38
N LYS A 463 25.95 39.52 19.35
CA LYS A 463 25.24 40.21 18.26
C LYS A 463 25.68 39.71 16.88
N PRO A 464 24.76 39.60 15.90
CA PRO A 464 25.10 39.17 14.55
C PRO A 464 26.27 39.97 13.99
N TYR A 465 27.22 39.27 13.37
CA TYR A 465 28.38 39.89 12.74
C TYR A 465 28.35 39.65 11.22
N ALA A 466 28.76 40.67 10.47
CA ALA A 466 28.90 40.58 9.03
C ALA A 466 30.32 40.14 8.66
N ALA A 467 30.45 39.24 7.70
CA ALA A 467 31.71 38.84 7.09
C ALA A 467 31.60 38.98 5.58
N SER A 468 32.46 39.79 4.95
CA SER A 468 32.48 39.94 3.49
C SER A 468 33.59 39.11 2.87
N ILE A 469 33.22 38.21 1.95
CA ILE A 469 34.14 37.29 1.28
C ILE A 469 34.22 37.65 -0.21
N PRO A 470 35.40 38.04 -0.74
CA PRO A 470 35.57 38.37 -2.15
C PRO A 470 35.48 37.12 -3.04
N ALA A 471 35.54 37.31 -4.37
CA ALA A 471 35.55 36.20 -5.32
C ALA A 471 36.71 35.21 -5.08
N GLY A 472 36.40 33.91 -5.16
CA GLY A 472 37.32 32.81 -4.86
C GLY A 472 36.70 31.78 -3.91
N PRO A 473 37.47 30.77 -3.47
CA PRO A 473 37.01 29.78 -2.50
C PRO A 473 36.84 30.39 -1.11
N LEU A 474 35.73 30.07 -0.44
CA LEU A 474 35.36 30.61 0.88
C LEU A 474 36.46 30.38 1.93
N GLY A 475 37.08 29.20 1.94
CA GLY A 475 38.09 28.84 2.95
C GLY A 475 37.49 28.51 4.32
N LEU A 476 36.25 28.05 4.36
CA LEU A 476 35.58 27.47 5.52
C LEU A 476 34.88 26.16 5.12
N THR A 477 34.50 25.34 6.09
CA THR A 477 33.56 24.22 5.91
C THR A 477 32.30 24.46 6.73
N VAL A 478 31.18 23.93 6.25
CA VAL A 478 29.88 23.94 6.93
C VAL A 478 29.33 22.53 7.03
N GLU A 479 28.47 22.33 8.02
CA GLU A 479 27.76 21.07 8.29
C GLU A 479 26.26 21.33 8.39
N ASN A 480 25.45 20.32 8.03
CA ASN A 480 24.02 20.30 8.30
C ASN A 480 23.79 19.91 9.77
N ILE A 481 23.35 20.85 10.59
CA ILE A 481 22.98 20.59 11.98
C ILE A 481 21.51 20.98 12.16
N LEU A 482 20.59 20.04 11.91
CA LEU A 482 19.14 20.25 11.93
C LEU A 482 18.73 21.36 10.96
N GLU A 483 19.07 21.15 9.68
CA GLU A 483 18.99 22.07 8.54
C GLU A 483 19.72 23.42 8.68
N ARG A 484 20.32 23.72 9.84
CA ARG A 484 21.14 24.91 10.05
C ARG A 484 22.51 24.70 9.40
N THR A 485 22.91 25.66 8.59
CA THR A 485 24.24 25.74 7.98
C THR A 485 25.23 26.34 8.97
N ILE A 486 25.99 25.51 9.69
CA ILE A 486 26.91 25.95 10.75
C ILE A 486 28.37 25.71 10.36
N VAL A 487 29.23 26.72 10.55
CA VAL A 487 30.67 26.69 10.22
C VAL A 487 31.44 25.81 11.23
N VAL A 488 32.14 24.79 10.73
CA VAL A 488 32.86 23.81 11.57
C VAL A 488 34.38 24.03 11.53
N ASP A 489 34.96 24.14 10.34
CA ASP A 489 36.39 24.39 10.14
C ASP A 489 36.65 25.64 9.29
N ILE A 490 37.81 26.25 9.51
CA ILE A 490 38.25 27.47 8.81
C ILE A 490 39.71 27.29 8.42
N LYS A 491 39.98 27.38 7.11
CA LYS A 491 41.31 27.24 6.54
C LYS A 491 42.16 28.47 6.85
N SER A 492 43.29 28.27 7.54
CA SER A 492 44.22 29.37 7.81
C SER A 492 44.81 29.96 6.53
N GLY A 493 45.00 31.28 6.50
CA GLY A 493 45.24 32.08 5.31
C GLY A 493 44.02 32.25 4.38
N GLY A 494 42.87 31.65 4.72
CA GLY A 494 41.67 31.61 3.89
C GLY A 494 40.98 32.96 3.68
N ALA A 495 39.95 32.98 2.83
CA ALA A 495 39.12 34.18 2.68
C ALA A 495 38.22 34.39 3.91
N ALA A 496 37.64 33.31 4.46
CA ALA A 496 36.86 33.32 5.70
C ALA A 496 37.64 33.82 6.94
N GLU A 497 38.87 33.35 7.15
CA GLU A 497 39.72 33.82 8.26
C GLU A 497 40.04 35.32 8.12
N ARG A 498 40.39 35.78 6.91
CA ARG A 498 40.60 37.20 6.62
C ARG A 498 39.33 38.05 6.72
N ALA A 499 38.15 37.44 6.56
CA ALA A 499 36.85 38.04 6.79
C ALA A 499 36.36 37.92 8.26
N ASN A 500 37.21 37.44 9.18
CA ASN A 500 36.93 37.26 10.61
C ASN A 500 35.71 36.34 10.91
N VAL A 501 35.48 35.34 10.06
CA VAL A 501 34.54 34.24 10.33
C VAL A 501 35.07 33.38 11.48
N LYS A 502 34.18 32.88 12.32
CA LYS A 502 34.49 32.08 13.52
C LYS A 502 33.84 30.70 13.45
N ARG A 503 34.47 29.69 14.04
CA ARG A 503 33.88 28.34 14.23
C ARG A 503 32.59 28.42 15.04
N SER A 504 31.71 27.42 14.87
CA SER A 504 30.37 27.37 15.46
C SER A 504 29.49 28.57 15.11
N SER A 505 29.74 29.24 13.98
CA SER A 505 28.86 30.31 13.49
C SER A 505 27.78 29.74 12.58
N TRP A 506 26.51 29.99 12.92
CA TRP A 506 25.36 29.72 12.06
C TRP A 506 25.19 30.86 11.04
N LEU A 507 25.01 30.51 9.77
CA LEU A 507 24.67 31.45 8.70
C LEU A 507 23.16 31.75 8.72
N VAL A 508 22.80 33.00 9.00
CA VAL A 508 21.40 33.46 9.11
C VAL A 508 20.96 34.38 7.96
N GLY A 509 21.92 35.00 7.26
CA GLY A 509 21.66 35.83 6.09
C GLY A 509 22.81 35.86 5.07
N LEU A 510 22.47 36.15 3.82
CA LEU A 510 23.37 36.14 2.66
C LEU A 510 22.97 37.26 1.70
N ASN A 511 23.90 38.16 1.36
CA ASN A 511 23.69 39.29 0.44
C ASN A 511 22.44 40.16 0.78
N GLY A 512 22.11 40.28 2.06
CA GLY A 512 20.92 41.01 2.56
C GLY A 512 19.62 40.19 2.59
N GLN A 513 19.61 38.96 2.04
CA GLN A 513 18.48 38.04 2.14
C GLN A 513 18.60 37.14 3.39
N ARG A 514 17.45 36.80 3.98
CA ARG A 514 17.33 35.88 5.13
C ARG A 514 17.45 34.43 4.64
N VAL A 515 18.32 33.60 5.23
CA VAL A 515 18.44 32.17 4.84
C VAL A 515 17.89 31.18 5.87
N THR A 516 17.44 31.63 7.05
CA THR A 516 16.92 30.76 8.13
C THR A 516 15.62 30.00 7.80
N HIS A 517 14.99 30.25 6.65
CA HIS A 517 13.80 29.53 6.16
C HIS A 517 14.14 28.48 5.08
N LEU A 518 15.40 28.42 4.66
CA LEU A 518 15.92 27.51 3.65
C LEU A 518 16.52 26.27 4.31
N THR A 519 16.47 25.13 3.64
CA THR A 519 17.22 23.94 4.05
C THR A 519 18.73 24.17 3.94
N HIS A 520 19.54 23.28 4.51
CA HIS A 520 20.99 23.34 4.35
C HIS A 520 21.39 23.28 2.86
N LYS A 521 20.72 22.40 2.09
CA LYS A 521 20.98 22.21 0.65
C LYS A 521 20.60 23.42 -0.20
N GLU A 522 19.50 24.10 0.14
CA GLU A 522 19.11 25.36 -0.49
C GLU A 522 20.07 26.50 -0.14
N THR A 523 20.48 26.58 1.14
CA THR A 523 21.46 27.57 1.61
C THR A 523 22.79 27.43 0.85
N LEU A 524 23.29 26.21 0.65
CA LEU A 524 24.49 25.95 -0.15
C LEU A 524 24.34 26.42 -1.61
N ARG A 525 23.26 26.04 -2.29
CA ARG A 525 22.98 26.47 -3.67
C ARG A 525 22.88 27.99 -3.81
N LEU A 526 22.36 28.68 -2.79
CA LEU A 526 22.32 30.14 -2.77
C LEU A 526 23.74 30.73 -2.58
N ILE A 527 24.59 30.14 -1.75
CA ILE A 527 26.01 30.53 -1.62
C ILE A 527 26.79 30.29 -2.93
N GLU A 528 26.47 29.24 -3.68
CA GLU A 528 27.08 28.94 -4.98
C GLU A 528 26.67 29.95 -6.05
N THR A 529 25.37 30.26 -6.16
CA THR A 529 24.81 31.13 -7.21
C THR A 529 24.88 32.64 -6.91
N ALA A 530 24.99 33.05 -5.64
CA ALA A 530 24.94 34.46 -5.26
C ALA A 530 26.10 35.31 -5.83
N THR A 531 25.79 36.55 -6.18
CA THR A 531 26.77 37.53 -6.68
C THR A 531 27.89 37.79 -5.68
N ARG A 532 29.14 37.88 -6.18
CA ARG A 532 30.34 38.18 -5.36
C ARG A 532 30.60 39.69 -5.35
N PRO A 533 31.14 40.28 -4.26
CA PRO A 533 31.53 39.65 -2.99
C PRO A 533 30.33 39.21 -2.17
N LEU A 534 30.44 38.05 -1.51
CA LEU A 534 29.41 37.62 -0.57
C LEU A 534 29.40 38.50 0.66
N GLN A 535 28.22 38.81 1.16
CA GLN A 535 28.00 39.42 2.46
C GLN A 535 27.29 38.39 3.34
N LEU A 536 28.05 37.70 4.19
CA LEU A 536 27.51 36.73 5.14
C LEU A 536 27.05 37.45 6.41
N GLN A 537 25.87 37.11 6.92
CA GLN A 537 25.42 37.48 8.26
C GLN A 537 25.42 36.24 9.14
N LEU A 538 26.22 36.28 10.21
CA LEU A 538 26.60 35.12 11.02
C LEU A 538 26.30 35.37 12.50
N VAL A 539 25.86 34.32 13.20
CA VAL A 539 25.64 34.32 14.66
C VAL A 539 26.51 33.24 15.27
N ILE A 540 27.27 33.58 16.32
CA ILE A 540 28.12 32.60 17.03
C ILE A 540 27.23 31.80 17.98
N VAL A 541 27.07 30.50 17.72
CA VAL A 541 26.35 29.60 18.62
C VAL A 541 27.21 29.34 19.86
N PRO A 542 26.71 29.55 21.10
CA PRO A 542 27.45 29.26 22.32
C PRO A 542 27.91 27.78 22.41
N PRO A 543 29.04 27.46 23.07
CA PRO A 543 29.56 26.09 23.09
C PRO A 543 28.62 25.04 23.69
N ASN A 544 27.81 25.42 24.68
CA ASN A 544 26.81 24.54 25.30
C ASN A 544 25.67 24.23 24.32
N ASP A 545 25.18 25.25 23.63
CA ASP A 545 24.08 25.19 22.66
C ASP A 545 24.49 24.41 21.41
N TYR A 546 25.73 24.60 20.95
CA TYR A 546 26.32 23.83 19.86
C TYR A 546 26.47 22.35 20.24
N LYS A 547 26.78 22.03 21.51
CA LYS A 547 26.78 20.66 22.03
C LYS A 547 25.36 20.08 22.13
N ALA A 548 24.36 20.89 22.48
CA ALA A 548 22.95 20.49 22.52
C ALA A 548 22.39 20.20 21.11
N LEU A 549 22.62 21.09 20.14
CA LEU A 549 22.26 20.89 18.74
C LEU A 549 22.92 19.63 18.15
N ARG A 550 24.20 19.39 18.44
CA ARG A 550 24.91 18.15 18.03
C ARG A 550 24.32 16.88 18.67
N ARG A 551 23.87 16.94 19.93
CA ARG A 551 23.14 15.85 20.59
C ARG A 551 21.81 15.58 19.88
N GLN A 552 20.96 16.60 19.70
CA GLN A 552 19.68 16.47 18.98
C GLN A 552 19.87 15.95 17.54
N LEU A 553 20.90 16.41 16.82
CA LEU A 553 21.23 15.93 15.47
C LEU A 553 21.47 14.41 15.45
N SER A 554 22.19 13.87 16.44
CA SER A 554 22.49 12.43 16.52
C SER A 554 21.27 11.55 16.83
N MET A 555 20.17 12.16 17.25
CA MET A 555 18.89 11.51 17.54
C MET A 555 17.89 11.68 16.39
N ASN A 556 17.94 12.80 15.66
CA ASN A 556 17.07 13.10 14.52
C ASN A 556 17.62 12.55 13.17
N ILE A 557 18.61 11.64 13.21
CA ILE A 557 19.22 10.96 12.06
C ILE A 557 19.21 9.45 12.33
N ARG A 558 18.58 8.68 11.44
CA ARG A 558 18.66 7.21 11.39
C ARG A 558 20.11 6.76 11.25
N GLN A 559 20.54 5.78 12.04
CA GLN A 559 21.91 5.27 12.05
C GLN A 559 21.97 3.85 11.47
N PRO A 560 22.18 3.69 10.14
CA PRO A 560 21.98 2.41 9.42
C PRO A 560 23.00 1.30 9.73
N LYS A 561 23.89 1.50 10.73
CA LYS A 561 24.88 0.50 11.17
C LYS A 561 24.75 0.10 12.66
N THR A 562 23.82 0.70 13.40
CA THR A 562 23.67 0.49 14.86
C THR A 562 22.24 0.10 15.27
N GLU A 563 21.24 0.45 14.47
CA GLU A 563 19.86 -0.03 14.66
C GLU A 563 19.73 -1.54 14.41
N ARG A 564 19.03 -2.24 15.30
CA ARG A 564 18.56 -3.61 15.04
C ARG A 564 17.30 -3.52 14.16
N PRO A 565 17.14 -4.40 13.16
CA PRO A 565 15.89 -4.48 12.42
C PRO A 565 14.76 -4.91 13.37
N ILE A 566 13.55 -4.36 13.17
CA ILE A 566 12.37 -4.76 13.92
C ILE A 566 12.07 -6.24 13.59
N PRO A 567 11.86 -7.11 14.61
CA PRO A 567 11.59 -8.53 14.40
C PRO A 567 10.44 -8.75 13.42
N GLU A 568 10.56 -9.75 12.56
CA GLU A 568 9.53 -10.09 11.58
C GLU A 568 8.17 -10.37 12.25
N GLN A 569 8.17 -11.04 13.42
CA GLN A 569 6.96 -11.25 14.22
C GLN A 569 6.26 -9.93 14.63
N ASP A 570 7.00 -8.84 14.83
CA ASP A 570 6.45 -7.54 15.22
C ASP A 570 5.98 -6.70 14.01
N ARG A 571 6.36 -7.09 12.78
CA ARG A 571 5.91 -6.50 11.50
C ARG A 571 4.73 -7.28 10.89
N MET A 572 4.74 -8.60 11.05
CA MET A 572 3.77 -9.55 10.47
C MET A 572 2.68 -10.01 11.44
N SER A 573 2.69 -9.54 12.69
CA SER A 573 1.61 -9.82 13.66
C SER A 573 1.27 -8.60 14.50
N PHE A 574 0.04 -8.58 15.02
CA PHE A 574 -0.46 -7.52 15.88
C PHE A 574 0.12 -7.54 17.32
N ARG A 575 1.21 -8.25 17.62
CA ARG A 575 1.79 -8.34 18.98
C ARG A 575 2.12 -6.97 19.59
N VAL A 576 2.71 -6.05 18.81
CA VAL A 576 3.06 -4.72 19.33
C VAL A 576 1.80 -3.90 19.61
N PHE A 577 0.80 -3.97 18.72
CA PHE A 577 -0.53 -3.41 18.97
C PHE A 577 -1.19 -4.02 20.21
N GLN A 578 -1.19 -5.35 20.35
CA GLN A 578 -1.73 -6.10 21.49
C GLN A 578 -1.19 -5.56 22.82
N MET A 579 0.12 -5.39 22.94
CA MET A 579 0.74 -4.82 24.14
C MET A 579 0.27 -3.38 24.42
N LYS A 580 0.15 -2.55 23.37
CA LYS A 580 -0.27 -1.15 23.51
C LYS A 580 -1.76 -0.97 23.75
N ILE A 581 -2.65 -1.73 23.10
CA ILE A 581 -4.09 -1.68 23.37
C ILE A 581 -4.42 -2.26 24.74
N HIS A 582 -3.71 -3.29 25.23
CA HIS A 582 -3.88 -3.79 26.59
C HIS A 582 -3.54 -2.70 27.63
N GLN A 583 -2.43 -1.97 27.43
CA GLN A 583 -2.10 -0.77 28.21
C GLN A 583 -3.17 0.34 28.07
N GLY A 584 -3.67 0.58 26.86
CA GLY A 584 -4.76 1.52 26.60
C GLY A 584 -6.06 1.18 27.35
N VAL A 585 -6.49 -0.08 27.33
CA VAL A 585 -7.68 -0.57 28.05
C VAL A 585 -7.51 -0.47 29.57
N LEU A 586 -6.29 -0.54 30.11
CA LEU A 586 -6.01 -0.24 31.52
C LEU A 586 -6.09 1.28 31.81
N ALA A 587 -5.64 2.13 30.89
CA ALA A 587 -5.67 3.59 31.04
C ALA A 587 -7.02 4.26 30.71
N PHE A 588 -7.91 3.61 29.95
CA PHE A 588 -9.18 4.20 29.56
C PHE A 588 -10.16 4.37 30.75
N PRO A 589 -10.93 5.48 30.81
CA PRO A 589 -12.04 5.63 31.75
C PRO A 589 -13.08 4.52 31.56
N LYS A 590 -13.76 4.11 32.64
CA LYS A 590 -14.74 3.01 32.62
C LYS A 590 -15.84 3.20 31.56
N ILE A 591 -16.35 4.41 31.39
CA ILE A 591 -17.29 4.75 30.30
C ILE A 591 -16.74 4.54 28.88
N VAL A 592 -15.44 4.79 28.64
CA VAL A 592 -14.77 4.53 27.35
C VAL A 592 -14.55 3.03 27.16
N THR A 593 -14.16 2.30 28.22
CA THR A 593 -14.05 0.84 28.20
C THR A 593 -15.39 0.17 27.86
N LYS A 594 -16.49 0.67 28.44
CA LYS A 594 -17.86 0.22 28.12
C LYS A 594 -18.24 0.50 26.66
N ALA A 595 -17.97 1.70 26.16
CA ALA A 595 -18.27 2.05 24.77
C ALA A 595 -17.45 1.21 23.77
N LEU A 596 -16.17 0.91 24.06
CA LEU A 596 -15.35 0.02 23.23
C LEU A 596 -15.91 -1.41 23.22
N PHE A 597 -16.26 -1.93 24.40
CA PHE A 597 -16.90 -3.25 24.51
C PHE A 597 -18.21 -3.32 23.72
N GLN A 598 -19.09 -2.32 23.86
CA GLN A 598 -20.35 -2.25 23.11
C GLN A 598 -20.11 -2.13 21.61
N TYR A 599 -19.18 -1.28 21.16
CA TYR A 599 -18.84 -1.11 19.74
C TYR A 599 -18.33 -2.41 19.11
N LEU A 600 -17.40 -3.11 19.78
CA LEU A 600 -16.91 -4.41 19.30
C LEU A 600 -17.97 -5.53 19.40
N SER A 601 -19.02 -5.37 20.20
CA SER A 601 -20.13 -6.34 20.33
C SER A 601 -21.27 -6.15 19.33
N THR A 602 -21.30 -5.05 18.56
CA THR A 602 -22.24 -4.93 17.41
C THR A 602 -21.63 -5.54 16.15
N GLU A 603 -22.46 -5.75 15.14
CA GLU A 603 -22.01 -6.05 13.76
C GLU A 603 -21.91 -4.77 12.89
N GLU A 604 -22.26 -3.59 13.43
CA GLU A 604 -22.21 -2.32 12.67
C GLU A 604 -20.74 -1.93 12.34
N TYR A 605 -20.51 -1.53 11.08
CA TYR A 605 -19.20 -1.14 10.54
C TYR A 605 -19.17 0.36 10.22
N HIS A 606 -18.27 1.11 10.86
CA HIS A 606 -18.15 2.56 10.69
C HIS A 606 -16.72 2.97 10.32
N PRO A 607 -16.37 3.01 9.03
CA PRO A 607 -15.01 3.31 8.60
C PRO A 607 -14.60 4.74 8.98
N PRO A 608 -13.32 4.99 9.32
CA PRO A 608 -12.78 6.34 9.43
C PRO A 608 -12.95 7.07 8.10
N THR A 609 -13.66 8.20 8.11
CA THR A 609 -14.03 8.94 6.90
C THR A 609 -13.69 10.42 7.04
N MET A 610 -13.32 11.05 5.93
CA MET A 610 -13.12 12.50 5.86
C MET A 610 -14.45 13.25 5.65
N ASP A 611 -15.55 12.54 5.43
CA ASP A 611 -16.88 13.14 5.28
C ASP A 611 -17.38 13.73 6.60
N SER A 612 -17.49 15.05 6.63
CA SER A 612 -18.00 15.82 7.76
C SER A 612 -19.50 15.62 8.04
N GLN A 613 -20.23 15.01 7.10
CA GLN A 613 -21.67 14.70 7.24
C GLN A 613 -21.92 13.33 7.89
N TYR A 614 -20.91 12.45 7.97
CA TYR A 614 -21.08 11.12 8.56
C TYR A 614 -21.32 11.22 10.08
N PRO A 615 -22.41 10.65 10.62
CA PRO A 615 -22.73 10.74 12.05
C PRO A 615 -21.71 9.93 12.87
N ASN A 616 -21.17 10.51 13.95
CA ASN A 616 -20.21 9.80 14.78
C ASN A 616 -20.91 8.66 15.53
N PRO A 617 -20.55 7.37 15.33
CA PRO A 617 -21.24 6.24 15.96
C PRO A 617 -21.18 6.29 17.49
N LEU A 618 -20.16 6.94 18.05
CA LEU A 618 -19.98 7.08 19.50
C LEU A 618 -20.94 8.10 20.12
N ASP A 619 -21.67 8.90 19.34
CA ASP A 619 -22.75 9.76 19.87
C ASP A 619 -23.89 8.96 20.49
N ARG A 620 -24.04 7.68 20.13
CA ARG A 620 -24.99 6.73 20.76
C ARG A 620 -24.45 6.06 22.02
N LEU A 621 -23.13 5.96 22.17
CA LEU A 621 -22.45 5.13 23.18
C LEU A 621 -21.81 5.93 24.32
N LEU A 622 -21.62 7.24 24.13
CA LEU A 622 -20.94 8.13 25.07
C LEU A 622 -21.78 9.37 25.36
N PRO A 623 -21.74 9.95 26.58
CA PRO A 623 -22.52 11.12 26.94
C PRO A 623 -22.25 12.33 26.02
N GLU A 624 -23.22 13.23 25.95
CA GLU A 624 -23.05 14.56 25.35
C GLU A 624 -21.85 15.30 25.99
N ASN A 625 -21.20 16.15 25.20
CA ASN A 625 -19.96 16.83 25.61
C ASN A 625 -20.10 17.62 26.92
N GLU A 626 -21.30 18.14 27.23
CA GLU A 626 -21.56 18.90 28.47
C GLU A 626 -21.69 18.00 29.70
N ALA A 627 -22.13 16.74 29.51
CA ALA A 627 -22.36 15.78 30.59
C ALA A 627 -21.14 14.89 30.86
N TRP A 628 -20.19 14.79 29.93
CA TRP A 628 -19.03 13.89 30.03
C TRP A 628 -18.19 14.09 31.29
N ASP A 629 -17.82 15.32 31.63
CA ASP A 629 -16.96 15.59 32.80
C ASP A 629 -17.64 15.16 34.10
N ALA A 630 -18.95 15.42 34.21
CA ALA A 630 -19.77 14.97 35.33
C ALA A 630 -19.92 13.43 35.35
N ALA A 631 -20.15 12.79 34.19
CA ALA A 631 -20.24 11.34 34.08
C ALA A 631 -18.92 10.64 34.42
N LEU A 632 -17.78 11.21 34.01
CA LEU A 632 -16.45 10.68 34.28
C LEU A 632 -16.07 10.88 35.77
N LEU A 633 -16.46 11.98 36.40
CA LEU A 633 -16.33 12.15 37.85
C LEU A 633 -17.24 11.19 38.63
N GLN A 634 -18.50 11.03 38.19
CA GLN A 634 -19.44 10.07 38.76
C GLN A 634 -18.94 8.64 38.65
N ASP A 635 -18.33 8.25 37.51
CA ASP A 635 -17.71 6.93 37.32
C ASP A 635 -16.64 6.66 38.39
N ILE A 636 -15.80 7.66 38.75
CA ILE A 636 -14.78 7.57 39.82
C ILE A 636 -15.43 7.43 41.21
N GLU A 637 -16.39 8.28 41.55
CA GLU A 637 -17.03 8.26 42.88
C GLU A 637 -17.81 6.96 43.13
N THR A 638 -18.34 6.37 42.06
CA THR A 638 -19.19 5.15 42.11
C THR A 638 -18.42 3.84 41.90
N MET A 639 -17.08 3.83 41.94
CA MET A 639 -16.26 2.61 41.80
C MET A 639 -16.36 1.65 43.01
N GLU A 640 -17.54 1.07 43.24
CA GLU A 640 -17.80 0.03 44.25
C GLU A 640 -16.87 -1.20 44.04
N GLU A 641 -16.65 -1.57 42.77
CA GLU A 641 -15.79 -2.68 42.32
C GLU A 641 -14.32 -2.51 42.73
N GLU A 642 -13.75 -1.30 42.59
CA GLU A 642 -12.34 -1.05 42.94
C GLU A 642 -12.11 -1.02 44.46
N ARG A 643 -13.15 -0.78 45.26
CA ARG A 643 -13.07 -0.90 46.74
C ARG A 643 -12.88 -2.35 47.20
N VAL A 644 -13.37 -3.31 46.41
CA VAL A 644 -13.09 -4.75 46.56
C VAL A 644 -11.79 -5.14 45.85
N GLY A 645 -11.38 -4.33 44.87
CA GLY A 645 -10.14 -4.49 44.12
C GLY A 645 -10.32 -5.22 42.77
N GLU A 646 -11.55 -5.42 42.32
CA GLU A 646 -11.86 -6.04 41.03
C GLU A 646 -11.89 -5.03 39.87
N MET A 647 -11.71 -5.54 38.65
CA MET A 647 -11.99 -4.81 37.41
C MET A 647 -13.46 -4.95 37.00
N CYS A 648 -14.02 -3.92 36.35
CA CYS A 648 -15.33 -4.04 35.70
C CYS A 648 -15.34 -5.13 34.61
N ALA A 649 -16.50 -5.74 34.35
CA ALA A 649 -16.62 -6.92 33.50
C ALA A 649 -16.18 -6.64 32.04
N GLU A 650 -16.50 -5.47 31.52
CA GLU A 650 -16.17 -5.03 30.17
C GLU A 650 -14.65 -4.87 29.99
N ARG A 651 -13.94 -4.41 31.04
CA ARG A 651 -12.48 -4.31 31.05
C ARG A 651 -11.84 -5.70 31.01
N ARG A 652 -12.31 -6.63 31.85
CA ARG A 652 -11.85 -8.03 31.84
C ARG A 652 -12.07 -8.71 30.49
N PHE A 653 -13.25 -8.52 29.89
CA PHE A 653 -13.56 -9.04 28.56
C PHE A 653 -12.58 -8.49 27.50
N LEU A 654 -12.38 -7.18 27.44
CA LEU A 654 -11.49 -6.56 26.45
C LEU A 654 -10.03 -6.98 26.63
N LEU A 655 -9.53 -7.05 27.87
CA LEU A 655 -8.16 -7.51 28.13
C LEU A 655 -7.96 -8.98 27.71
N ASN A 656 -8.97 -9.84 27.90
CA ASN A 656 -8.95 -11.23 27.43
C ASN A 656 -9.03 -11.32 25.89
N LEU A 657 -9.96 -10.57 25.26
CA LEU A 657 -10.12 -10.49 23.79
C LEU A 657 -8.80 -10.09 23.12
N PHE A 658 -8.12 -9.07 23.64
CA PHE A 658 -6.82 -8.66 23.11
C PHE A 658 -5.70 -9.64 23.48
N ALA A 659 -5.80 -10.39 24.57
CA ALA A 659 -4.82 -11.44 24.91
C ALA A 659 -4.90 -12.64 23.93
N SER A 660 -6.11 -13.07 23.55
CA SER A 660 -6.34 -14.16 22.58
C SER A 660 -6.46 -13.70 21.13
N ILE A 661 -5.99 -12.49 20.79
CA ILE A 661 -6.19 -11.87 19.47
C ILE A 661 -5.60 -12.71 18.31
N HIS A 662 -4.57 -13.51 18.59
CA HIS A 662 -3.93 -14.38 17.60
C HIS A 662 -4.55 -15.78 17.48
N ASP A 663 -5.54 -16.10 18.32
CA ASP A 663 -6.21 -17.41 18.37
C ASP A 663 -7.46 -17.46 17.46
N TYR A 664 -7.80 -16.33 16.80
CA TYR A 664 -8.90 -16.21 15.84
C TYR A 664 -8.46 -16.61 14.41
N ASP A 665 -9.41 -17.08 13.60
CA ASP A 665 -9.15 -17.54 12.22
C ASP A 665 -8.56 -16.45 11.30
N ASP A 666 -8.96 -15.19 11.50
CA ASP A 666 -8.42 -14.00 10.83
C ASP A 666 -7.14 -13.44 11.48
N LYS A 667 -6.57 -14.18 12.45
CA LYS A 667 -5.45 -13.76 13.33
C LYS A 667 -5.72 -12.44 14.08
N GLY A 668 -7.00 -12.09 14.21
CA GLY A 668 -7.53 -10.91 14.88
C GLY A 668 -7.66 -9.66 14.02
N GLU A 669 -7.42 -9.72 12.71
CA GLU A 669 -7.41 -8.55 11.81
C GLU A 669 -8.71 -7.72 11.89
N SER A 670 -9.89 -8.34 11.88
CA SER A 670 -11.18 -7.67 12.04
C SER A 670 -11.29 -6.96 13.40
N THR A 671 -10.83 -7.61 14.48
CA THR A 671 -10.80 -7.02 15.83
C THR A 671 -9.88 -5.81 15.90
N VAL A 672 -8.70 -5.87 15.25
CA VAL A 672 -7.78 -4.73 15.14
C VAL A 672 -8.40 -3.60 14.33
N ILE A 673 -8.89 -3.87 13.13
CA ILE A 673 -9.52 -2.89 12.24
C ILE A 673 -10.66 -2.17 12.98
N ARG A 674 -11.63 -2.91 13.57
CA ARG A 674 -12.75 -2.30 14.31
C ARG A 674 -12.30 -1.51 15.54
N THR A 675 -11.22 -1.94 16.21
CA THR A 675 -10.62 -1.15 17.30
C THR A 675 -10.02 0.17 16.79
N ILE A 676 -9.35 0.17 15.62
CA ILE A 676 -8.84 1.40 15.00
C ILE A 676 -9.99 2.35 14.63
N GLN A 677 -11.12 1.83 14.12
CA GLN A 677 -12.32 2.64 13.87
C GLN A 677 -12.76 3.38 15.14
N PHE A 678 -12.95 2.63 16.23
CA PHE A 678 -13.34 3.18 17.53
C PHE A 678 -12.33 4.23 18.03
N LEU A 679 -11.03 3.93 17.97
CA LEU A 679 -9.97 4.86 18.39
C LEU A 679 -9.96 6.14 17.55
N GLY A 680 -10.19 6.05 16.24
CA GLY A 680 -10.38 7.20 15.36
C GLY A 680 -11.55 8.07 15.82
N TRP A 681 -12.75 7.51 15.94
CA TRP A 681 -13.94 8.24 16.37
C TRP A 681 -13.84 8.80 17.80
N LEU A 682 -13.14 8.10 18.70
CA LEU A 682 -12.85 8.56 20.06
C LEU A 682 -11.88 9.74 20.06
N SER A 683 -10.83 9.71 19.22
CA SER A 683 -9.87 10.80 19.09
C SER A 683 -10.54 12.09 18.58
N VAL A 684 -11.44 11.97 17.59
CA VAL A 684 -12.29 13.05 17.08
C VAL A 684 -13.17 13.64 18.19
N ARG A 685 -13.81 12.80 19.01
CA ARG A 685 -14.61 13.27 20.17
C ARG A 685 -13.72 14.01 21.17
N THR A 686 -12.59 13.42 21.55
CA THR A 686 -11.64 13.98 22.53
C THR A 686 -11.10 15.34 22.10
N ALA A 687 -10.77 15.52 20.81
CA ALA A 687 -10.35 16.81 20.25
C ALA A 687 -11.47 17.86 20.25
N LYS A 688 -12.72 17.48 19.91
CA LYS A 688 -13.89 18.36 20.03
C LYS A 688 -14.15 18.78 21.48
N MET A 689 -13.92 17.88 22.43
CA MET A 689 -14.06 18.15 23.87
C MET A 689 -12.98 19.09 24.42
N GLN A 690 -11.72 18.92 24.01
CA GLN A 690 -10.63 19.83 24.36
C GLN A 690 -10.96 21.27 23.92
N LYS A 691 -11.46 21.44 22.69
CA LYS A 691 -11.95 22.73 22.16
C LYS A 691 -13.16 23.29 22.92
N PHE A 692 -14.07 22.45 23.41
CA PHE A 692 -15.22 22.86 24.22
C PHE A 692 -14.80 23.42 25.59
N VAL A 693 -13.87 22.76 26.28
CA VAL A 693 -13.30 23.28 27.55
C VAL A 693 -12.62 24.62 27.33
N ASP A 694 -11.80 24.74 26.29
CA ASP A 694 -11.07 25.99 25.99
C ASP A 694 -11.98 27.17 25.59
N THR A 695 -13.23 26.91 25.18
CA THR A 695 -14.18 27.94 24.75
C THR A 695 -15.22 28.32 25.80
N LYS A 696 -15.72 27.37 26.61
CA LYS A 696 -16.66 27.69 27.70
C LYS A 696 -16.00 28.21 28.97
N GLU A 697 -14.77 27.80 29.28
CA GLU A 697 -14.13 28.11 30.58
C GLU A 697 -13.13 29.27 30.52
N SER A 698 -13.47 30.34 29.78
CA SER A 698 -12.73 31.61 29.81
C SER A 698 -12.93 32.43 31.09
N GLU A 699 -13.90 32.08 31.93
CA GLU A 699 -14.24 32.76 33.19
C GLU A 699 -13.99 31.93 34.47
N SER A 700 -13.45 30.70 34.37
CA SER A 700 -13.24 29.81 35.53
C SER A 700 -11.91 30.04 36.25
N THR A 701 -11.75 29.47 37.45
CA THR A 701 -10.49 29.53 38.20
C THR A 701 -9.45 28.60 37.58
N ASP A 702 -8.34 29.21 37.14
CA ASP A 702 -7.22 28.67 36.35
C ASP A 702 -6.89 27.16 36.58
N GLY A 703 -6.77 26.73 37.84
CA GLY A 703 -6.37 25.36 38.18
C GLY A 703 -7.36 24.25 37.77
N ASP A 704 -8.68 24.49 37.82
CA ASP A 704 -9.68 23.47 37.46
C ASP A 704 -9.71 23.24 35.93
N ARG A 705 -9.63 24.33 35.16
CA ARG A 705 -9.50 24.29 33.70
C ARG A 705 -8.25 23.53 33.26
N VAL A 706 -7.11 23.75 33.92
CA VAL A 706 -5.86 23.02 33.63
C VAL A 706 -6.01 21.52 33.92
N SER A 707 -6.64 21.13 35.03
CA SER A 707 -6.92 19.72 35.34
C SER A 707 -7.87 19.05 34.34
N LYS A 708 -8.92 19.75 33.90
CA LYS A 708 -9.79 19.31 32.79
C LYS A 708 -8.98 19.11 31.51
N ARG A 709 -8.21 20.12 31.10
CA ARG A 709 -7.39 20.09 29.88
C ARG A 709 -6.43 18.89 29.86
N HIS A 710 -5.68 18.66 30.94
CA HIS A 710 -4.75 17.56 31.05
C HIS A 710 -5.42 16.18 30.87
N ARG A 711 -6.64 15.97 31.38
CA ARG A 711 -7.35 14.69 31.22
C ARG A 711 -7.69 14.37 29.75
N TYR A 712 -8.04 15.38 28.94
CA TYR A 712 -8.27 15.20 27.50
C TYR A 712 -6.96 15.04 26.72
N GLU A 713 -5.90 15.81 27.06
CA GLU A 713 -4.57 15.67 26.45
C GLU A 713 -3.96 14.28 26.75
N LEU A 714 -4.15 13.73 27.96
CA LEU A 714 -3.77 12.36 28.34
C LEU A 714 -4.53 11.29 27.56
N LEU A 715 -5.87 11.38 27.48
CA LEU A 715 -6.69 10.42 26.74
C LEU A 715 -6.26 10.36 25.27
N LEU A 716 -6.00 11.53 24.67
CA LEU A 716 -5.56 11.61 23.29
C LEU A 716 -4.14 11.09 23.10
N ALA A 717 -3.23 11.31 24.05
CA ALA A 717 -1.89 10.74 24.03
C ALA A 717 -1.91 9.19 24.09
N VAL A 718 -2.77 8.60 24.94
CA VAL A 718 -2.96 7.14 25.01
C VAL A 718 -3.51 6.60 23.69
N VAL A 719 -4.54 7.23 23.10
CA VAL A 719 -5.11 6.82 21.81
C VAL A 719 -4.07 6.92 20.69
N LEU A 720 -3.32 8.02 20.63
CA LEU A 720 -2.27 8.22 19.63
C LEU A 720 -1.13 7.22 19.79
N HIS A 721 -0.75 6.84 21.02
CA HIS A 721 0.28 5.84 21.28
C HIS A 721 -0.10 4.44 20.76
N VAL A 722 -1.38 4.06 20.84
CA VAL A 722 -1.89 2.82 20.24
C VAL A 722 -1.92 2.92 18.71
N LEU A 723 -2.42 4.04 18.15
CA LEU A 723 -2.47 4.24 16.70
C LEU A 723 -1.06 4.28 16.07
N GLU A 724 -0.11 4.97 16.69
CA GLU A 724 1.28 5.03 16.25
C GLU A 724 1.93 3.64 16.24
N SER A 725 1.61 2.77 17.20
CA SER A 725 2.16 1.41 17.30
C SER A 725 1.82 0.49 16.11
N LEU A 726 0.77 0.80 15.36
CA LEU A 726 0.37 0.09 14.14
C LEU A 726 1.22 0.48 12.92
N SER A 727 1.97 1.59 12.98
CA SER A 727 2.74 2.12 11.85
C SER A 727 3.83 1.17 11.34
N ILE A 728 4.30 0.23 12.18
CA ILE A 728 5.34 -0.75 11.81
C ILE A 728 4.78 -2.00 11.10
N ILE A 729 3.47 -2.20 11.09
CA ILE A 729 2.83 -3.44 10.62
C ILE A 729 2.72 -3.42 9.09
N GLU A 730 2.94 -4.57 8.46
CA GLU A 730 3.03 -4.73 7.00
C GLU A 730 1.69 -5.19 6.35
N ASN A 731 0.57 -5.07 7.07
CA ASN A 731 -0.78 -5.30 6.57
C ASN A 731 -1.40 -3.99 6.03
N HIS A 732 -1.74 -3.98 4.73
CA HIS A 732 -2.26 -2.79 4.05
C HIS A 732 -3.63 -2.32 4.54
N ALA A 733 -4.60 -3.21 4.77
CA ALA A 733 -5.95 -2.84 5.20
C ALA A 733 -5.96 -2.16 6.57
N THR A 734 -5.17 -2.71 7.50
CA THR A 734 -4.90 -2.12 8.82
C THR A 734 -4.24 -0.74 8.69
N TRP A 735 -3.26 -0.61 7.79
CA TRP A 735 -2.51 0.63 7.58
C TRP A 735 -3.40 1.76 7.03
N ASP A 736 -4.23 1.49 6.00
CA ASP A 736 -5.15 2.49 5.44
C ASP A 736 -6.20 2.97 6.44
N VAL A 737 -6.78 2.06 7.24
CA VAL A 737 -7.75 2.41 8.29
C VAL A 737 -7.09 3.23 9.40
N MET A 738 -5.84 2.91 9.78
CA MET A 738 -5.05 3.68 10.75
C MET A 738 -4.68 5.08 10.23
N VAL A 739 -4.19 5.19 9.00
CA VAL A 739 -3.86 6.49 8.39
C VAL A 739 -5.11 7.35 8.27
N ASN A 740 -6.25 6.80 7.87
CA ASN A 740 -7.50 7.55 7.83
C ASN A 740 -7.99 7.96 9.24
N ALA A 741 -7.82 7.12 10.27
CA ALA A 741 -8.09 7.53 11.66
C ALA A 741 -7.21 8.72 12.09
N LEU A 742 -5.92 8.73 11.74
CA LEU A 742 -5.01 9.86 11.99
C LEU A 742 -5.40 11.12 11.20
N LYS A 743 -5.86 11.00 9.95
CA LYS A 743 -6.37 12.13 9.15
C LYS A 743 -7.62 12.76 9.77
N MET A 744 -8.57 11.96 10.27
CA MET A 744 -9.76 12.46 11.00
C MET A 744 -9.35 13.28 12.23
N LEU A 745 -8.31 12.82 12.95
CA LEU A 745 -7.79 13.49 14.12
C LEU A 745 -7.15 14.85 13.75
N ILE A 746 -6.31 14.93 12.72
CA ILE A 746 -5.69 16.19 12.29
C ILE A 746 -6.77 17.25 12.01
N LEU A 747 -7.80 16.91 11.22
CA LEU A 747 -8.93 17.81 10.93
C LEU A 747 -9.73 18.24 12.18
N SER A 748 -9.66 17.47 13.26
CA SER A 748 -10.39 17.72 14.51
C SER A 748 -9.64 18.57 15.52
N LEU A 749 -8.31 18.75 15.37
CA LEU A 749 -7.43 19.44 16.33
C LEU A 749 -7.30 20.95 16.07
N SER A 750 -6.59 21.66 16.95
CA SER A 750 -6.10 23.03 16.68
C SER A 750 -4.68 22.98 16.13
N ASP A 751 -4.21 24.05 15.48
CA ASP A 751 -2.83 24.16 15.00
C ASP A 751 -1.81 23.87 16.12
N VAL A 752 -2.07 24.36 17.34
CA VAL A 752 -1.22 24.13 18.51
C VAL A 752 -1.15 22.65 18.89
N ASP A 753 -2.28 21.95 18.84
CA ASP A 753 -2.34 20.52 19.18
C ASP A 753 -1.77 19.65 18.05
N VAL A 754 -1.96 20.02 16.78
CA VAL A 754 -1.27 19.38 15.63
C VAL A 754 0.24 19.52 15.76
N ASN A 755 0.74 20.73 16.07
CA ASN A 755 2.17 20.93 16.37
C ASN A 755 2.62 20.04 17.55
N LYS A 756 1.92 20.08 18.70
CA LYS A 756 2.27 19.29 19.88
C LYS A 756 2.28 17.77 19.63
N LEU A 757 1.34 17.24 18.85
CA LEU A 757 1.11 15.79 18.73
C LEU A 757 1.82 15.18 17.53
N PHE A 758 1.64 15.74 16.34
CA PHE A 758 2.08 15.12 15.09
C PHE A 758 3.55 15.41 14.75
N VAL A 759 4.10 16.57 15.11
CA VAL A 759 5.51 16.90 14.80
C VAL A 759 6.51 15.96 15.49
N PRO A 760 6.37 15.61 16.79
CA PRO A 760 7.22 14.60 17.43
C PRO A 760 7.00 13.19 16.87
N MET A 761 5.76 12.84 16.50
CA MET A 761 5.45 11.56 15.87
C MET A 761 6.13 11.43 14.50
N PHE A 762 6.11 12.48 13.68
CA PHE A 762 6.82 12.52 12.41
C PHE A 762 8.34 12.40 12.61
N ALA A 763 8.88 13.13 13.58
CA ALA A 763 10.30 13.08 13.91
C ALA A 763 10.75 11.68 14.37
N ARG A 764 9.93 10.94 15.13
CA ARG A 764 10.14 9.51 15.45
C ARG A 764 10.04 8.60 14.24
N LEU A 765 8.89 8.59 13.58
CA LEU A 765 8.57 7.61 12.53
C LEU A 765 9.48 7.79 11.31
N SER A 766 9.95 9.01 11.04
CA SER A 766 10.85 9.31 9.91
C SER A 766 12.25 8.69 10.01
N ILE A 767 12.69 8.30 11.21
CA ILE A 767 13.98 7.62 11.45
C ILE A 767 13.80 6.13 11.79
N SER A 768 12.57 5.60 11.74
CA SER A 768 12.30 4.19 12.05
C SER A 768 13.03 3.24 11.10
N SER A 769 13.50 2.11 11.61
CA SER A 769 14.08 1.03 10.80
C SER A 769 13.03 0.30 9.94
N SER A 770 11.74 0.41 10.26
CA SER A 770 10.65 -0.08 9.39
C SER A 770 10.36 0.90 8.24
N PRO A 771 10.25 0.42 6.98
CA PRO A 771 9.76 1.23 5.86
C PRO A 771 8.29 1.67 6.02
N THR A 772 7.39 0.80 6.51
CA THR A 772 5.96 1.14 6.67
C THR A 772 5.75 2.28 7.66
N ALA A 773 6.57 2.32 8.72
CA ALA A 773 6.57 3.41 9.68
C ALA A 773 7.03 4.73 9.05
N ARG A 774 8.06 4.71 8.20
CA ARG A 774 8.56 5.88 7.46
C ARG A 774 7.55 6.43 6.45
N ILE A 775 6.62 5.62 5.94
CA ILE A 775 5.57 6.07 5.00
C ILE A 775 4.49 6.90 5.72
N VAL A 776 4.20 6.65 7.01
CA VAL A 776 3.11 7.34 7.74
C VAL A 776 3.29 8.87 7.82
N PRO A 777 4.47 9.43 8.18
CA PRO A 777 4.71 10.87 8.12
C PRO A 777 4.48 11.47 6.72
N VAL A 778 4.85 10.73 5.67
CA VAL A 778 4.71 11.18 4.28
C VAL A 778 3.23 11.28 3.90
N ALA A 779 2.45 10.25 4.17
CA ALA A 779 1.02 10.16 3.86
C ALA A 779 0.12 11.15 4.65
N LEU A 780 0.68 11.79 5.67
CA LEU A 780 0.02 12.82 6.50
C LEU A 780 0.62 14.23 6.30
N LEU A 781 1.72 14.37 5.56
CA LEU A 781 2.49 15.62 5.51
C LEU A 781 1.73 16.78 4.88
N SER A 782 0.99 16.55 3.79
CA SER A 782 0.16 17.60 3.14
C SER A 782 -0.91 18.16 4.08
N MET A 783 -1.39 17.38 5.05
CA MET A 783 -2.35 17.85 6.05
C MET A 783 -1.68 18.54 7.25
N VAL A 784 -0.49 18.13 7.67
CA VAL A 784 0.23 18.75 8.81
C VAL A 784 0.98 20.04 8.41
N TYR A 785 1.49 20.13 7.17
CA TYR A 785 2.34 21.24 6.71
C TYR A 785 1.71 22.65 6.81
N PRO A 786 0.39 22.86 6.57
CA PRO A 786 -0.25 24.16 6.78
C PRO A 786 -0.22 24.62 8.25
N HIS A 787 -0.48 23.71 9.20
CA HIS A 787 -0.63 24.02 10.62
C HIS A 787 0.69 24.34 11.34
N VAL A 788 1.83 23.96 10.77
CA VAL A 788 3.16 24.21 11.36
C VAL A 788 3.77 25.52 10.85
N GLY A 789 4.71 26.09 11.60
CA GLY A 789 5.43 27.33 11.24
C GLY A 789 6.93 27.26 11.52
N GLY A 790 7.61 28.39 11.32
CA GLY A 790 9.02 28.58 11.69
C GLY A 790 9.96 27.51 11.14
N ASP A 791 10.93 27.11 11.97
CA ASP A 791 11.95 26.11 11.66
C ASP A 791 11.37 24.70 11.39
N VAL A 792 10.19 24.36 11.93
CA VAL A 792 9.57 23.03 11.72
C VAL A 792 9.19 22.83 10.26
N ARG A 793 8.81 23.89 9.52
CA ARG A 793 8.67 23.79 8.06
C ARG A 793 10.00 23.39 7.41
N VAL A 794 11.13 23.93 7.86
CA VAL A 794 12.46 23.57 7.35
C VAL A 794 12.83 22.13 7.72
N GLN A 795 12.60 21.71 8.97
CA GLN A 795 12.84 20.33 9.43
C GLN A 795 11.98 19.30 8.66
N LEU A 796 10.69 19.60 8.42
CA LEU A 796 9.81 18.72 7.64
C LEU A 796 10.21 18.66 6.15
N ARG A 797 10.73 19.75 5.58
CA ARG A 797 11.31 19.71 4.23
C ARG A 797 12.59 18.87 4.20
N GLY A 798 13.49 19.03 5.17
CA GLY A 798 14.69 18.18 5.33
C GLY A 798 14.38 16.71 5.63
N MET A 799 13.29 16.41 6.35
CA MET A 799 12.76 15.07 6.55
C MET A 799 12.35 14.44 5.20
N LEU A 800 11.52 15.13 4.42
CA LEU A 800 11.05 14.62 3.13
C LEU A 800 12.16 14.57 2.08
N ASP A 801 13.12 15.51 2.09
CA ASP A 801 14.32 15.47 1.25
C ASP A 801 15.15 14.19 1.50
N ARG A 802 15.24 13.74 2.76
CA ARG A 802 15.88 12.45 3.12
C ARG A 802 15.06 11.25 2.67
N MET A 803 13.74 11.26 2.88
CA MET A 803 12.82 10.21 2.42
C MET A 803 12.72 10.09 0.89
N CYS A 804 13.03 11.17 0.17
CA CYS A 804 13.15 11.19 -1.29
C CYS A 804 14.43 10.48 -1.78
N ASN A 805 15.39 10.21 -0.88
CA ASN A 805 16.65 9.49 -1.12
C ASN A 805 16.75 8.26 -0.19
N ASP A 806 15.61 7.69 0.18
CA ASP A 806 15.49 6.58 1.14
C ASP A 806 16.06 5.26 0.59
N ASP A 807 16.56 4.38 1.48
CA ASP A 807 17.06 3.06 1.08
C ASP A 807 15.97 2.17 0.50
N ASN A 808 14.72 2.30 0.97
CA ASN A 808 13.60 1.50 0.48
C ASN A 808 12.80 2.24 -0.62
N PRO A 809 12.60 1.63 -1.81
CA PRO A 809 11.89 2.27 -2.92
C PRO A 809 10.41 2.55 -2.62
N LEU A 810 9.76 1.82 -1.70
CA LEU A 810 8.37 2.07 -1.33
C LEU A 810 8.21 3.40 -0.56
N VAL A 811 9.24 3.82 0.18
CA VAL A 811 9.28 5.14 0.84
C VAL A 811 9.45 6.24 -0.20
N ARG A 812 10.39 6.08 -1.15
CA ARG A 812 10.60 7.05 -2.25
C ARG A 812 9.35 7.19 -3.14
N ARG A 813 8.68 6.07 -3.45
CA ARG A 813 7.35 6.02 -4.12
C ARG A 813 6.29 6.78 -3.33
N ALA A 814 6.23 6.61 -2.00
CA ALA A 814 5.28 7.34 -1.16
C ALA A 814 5.53 8.85 -1.18
N VAL A 815 6.80 9.30 -1.11
CA VAL A 815 7.14 10.72 -1.27
C VAL A 815 6.63 11.24 -2.62
N THR A 816 6.82 10.46 -3.67
CA THR A 816 6.37 10.80 -5.03
C THR A 816 4.86 10.98 -5.13
N SER A 817 4.07 10.13 -4.44
CA SER A 817 2.60 10.24 -4.46
C SER A 817 2.02 11.50 -3.81
N VAL A 818 2.73 12.16 -2.89
CA VAL A 818 2.20 13.33 -2.16
C VAL A 818 2.69 14.69 -2.69
N ILE A 819 3.51 14.72 -3.75
CA ILE A 819 4.12 15.95 -4.27
C ILE A 819 3.08 17.01 -4.69
N GLY A 820 2.01 16.58 -5.37
CA GLY A 820 0.93 17.47 -5.83
C GLY A 820 0.11 18.05 -4.68
N ASP A 821 -0.27 17.21 -3.72
CA ASP A 821 -1.00 17.62 -2.50
C ASP A 821 -0.17 18.58 -1.65
N LEU A 822 1.14 18.32 -1.53
CA LEU A 822 2.06 19.15 -0.78
C LEU A 822 2.30 20.52 -1.44
N ALA A 823 2.31 20.58 -2.78
CA ALA A 823 2.28 21.85 -3.51
C ALA A 823 0.97 22.62 -3.27
N SER A 824 -0.16 21.91 -3.21
CA SER A 824 -1.47 22.51 -2.91
C SER A 824 -1.55 23.04 -1.48
N ALA A 825 -0.97 22.32 -0.52
CA ALA A 825 -0.95 22.67 0.91
C ALA A 825 0.06 23.78 1.26
N GLY A 826 1.20 23.83 0.56
CA GLY A 826 2.26 24.82 0.82
C GLY A 826 2.20 26.08 -0.04
N GLY A 827 1.49 26.05 -1.18
CA GLY A 827 1.33 27.20 -2.10
C GLY A 827 2.60 27.63 -2.84
N SER A 828 2.63 28.89 -3.31
CA SER A 828 3.76 29.49 -4.04
C SER A 828 5.14 29.21 -3.40
N PRO A 829 5.36 29.37 -2.08
CA PRO A 829 6.68 29.20 -1.46
C PRO A 829 7.28 27.79 -1.51
N VAL A 830 6.50 26.74 -1.80
CA VAL A 830 7.03 25.37 -1.94
C VAL A 830 7.16 24.89 -3.38
N ALA A 831 6.63 25.64 -4.36
CA ALA A 831 6.50 25.20 -5.75
C ALA A 831 7.83 24.75 -6.38
N SER A 832 8.92 25.49 -6.16
CA SER A 832 10.23 25.09 -6.69
C SER A 832 10.81 23.85 -5.99
N TRP A 833 10.48 23.63 -4.71
CA TRP A 833 10.93 22.46 -3.95
C TRP A 833 10.15 21.21 -4.34
N THR A 834 8.84 21.29 -4.58
CA THR A 834 8.04 20.15 -5.06
C THR A 834 8.42 19.71 -6.47
N VAL A 835 8.76 20.64 -7.36
CA VAL A 835 9.36 20.30 -8.68
C VAL A 835 10.70 19.58 -8.53
N GLN A 836 11.57 20.00 -7.60
CA GLN A 836 12.84 19.32 -7.33
C GLN A 836 12.71 17.95 -6.64
N LEU A 837 11.59 17.66 -5.96
CA LEU A 837 11.27 16.32 -5.48
C LEU A 837 10.87 15.42 -6.67
N LEU A 838 10.06 15.95 -7.58
CA LEU A 838 9.61 15.25 -8.78
C LEU A 838 10.77 14.98 -9.75
N GLU A 839 11.72 15.91 -9.89
CA GLU A 839 12.95 15.77 -10.68
C GLU A 839 13.77 14.55 -10.22
N LYS A 840 13.95 14.37 -8.90
CA LYS A 840 14.61 13.17 -8.34
C LYS A 840 13.80 11.91 -8.57
N SER A 841 12.47 11.98 -8.37
CA SER A 841 11.57 10.83 -8.54
C SER A 841 11.50 10.35 -10.00
N THR A 842 11.77 11.27 -10.94
CA THR A 842 11.90 11.01 -12.38
C THR A 842 13.25 10.38 -12.72
N ALA A 843 14.31 10.74 -12.01
CA ALA A 843 15.65 10.18 -12.15
C ALA A 843 15.94 9.02 -11.16
N ASP A 844 14.91 8.42 -10.55
CA ASP A 844 15.06 7.32 -9.58
C ASP A 844 15.53 6.04 -10.29
N SER A 845 16.40 5.27 -9.64
CA SER A 845 16.87 3.99 -10.20
C SER A 845 15.75 2.97 -10.34
N HIS A 846 14.76 2.99 -9.44
CA HIS A 846 13.66 2.04 -9.43
C HIS A 846 12.48 2.59 -10.24
N ASP A 847 12.01 1.82 -11.22
CA ASP A 847 10.93 2.22 -12.11
C ASP A 847 9.59 2.36 -11.39
N ILE A 848 9.30 1.60 -10.33
CA ILE A 848 8.11 1.81 -9.47
C ILE A 848 8.02 3.25 -8.92
N VAL A 849 9.14 3.94 -8.73
CA VAL A 849 9.14 5.36 -8.34
C VAL A 849 8.88 6.25 -9.56
N ARG A 850 9.51 5.96 -10.71
CA ARG A 850 9.32 6.69 -11.97
C ARG A 850 7.89 6.59 -12.52
N ILE A 851 7.24 5.42 -12.43
CA ILE A 851 5.81 5.19 -12.76
C ILE A 851 4.92 6.12 -11.93
N PHE A 852 5.21 6.25 -10.62
CA PHE A 852 4.48 7.18 -9.75
C PHE A 852 4.84 8.65 -10.04
N ALA A 853 6.04 8.94 -10.56
CA ALA A 853 6.44 10.28 -10.98
C ALA A 853 5.64 10.77 -12.20
N VAL A 854 5.25 9.89 -13.14
CA VAL A 854 4.33 10.23 -14.24
C VAL A 854 3.04 10.87 -13.69
N LYS A 855 2.40 10.21 -12.71
CA LYS A 855 1.18 10.72 -12.04
C LYS A 855 1.46 11.96 -11.20
N GLY A 856 2.55 11.96 -10.43
CA GLY A 856 3.00 13.10 -9.64
C GLY A 856 3.22 14.36 -10.50
N CYS A 857 3.71 14.20 -11.73
CA CYS A 857 3.90 15.29 -12.69
C CYS A 857 2.59 15.91 -13.15
N ILE A 858 1.58 15.09 -13.45
CA ILE A 858 0.24 15.55 -13.85
C ILE A 858 -0.45 16.29 -12.71
N THR A 859 -0.43 15.73 -11.49
CA THR A 859 -1.03 16.39 -10.31
C THR A 859 -0.29 17.68 -9.96
N LEU A 860 1.05 17.69 -9.99
CA LEU A 860 1.83 18.89 -9.72
C LEU A 860 1.60 19.98 -10.78
N ALA A 861 1.61 19.62 -12.07
CA ALA A 861 1.35 20.56 -13.17
C ALA A 861 -0.03 21.19 -13.05
N THR A 862 -1.05 20.37 -12.78
CA THR A 862 -2.44 20.83 -12.54
C THR A 862 -2.52 21.78 -11.35
N THR A 863 -1.86 21.44 -10.23
CA THR A 863 -1.81 22.30 -9.03
C THR A 863 -1.07 23.62 -9.28
N LEU A 864 0.08 23.61 -9.97
CA LEU A 864 0.81 24.83 -10.31
C LEU A 864 0.01 25.73 -11.26
N ARG A 865 -0.66 25.14 -12.27
CA ARG A 865 -1.55 25.87 -13.19
C ARG A 865 -2.77 26.44 -12.47
N ARG A 866 -3.36 25.71 -11.52
CA ARG A 866 -4.43 26.23 -10.65
C ARG A 866 -3.95 27.39 -9.77
N LEU A 867 -2.80 27.24 -9.10
CA LEU A 867 -2.20 28.28 -8.27
C LEU A 867 -1.81 29.54 -9.07
N LEU A 868 -1.53 29.42 -10.38
CA LEU A 868 -1.30 30.56 -11.28
C LEU A 868 -2.59 31.31 -11.63
N LEU A 869 -3.74 30.64 -11.65
CA LEU A 869 -5.03 31.21 -12.09
C LEU A 869 -5.88 31.77 -10.93
N GLU A 870 -5.78 31.20 -9.72
CA GLU A 870 -6.65 31.53 -8.59
C GLU A 870 -6.10 32.64 -7.67
N ASP A 871 -4.77 32.79 -7.58
CA ASP A 871 -4.13 33.65 -6.56
C ASP A 871 -3.94 35.10 -7.04
N GLN A 872 -5.00 35.90 -6.91
CA GLN A 872 -5.06 37.30 -7.37
C GLN A 872 -4.09 38.27 -6.65
N ASN A 873 -3.36 37.83 -5.63
CA ASN A 873 -2.45 38.69 -4.84
C ASN A 873 -0.96 38.55 -5.22
N LYS A 874 -0.62 37.70 -6.19
CA LYS A 874 0.77 37.40 -6.57
C LYS A 874 1.53 38.57 -7.18
N SER A 875 2.84 38.51 -7.05
CA SER A 875 3.76 39.33 -7.83
C SER A 875 4.04 38.69 -9.20
N LYS A 876 4.28 39.53 -10.22
CA LYS A 876 4.61 39.04 -11.58
C LYS A 876 5.86 38.16 -11.62
N GLU A 877 6.79 38.37 -10.69
CA GLU A 877 8.01 37.56 -10.57
C GLU A 877 7.69 36.12 -10.13
N GLU A 878 6.67 35.91 -9.30
CA GLU A 878 6.18 34.58 -8.92
C GLU A 878 5.41 33.88 -10.05
N ASP A 879 4.67 34.64 -10.86
CA ASP A 879 3.97 34.11 -12.04
C ASP A 879 4.99 33.67 -13.11
N GLU A 880 5.97 34.52 -13.43
CA GLU A 880 7.10 34.18 -14.32
C GLU A 880 7.90 32.98 -13.78
N GLN A 881 8.11 32.89 -12.47
CA GLN A 881 8.75 31.73 -11.85
C GLN A 881 7.88 30.46 -11.98
N THR A 882 6.58 30.54 -11.72
CA THR A 882 5.63 29.41 -11.81
C THR A 882 5.53 28.89 -13.24
N LEU A 883 5.43 29.80 -14.22
CA LEU A 883 5.49 29.50 -15.65
C LEU A 883 6.81 28.81 -16.03
N ARG A 884 7.95 29.30 -15.51
CA ARG A 884 9.27 28.69 -15.76
C ARG A 884 9.40 27.29 -15.14
N LEU A 885 8.83 27.05 -13.96
CA LEU A 885 8.79 25.71 -13.34
C LEU A 885 8.00 24.74 -14.25
N LEU A 886 6.76 25.11 -14.60
CA LEU A 886 5.87 24.30 -15.41
C LEU A 886 6.45 24.03 -16.81
N TYR A 887 6.86 25.07 -17.53
CA TYR A 887 7.17 24.99 -18.96
C TYR A 887 8.66 24.79 -19.29
N CYS A 888 9.59 25.18 -18.41
CA CYS A 888 11.03 25.01 -18.65
C CYS A 888 11.69 23.91 -17.81
N GLN A 889 11.04 23.40 -16.76
CA GLN A 889 11.57 22.28 -15.96
C GLN A 889 10.72 21.02 -16.09
N MET A 890 9.39 21.10 -15.94
CA MET A 890 8.54 19.90 -15.96
C MET A 890 8.31 19.31 -17.36
N VAL A 891 8.24 20.11 -18.42
CA VAL A 891 8.08 19.56 -19.79
C VAL A 891 9.22 18.61 -20.19
N PRO A 892 10.52 18.94 -20.03
CA PRO A 892 11.62 18.00 -20.25
C PRO A 892 11.50 16.66 -19.50
N MET A 893 10.83 16.63 -18.34
CA MET A 893 10.62 15.41 -17.56
C MET A 893 9.59 14.48 -18.23
N VAL A 894 8.59 15.05 -18.92
CA VAL A 894 7.66 14.27 -19.75
C VAL A 894 8.41 13.58 -20.88
N ASN A 895 9.32 14.29 -21.56
CA ASN A 895 10.18 13.70 -22.59
C ASN A 895 10.93 12.48 -22.04
N THR A 896 11.52 12.56 -20.83
CA THR A 896 12.23 11.42 -20.23
C THR A 896 11.31 10.22 -19.93
N TYR A 897 10.05 10.42 -19.51
CA TYR A 897 9.13 9.29 -19.31
C TYR A 897 8.75 8.60 -20.63
N THR A 898 8.62 9.35 -21.73
CA THR A 898 8.25 8.80 -23.05
C THR A 898 9.36 7.95 -23.66
N SER A 899 10.61 8.15 -23.23
CA SER A 899 11.80 7.41 -23.66
C SER A 899 12.47 6.62 -22.53
N ASP A 900 11.73 6.27 -21.48
CA ASP A 900 12.26 5.54 -20.31
C ASP A 900 12.69 4.12 -20.68
N SER A 901 13.73 3.61 -20.00
CA SER A 901 14.20 2.23 -20.20
C SER A 901 13.15 1.20 -19.77
N SER A 902 12.41 1.44 -18.68
CA SER A 902 11.31 0.58 -18.26
C SER A 902 10.08 0.84 -19.13
N TRP A 903 9.64 -0.21 -19.83
CA TRP A 903 8.43 -0.18 -20.63
C TRP A 903 7.17 0.13 -19.79
N GLN A 904 7.20 -0.12 -18.48
CA GLN A 904 6.09 0.20 -17.58
C GLN A 904 5.94 1.72 -17.36
N VAL A 905 7.05 2.47 -17.34
CA VAL A 905 7.02 3.95 -17.29
C VAL A 905 6.49 4.51 -18.61
N ARG A 906 6.93 3.94 -19.75
CA ARG A 906 6.41 4.31 -21.08
C ARG A 906 4.92 3.97 -21.22
N LEU A 907 4.48 2.80 -20.72
CA LEU A 907 3.08 2.39 -20.69
C LEU A 907 2.20 3.37 -19.89
N GLU A 908 2.61 3.72 -18.67
CA GLU A 908 1.84 4.66 -17.86
C GLU A 908 1.82 6.06 -18.47
N THR A 909 2.89 6.45 -19.15
CA THR A 909 2.96 7.72 -19.91
C THR A 909 2.00 7.70 -21.10
N ALA A 910 2.00 6.64 -21.91
CA ALA A 910 1.07 6.47 -23.04
C ALA A 910 -0.40 6.56 -22.60
N ARG A 911 -0.75 5.90 -21.50
CA ARG A 911 -2.09 5.97 -20.87
C ARG A 911 -2.48 7.37 -20.39
N THR A 912 -1.51 8.20 -20.03
CA THR A 912 -1.74 9.49 -19.36
C THR A 912 -1.41 10.74 -20.19
N LEU A 913 -0.93 10.61 -21.43
CA LEU A 913 -0.78 11.72 -22.39
C LEU A 913 -2.05 12.62 -22.53
N PRO A 914 -3.29 12.09 -22.53
CA PRO A 914 -4.51 12.90 -22.49
C PRO A 914 -4.68 13.75 -21.23
N ALA A 915 -4.06 13.35 -20.11
CA ALA A 915 -4.06 14.10 -18.86
C ALA A 915 -2.90 15.12 -18.83
N PHE A 916 -1.72 14.79 -19.37
CA PHE A 916 -0.64 15.76 -19.59
C PHE A 916 -1.11 16.98 -20.41
N CYS A 917 -1.85 16.76 -21.50
CA CYS A 917 -2.41 17.86 -22.31
C CYS A 917 -3.31 18.79 -21.47
N ARG A 918 -4.23 18.22 -20.67
CA ARG A 918 -5.13 19.01 -19.81
C ARG A 918 -4.38 19.74 -18.68
N ALA A 919 -3.35 19.10 -18.12
CA ALA A 919 -2.57 19.63 -16.99
C ALA A 919 -1.67 20.82 -17.37
N PHE A 920 -0.97 20.76 -18.51
CA PHE A 920 -0.07 21.85 -18.95
C PHE A 920 -0.78 22.89 -19.82
N GLY A 921 -1.81 22.50 -20.58
CA GLY A 921 -2.57 23.40 -21.45
C GLY A 921 -2.21 23.29 -22.94
N ALA A 922 -2.90 24.12 -23.74
CA ALA A 922 -2.77 24.16 -25.20
C ALA A 922 -1.33 24.44 -25.65
N GLU A 923 -0.61 25.23 -24.87
CA GLU A 923 0.76 25.71 -25.05
C GLU A 923 1.78 24.57 -25.30
N TYR A 924 1.55 23.39 -24.72
CA TYR A 924 2.38 22.20 -24.89
C TYR A 924 1.63 20.99 -25.45
N THR A 925 0.36 21.18 -25.85
CA THR A 925 -0.48 20.13 -26.42
C THR A 925 -0.05 19.73 -27.84
N ASP A 926 0.75 20.53 -28.54
CA ASP A 926 1.47 20.09 -29.75
C ASP A 926 2.57 19.09 -29.39
N VAL A 927 3.46 19.46 -28.46
CA VAL A 927 4.57 18.61 -27.99
C VAL A 927 4.10 17.25 -27.46
N PHE A 928 2.97 17.18 -26.74
CA PHE A 928 2.44 15.90 -26.26
C PHE A 928 1.73 15.07 -27.35
N VAL A 929 1.25 15.69 -28.42
CA VAL A 929 0.79 14.96 -29.62
C VAL A 929 1.99 14.39 -30.37
N ASP A 930 3.10 15.11 -30.50
CA ASP A 930 4.33 14.57 -31.10
C ASP A 930 4.87 13.37 -30.32
N HIS A 931 4.84 13.42 -28.97
CA HIS A 931 5.16 12.27 -28.13
C HIS A 931 4.20 11.10 -28.35
N PHE A 932 2.89 11.32 -28.43
CA PHE A 932 1.92 10.28 -28.78
C PHE A 932 2.27 9.61 -30.13
N VAL A 933 2.54 10.41 -31.16
CA VAL A 933 2.91 9.93 -32.50
C VAL A 933 4.18 9.09 -32.47
N SER A 934 5.15 9.44 -31.61
CA SER A 934 6.36 8.63 -31.40
C SER A 934 6.08 7.32 -30.66
N MET A 935 5.22 7.32 -29.63
CA MET A 935 4.93 6.14 -28.79
C MET A 935 4.01 5.13 -29.47
N VAL A 936 3.26 5.53 -30.50
CA VAL A 936 2.59 4.59 -31.42
C VAL A 936 3.59 3.62 -32.08
N GLY A 937 4.86 4.00 -32.22
CA GLY A 937 5.94 3.15 -32.73
C GLY A 937 6.71 2.33 -31.69
N ASP A 938 6.27 2.26 -30.42
CA ASP A 938 7.01 1.60 -29.34
C ASP A 938 7.24 0.08 -29.61
N PRO A 939 8.42 -0.49 -29.31
CA PRO A 939 8.64 -1.94 -29.46
C PRO A 939 7.68 -2.79 -28.61
N THR A 940 7.26 -2.31 -27.43
CA THR A 940 6.44 -3.06 -26.48
C THR A 940 4.95 -3.01 -26.85
N VAL A 941 4.32 -4.19 -26.91
CA VAL A 941 2.92 -4.39 -27.36
C VAL A 941 1.93 -3.63 -26.48
N GLU A 942 2.15 -3.64 -25.16
CA GLU A 942 1.32 -2.99 -24.14
C GLU A 942 1.32 -1.47 -24.31
N VAL A 943 2.45 -0.89 -24.69
CA VAL A 943 2.58 0.55 -24.93
C VAL A 943 1.83 0.95 -26.20
N ARG A 944 1.99 0.20 -27.30
CA ARG A 944 1.22 0.43 -28.54
C ARG A 944 -0.28 0.22 -28.36
N ARG A 945 -0.68 -0.77 -27.57
CA ARG A 945 -2.07 -1.00 -27.15
C ARG A 945 -2.61 0.21 -26.37
N ALA A 946 -1.85 0.71 -25.40
CA ALA A 946 -2.24 1.92 -24.66
C ALA A 946 -2.30 3.17 -25.54
N CYS A 947 -1.47 3.29 -26.58
CA CYS A 947 -1.60 4.34 -27.59
C CYS A 947 -2.87 4.16 -28.44
N ALA A 948 -3.24 2.94 -28.84
CA ALA A 948 -4.49 2.67 -29.54
C ALA A 948 -5.72 3.07 -28.69
N GLU A 949 -5.78 2.63 -27.43
CA GLU A 949 -6.82 3.00 -26.46
C GLU A 949 -6.84 4.51 -26.16
N GLY A 950 -5.64 5.11 -26.04
CA GLY A 950 -5.43 6.51 -25.71
C GLY A 950 -5.72 7.49 -26.86
N ALA A 951 -5.75 7.04 -28.13
CA ALA A 951 -5.97 7.90 -29.28
C ALA A 951 -7.28 8.71 -29.15
N PHE A 952 -8.42 8.02 -29.03
CA PHE A 952 -9.72 8.63 -28.78
C PHE A 952 -9.71 9.62 -27.59
N LEU A 953 -9.13 9.22 -26.46
CA LEU A 953 -9.05 10.03 -25.23
C LEU A 953 -8.19 11.29 -25.40
N LEU A 954 -7.17 11.24 -26.25
CA LEU A 954 -6.35 12.38 -26.64
C LEU A 954 -7.16 13.35 -27.51
N GLY A 955 -7.98 12.84 -28.43
CA GLY A 955 -8.95 13.66 -29.19
C GLY A 955 -9.97 14.37 -28.30
N GLU A 956 -10.48 13.68 -27.27
CA GLU A 956 -11.31 14.32 -26.24
C GLU A 956 -10.52 15.39 -25.46
N ALA A 957 -9.26 15.16 -25.12
CA ALA A 957 -8.42 16.16 -24.46
C ALA A 957 -8.23 17.43 -25.33
N LEU A 958 -7.99 17.27 -26.64
CA LEU A 958 -7.90 18.38 -27.59
C LEU A 958 -9.19 19.21 -27.62
N ARG A 959 -10.35 18.54 -27.66
CA ARG A 959 -11.68 19.16 -27.63
C ARG A 959 -11.91 19.92 -26.32
N ASP A 960 -11.63 19.30 -25.18
CA ASP A 960 -11.88 19.90 -23.85
C ASP A 960 -11.01 21.16 -23.64
N ILE A 961 -9.75 21.13 -24.07
CA ILE A 961 -8.82 22.27 -24.01
C ILE A 961 -9.30 23.40 -24.94
N ALA A 962 -9.74 23.07 -26.15
CA ALA A 962 -10.33 24.05 -27.07
C ALA A 962 -11.58 24.73 -26.46
N ILE A 963 -12.47 23.96 -25.81
CA ILE A 963 -13.64 24.52 -25.11
C ILE A 963 -13.19 25.47 -23.99
N GLN A 964 -12.19 25.11 -23.19
CA GLN A 964 -11.65 25.99 -22.13
C GLN A 964 -11.13 27.33 -22.68
N GLN A 965 -10.44 27.33 -23.83
CA GLN A 965 -9.99 28.56 -24.50
C GLN A 965 -11.13 29.47 -24.97
N THR A 966 -12.33 28.93 -25.18
CA THR A 966 -13.52 29.73 -25.56
C THR A 966 -14.24 30.35 -24.36
N ALA A 967 -13.91 29.90 -23.13
CA ALA A 967 -14.57 30.32 -21.90
C ALA A 967 -13.81 31.43 -21.14
N THR A 968 -12.54 31.72 -21.48
CA THR A 968 -11.76 32.80 -20.88
C THR A 968 -12.23 34.17 -21.41
N PRO A 969 -12.80 35.06 -20.57
CA PRO A 969 -13.20 36.38 -21.04
C PRO A 969 -11.95 37.21 -21.35
N LYS A 970 -11.83 37.65 -22.62
CA LYS A 970 -10.84 38.66 -23.03
C LYS A 970 -11.08 39.92 -22.18
N SER A 971 -10.06 40.42 -21.48
CA SER A 971 -10.20 41.64 -20.67
C SER A 971 -10.47 42.85 -21.55
N ASP A 972 -11.51 43.61 -21.21
CA ASP A 972 -11.93 44.82 -21.93
C ASP A 972 -10.83 45.89 -21.94
N ASP A 973 -10.24 46.16 -23.11
CA ASP A 973 -9.50 47.42 -23.33
C ASP A 973 -9.49 47.89 -24.80
N SER A 974 -10.67 47.95 -25.45
CA SER A 974 -10.91 48.87 -26.57
C SER A 974 -12.40 49.04 -26.85
N ALA A 975 -12.90 50.28 -26.84
CA ALA A 975 -14.32 50.58 -27.01
C ALA A 975 -14.78 50.73 -28.47
N THR A 976 -16.09 50.54 -28.70
CA THR A 976 -16.88 50.87 -29.90
C THR A 976 -16.59 50.09 -31.19
N GLN A 977 -17.40 49.06 -31.48
CA GLN A 977 -18.54 49.19 -32.42
C GLN A 977 -19.52 47.99 -32.34
N GLU A 978 -20.61 48.03 -33.11
CA GLU A 978 -21.85 47.29 -32.86
C GLU A 978 -22.03 45.97 -33.65
N VAL A 979 -22.83 45.06 -33.05
CA VAL A 979 -23.75 44.09 -33.69
C VAL A 979 -23.18 42.78 -34.31
N ASN A 980 -23.70 41.66 -33.77
CA ASN A 980 -23.86 40.32 -34.34
C ASN A 980 -22.63 39.57 -34.91
N LYS A 981 -21.82 38.98 -34.02
CA LYS A 981 -21.10 37.69 -34.24
C LYS A 981 -20.55 37.13 -32.92
N SER A 982 -21.22 36.15 -32.32
CA SER A 982 -20.76 35.54 -31.04
C SER A 982 -20.98 34.02 -30.90
N ASN A 983 -21.49 33.33 -31.93
CA ASN A 983 -21.49 31.85 -31.99
C ASN A 983 -20.36 31.32 -32.92
N GLY A 984 -19.45 32.20 -33.37
CA GLY A 984 -18.40 31.87 -34.33
C GLY A 984 -17.10 31.37 -33.67
N GLU A 985 -16.47 32.21 -32.84
CA GLU A 985 -15.17 31.90 -32.23
C GLU A 985 -15.20 30.59 -31.43
N SER A 986 -16.30 30.29 -30.73
CA SER A 986 -16.48 29.05 -29.98
C SER A 986 -16.43 27.78 -30.84
N SER A 987 -16.79 27.87 -32.13
CA SER A 987 -16.69 26.75 -33.07
C SER A 987 -15.28 26.62 -33.68
N GLU A 988 -14.51 27.72 -33.75
CA GLU A 988 -13.25 27.74 -34.50
C GLU A 988 -12.15 26.94 -33.79
N PHE A 989 -11.99 27.11 -32.47
CA PHE A 989 -11.05 26.31 -31.67
C PHE A 989 -11.42 24.82 -31.66
N VAL A 990 -12.71 24.48 -31.58
CA VAL A 990 -13.18 23.09 -31.60
C VAL A 990 -12.95 22.44 -32.97
N VAL A 991 -13.19 23.16 -34.06
CA VAL A 991 -12.86 22.70 -35.42
C VAL A 991 -11.35 22.56 -35.61
N ALA A 992 -10.53 23.46 -35.05
CA ALA A 992 -9.07 23.32 -35.07
C ALA A 992 -8.60 22.07 -34.31
N ALA A 993 -9.20 21.76 -33.16
CA ALA A 993 -8.94 20.53 -32.41
C ALA A 993 -9.33 19.26 -33.19
N GLN A 994 -10.50 19.26 -33.84
CA GLN A 994 -10.94 18.18 -34.74
C GLN A 994 -9.96 17.98 -35.90
N VAL A 995 -9.56 19.06 -36.59
CA VAL A 995 -8.61 19.02 -37.71
C VAL A 995 -7.25 18.49 -37.25
N LYS A 996 -6.76 18.90 -36.07
CA LYS A 996 -5.52 18.37 -35.50
C LYS A 996 -5.63 16.88 -35.15
N PHE A 997 -6.75 16.45 -34.58
CA PHE A 997 -6.97 15.02 -34.30
C PHE A 997 -6.93 14.18 -35.58
N VAL A 998 -7.66 14.60 -36.61
CA VAL A 998 -7.76 13.94 -37.92
C VAL A 998 -6.42 13.95 -38.68
N ARG A 999 -5.60 15.01 -38.55
CA ARG A 999 -4.34 15.16 -39.32
C ARG A 999 -3.06 14.77 -38.60
N SER A 1000 -3.09 14.59 -37.28
CA SER A 1000 -1.88 14.30 -36.49
C SER A 1000 -2.01 13.02 -35.67
N VAL A 1001 -3.15 12.79 -35.02
CA VAL A 1001 -3.33 11.65 -34.09
C VAL A 1001 -3.78 10.40 -34.84
N LEU A 1002 -4.86 10.49 -35.61
CA LEU A 1002 -5.36 9.36 -36.41
C LEU A 1002 -4.35 8.84 -37.45
N PRO A 1003 -3.59 9.69 -38.18
CA PRO A 1003 -2.66 9.19 -39.19
C PRO A 1003 -1.45 8.47 -38.62
N ALA A 1004 -1.07 8.73 -37.37
CA ALA A 1004 -0.07 7.92 -36.70
C ALA A 1004 -0.58 6.49 -36.46
N THR A 1005 -1.85 6.34 -36.07
CA THR A 1005 -2.42 5.03 -35.74
C THR A 1005 -2.69 4.12 -36.96
N TYR A 1006 -2.52 4.58 -38.20
CA TYR A 1006 -2.61 3.71 -39.39
C TYR A 1006 -1.73 2.45 -39.26
N THR A 1007 -0.52 2.58 -38.74
CA THR A 1007 0.42 1.45 -38.57
C THR A 1007 -0.12 0.38 -37.61
N LEU A 1008 -0.88 0.79 -36.59
CA LEU A 1008 -1.50 -0.10 -35.62
C LEU A 1008 -2.68 -0.91 -36.22
N SER A 1009 -3.27 -0.46 -37.32
CA SER A 1009 -4.28 -1.27 -38.04
C SER A 1009 -3.69 -2.52 -38.70
N THR A 1010 -2.37 -2.53 -38.89
CA THR A 1010 -1.57 -3.65 -39.38
C THR A 1010 -0.61 -4.22 -38.31
N ASP A 1011 -0.84 -3.96 -37.02
CA ASP A 1011 -0.01 -4.50 -35.95
C ASP A 1011 -0.04 -6.03 -35.95
N VAL A 1012 1.05 -6.68 -35.52
CA VAL A 1012 1.12 -8.13 -35.35
C VAL A 1012 0.14 -8.59 -34.27
N SER A 1013 0.00 -7.82 -33.18
CA SER A 1013 -0.85 -8.14 -32.04
C SER A 1013 -2.33 -7.87 -32.32
N VAL A 1014 -3.16 -8.92 -32.24
CA VAL A 1014 -4.63 -8.81 -32.34
C VAL A 1014 -5.18 -7.85 -31.28
N ALA A 1015 -4.61 -7.83 -30.07
CA ALA A 1015 -5.06 -6.93 -28.99
C ALA A 1015 -4.83 -5.44 -29.34
N VAL A 1016 -3.74 -5.10 -30.05
CA VAL A 1016 -3.50 -3.73 -30.53
C VAL A 1016 -4.49 -3.37 -31.62
N ARG A 1017 -4.73 -4.27 -32.58
CA ARG A 1017 -5.74 -4.08 -33.65
C ARG A 1017 -7.15 -3.91 -33.08
N LEU A 1018 -7.51 -4.68 -32.05
CA LEU A 1018 -8.81 -4.66 -31.37
C LEU A 1018 -9.04 -3.35 -30.61
N SER A 1019 -8.07 -2.92 -29.80
CA SER A 1019 -8.15 -1.63 -29.10
C SER A 1019 -8.22 -0.46 -30.08
N LEU A 1020 -7.53 -0.53 -31.24
CA LEU A 1020 -7.64 0.51 -32.26
C LEU A 1020 -9.01 0.51 -32.94
N ALA A 1021 -9.56 -0.65 -33.30
CA ALA A 1021 -10.89 -0.78 -33.90
C ALA A 1021 -11.97 -0.09 -33.05
N GLN A 1022 -11.93 -0.30 -31.73
CA GLN A 1022 -12.79 0.38 -30.77
C GLN A 1022 -12.54 1.90 -30.73
N SER A 1023 -11.28 2.32 -30.61
CA SER A 1023 -10.88 3.73 -30.49
C SER A 1023 -11.23 4.58 -31.72
N VAL A 1024 -11.01 4.04 -32.93
CA VAL A 1024 -11.32 4.73 -34.19
C VAL A 1024 -12.82 4.75 -34.45
N GLY A 1025 -13.56 3.65 -34.16
CA GLY A 1025 -15.02 3.64 -34.24
C GLY A 1025 -15.66 4.67 -33.29
N ARG A 1026 -15.21 4.72 -32.03
CA ARG A 1026 -15.67 5.74 -31.05
C ARG A 1026 -15.34 7.16 -31.47
N SER A 1027 -14.25 7.39 -32.21
CA SER A 1027 -13.85 8.73 -32.67
C SER A 1027 -14.90 9.40 -33.59
N LEU A 1028 -15.78 8.61 -34.22
CA LEU A 1028 -16.91 9.11 -35.00
C LEU A 1028 -17.87 10.02 -34.19
N GLN A 1029 -17.91 9.90 -32.85
CA GLN A 1029 -18.79 10.71 -31.99
C GLN A 1029 -18.47 12.22 -32.03
N PHE A 1030 -17.22 12.60 -32.34
CA PHE A 1030 -16.77 14.00 -32.29
C PHE A 1030 -16.07 14.47 -33.58
N ILE A 1031 -15.78 13.56 -34.51
CA ILE A 1031 -15.38 13.88 -35.87
C ILE A 1031 -16.64 14.14 -36.69
N GLY A 1032 -16.75 15.31 -37.33
CA GLY A 1032 -17.84 15.56 -38.27
C GLY A 1032 -17.73 14.68 -39.52
N SER A 1033 -18.88 14.25 -40.06
CA SER A 1033 -19.00 13.35 -41.22
C SER A 1033 -18.18 13.75 -42.45
N ASN A 1034 -17.88 15.04 -42.62
CA ASN A 1034 -16.96 15.57 -43.64
C ASN A 1034 -15.55 14.95 -43.64
N TYR A 1035 -15.11 14.33 -42.53
CA TYR A 1035 -13.79 13.69 -42.40
C TYR A 1035 -13.86 12.15 -42.38
N TYR A 1036 -15.04 11.54 -42.54
CA TYR A 1036 -15.16 10.08 -42.50
C TYR A 1036 -14.40 9.41 -43.66
N ASP A 1037 -14.29 10.09 -44.80
CA ASP A 1037 -13.45 9.67 -45.94
C ASP A 1037 -11.96 9.54 -45.56
N GLU A 1038 -11.47 10.31 -44.57
CA GLU A 1038 -10.09 10.15 -44.06
C GLU A 1038 -9.94 8.89 -43.19
N LEU A 1039 -11.03 8.32 -42.63
CA LEU A 1039 -11.00 7.07 -41.86
C LEU A 1039 -11.26 5.81 -42.69
N VAL A 1040 -11.79 5.95 -43.91
CA VAL A 1040 -12.07 4.84 -44.84
C VAL A 1040 -10.89 3.85 -44.98
N PRO A 1041 -9.61 4.26 -45.05
CA PRO A 1041 -8.50 3.30 -45.13
C PRO A 1041 -8.41 2.34 -43.93
N ILE A 1042 -8.59 2.83 -42.70
CA ILE A 1042 -8.62 1.97 -41.49
C ILE A 1042 -9.86 1.07 -41.53
N PHE A 1043 -11.01 1.62 -41.92
CA PHE A 1043 -12.23 0.82 -42.06
C PHE A 1043 -12.08 -0.28 -43.11
N THR A 1044 -11.49 -0.02 -44.28
CA THR A 1044 -11.21 -1.08 -45.26
C THR A 1044 -10.18 -2.10 -44.77
N GLN A 1045 -9.14 -1.65 -44.05
CA GLN A 1045 -8.12 -2.55 -43.51
C GLN A 1045 -8.69 -3.47 -42.43
N PHE A 1046 -9.60 -2.98 -41.59
CA PHE A 1046 -10.23 -3.77 -40.53
C PHE A 1046 -11.43 -4.59 -41.00
N LEU A 1047 -12.20 -4.15 -42.00
CA LEU A 1047 -13.37 -4.89 -42.51
C LEU A 1047 -13.03 -6.00 -43.50
N ASP A 1048 -11.79 -6.08 -43.98
CA ASP A 1048 -11.32 -7.14 -44.87
C ASP A 1048 -11.48 -8.54 -44.24
N GLU A 1049 -11.88 -9.53 -45.04
CA GLU A 1049 -12.20 -10.89 -44.56
C GLU A 1049 -11.00 -11.65 -43.97
N SER A 1050 -9.76 -11.23 -44.29
CA SER A 1050 -8.53 -11.78 -43.69
C SER A 1050 -8.26 -11.30 -42.27
N GLN A 1051 -8.99 -10.28 -41.77
CA GLN A 1051 -8.85 -9.84 -40.38
C GLN A 1051 -9.60 -10.74 -39.42
N ASP A 1052 -9.07 -10.79 -38.19
CA ASP A 1052 -9.74 -11.40 -37.04
C ASP A 1052 -11.20 -10.93 -36.95
N ALA A 1053 -12.09 -11.88 -36.69
CA ALA A 1053 -13.51 -11.64 -36.66
C ALA A 1053 -13.94 -10.79 -35.44
N THR A 1054 -13.17 -10.80 -34.35
CA THR A 1054 -13.43 -9.98 -33.15
C THR A 1054 -13.05 -8.51 -33.36
N VAL A 1055 -11.93 -8.25 -34.06
CA VAL A 1055 -11.51 -6.92 -34.53
C VAL A 1055 -12.57 -6.35 -35.49
N ARG A 1056 -12.97 -7.12 -36.51
CA ARG A 1056 -14.07 -6.75 -37.44
C ARG A 1056 -15.35 -6.38 -36.71
N ALA A 1057 -15.80 -7.27 -35.84
CA ALA A 1057 -17.02 -7.12 -35.08
C ALA A 1057 -17.00 -5.88 -34.16
N SER A 1058 -15.88 -5.65 -33.46
CA SER A 1058 -15.78 -4.51 -32.54
C SER A 1058 -15.72 -3.17 -33.27
N LEU A 1059 -15.10 -3.10 -34.45
CA LEU A 1059 -15.20 -1.91 -35.30
C LEU A 1059 -16.67 -1.65 -35.68
N LEU A 1060 -17.36 -2.67 -36.20
CA LEU A 1060 -18.74 -2.52 -36.67
C LEU A 1060 -19.72 -2.12 -35.57
N GLU A 1061 -19.50 -2.60 -34.34
CA GLU A 1061 -20.31 -2.23 -33.17
C GLU A 1061 -20.18 -0.74 -32.83
N GLU A 1062 -18.95 -0.21 -32.77
CA GLU A 1062 -18.73 1.22 -32.53
C GLU A 1062 -19.17 2.09 -33.72
N MET A 1063 -18.99 1.62 -34.96
CA MET A 1063 -19.49 2.33 -36.14
C MET A 1063 -21.02 2.43 -36.13
N ALA A 1064 -21.74 1.34 -35.85
CA ALA A 1064 -23.20 1.36 -35.73
C ALA A 1064 -23.67 2.34 -34.63
N ARG A 1065 -22.93 2.41 -33.51
CA ARG A 1065 -23.22 3.30 -32.38
C ARG A 1065 -23.01 4.78 -32.69
N TYR A 1066 -21.95 5.13 -33.45
CA TYR A 1066 -21.45 6.51 -33.54
C TYR A 1066 -21.36 7.13 -34.95
N CYS A 1067 -21.58 6.39 -36.05
CA CYS A 1067 -21.56 7.00 -37.38
C CYS A 1067 -22.71 7.99 -37.58
N ASP A 1068 -22.45 9.14 -38.19
CA ASP A 1068 -23.49 10.06 -38.70
C ASP A 1068 -24.39 9.34 -39.72
N SER A 1069 -25.70 9.30 -39.43
CA SER A 1069 -26.71 8.63 -40.26
C SER A 1069 -26.96 9.30 -41.62
N SER A 1070 -26.38 10.48 -41.86
CA SER A 1070 -26.34 11.15 -43.17
C SER A 1070 -25.15 10.76 -44.05
N SER A 1071 -24.21 9.95 -43.56
CA SER A 1071 -23.03 9.53 -44.33
C SER A 1071 -23.32 8.30 -45.20
N ASP A 1072 -23.73 8.53 -46.45
CA ASP A 1072 -23.93 7.47 -47.45
C ASP A 1072 -22.71 6.55 -47.60
N THR A 1073 -21.49 7.11 -47.63
CA THR A 1073 -20.22 6.36 -47.79
C THR A 1073 -20.02 5.32 -46.69
N VAL A 1074 -20.12 5.74 -45.42
CA VAL A 1074 -19.91 4.84 -44.27
C VAL A 1074 -21.06 3.85 -44.15
N THR A 1075 -22.29 4.30 -44.36
CA THR A 1075 -23.50 3.46 -44.34
C THR A 1075 -23.40 2.32 -45.36
N ALA A 1076 -22.94 2.61 -46.58
CA ALA A 1076 -22.74 1.63 -47.64
C ALA A 1076 -21.63 0.61 -47.34
N MET A 1077 -20.63 0.96 -46.51
CA MET A 1077 -19.59 0.03 -46.06
C MET A 1077 -20.08 -0.90 -44.93
N ILE A 1078 -20.77 -0.36 -43.92
CA ILE A 1078 -21.10 -1.12 -42.71
C ILE A 1078 -22.33 -2.01 -42.87
N PHE A 1079 -23.32 -1.65 -43.71
CA PHE A 1079 -24.52 -2.47 -43.89
C PHE A 1079 -24.23 -3.91 -44.37
N PRO A 1080 -23.46 -4.14 -45.46
CA PRO A 1080 -23.14 -5.49 -45.90
C PRO A 1080 -22.26 -6.25 -44.90
N ALA A 1081 -21.33 -5.55 -44.24
CA ALA A 1081 -20.41 -6.12 -43.27
C ALA A 1081 -21.12 -6.61 -42.01
N ILE A 1082 -22.05 -5.81 -41.46
CA ILE A 1082 -22.95 -6.23 -40.36
C ILE A 1082 -23.78 -7.43 -40.80
N GLN A 1083 -24.38 -7.40 -42.00
CA GLN A 1083 -25.21 -8.50 -42.50
C GLN A 1083 -24.44 -9.82 -42.63
N ALA A 1084 -23.13 -9.79 -42.93
CA ALA A 1084 -22.28 -10.97 -43.00
C ALA A 1084 -22.03 -11.62 -41.61
N LEU A 1085 -21.92 -10.82 -40.54
CA LEU A 1085 -21.68 -11.34 -39.17
C LEU A 1085 -22.77 -12.35 -38.73
N ARG A 1086 -24.02 -12.11 -39.13
CA ARG A 1086 -25.21 -12.94 -38.85
C ARG A 1086 -24.97 -14.43 -39.13
N THR A 1087 -24.27 -14.74 -40.22
CA THR A 1087 -24.10 -16.12 -40.73
C THR A 1087 -22.72 -16.70 -40.44
N SER A 1088 -21.92 -16.07 -39.57
CA SER A 1088 -20.60 -16.60 -39.19
C SER A 1088 -20.69 -17.96 -38.49
N VAL A 1089 -19.72 -18.84 -38.76
CA VAL A 1089 -19.58 -20.14 -38.10
C VAL A 1089 -19.28 -19.96 -36.61
N GLN A 1090 -18.38 -19.04 -36.28
CA GLN A 1090 -18.03 -18.68 -34.91
C GLN A 1090 -19.21 -17.96 -34.22
N TRP A 1091 -19.71 -18.54 -33.13
CA TRP A 1091 -20.90 -18.03 -32.43
C TRP A 1091 -20.67 -16.67 -31.74
N ARG A 1092 -19.46 -16.39 -31.28
CA ARG A 1092 -19.08 -15.09 -30.69
C ARG A 1092 -19.26 -13.94 -31.70
N VAL A 1093 -19.05 -14.21 -32.99
CA VAL A 1093 -19.28 -13.26 -34.09
C VAL A 1093 -20.77 -13.05 -34.35
N ARG A 1094 -21.60 -14.10 -34.22
CA ARG A 1094 -23.07 -13.99 -34.29
C ARG A 1094 -23.66 -13.24 -33.08
N VAL A 1095 -23.07 -13.36 -31.89
CA VAL A 1095 -23.37 -12.48 -30.74
C VAL A 1095 -23.07 -11.03 -31.10
N LYS A 1096 -21.92 -10.73 -31.72
CA LYS A 1096 -21.57 -9.37 -32.14
C LYS A 1096 -22.46 -8.78 -33.24
N PHE A 1097 -23.05 -9.58 -34.12
CA PHE A 1097 -24.14 -9.11 -35.00
C PHE A 1097 -25.27 -8.47 -34.17
N VAL A 1098 -25.74 -9.16 -33.13
CA VAL A 1098 -26.82 -8.66 -32.26
C VAL A 1098 -26.40 -7.38 -31.53
N HIS A 1099 -25.14 -7.28 -31.07
CA HIS A 1099 -24.64 -6.04 -30.49
C HIS A 1099 -24.59 -4.87 -31.48
N CYS A 1100 -24.22 -5.10 -32.76
CA CYS A 1100 -24.25 -4.05 -33.79
C CYS A 1100 -25.68 -3.54 -34.04
N VAL A 1101 -26.65 -4.45 -34.13
CA VAL A 1101 -28.07 -4.10 -34.35
C VAL A 1101 -28.67 -3.39 -33.13
N ALA A 1102 -28.33 -3.84 -31.91
CA ALA A 1102 -28.75 -3.17 -30.68
C ALA A 1102 -28.12 -1.78 -30.53
N ALA A 1103 -26.82 -1.63 -30.80
CA ALA A 1103 -26.13 -0.35 -30.77
C ALA A 1103 -26.68 0.66 -31.78
N TRP A 1104 -27.25 0.19 -32.90
CA TRP A 1104 -28.01 1.01 -33.84
C TRP A 1104 -29.40 1.38 -33.31
N ALA A 1105 -30.09 0.44 -32.66
CA ALA A 1105 -31.42 0.66 -32.10
C ALA A 1105 -31.43 1.63 -30.90
N GLU A 1106 -30.30 1.72 -30.19
CA GLU A 1106 -30.11 2.50 -28.96
C GLU A 1106 -29.66 3.96 -29.21
N ARG A 1107 -29.57 4.40 -30.48
CA ARG A 1107 -29.09 5.74 -30.86
C ARG A 1107 -30.10 6.86 -30.54
N ASP A 1108 -29.59 7.96 -29.97
CA ASP A 1108 -30.39 9.17 -29.68
C ASP A 1108 -30.55 10.13 -30.87
N ASP A 1109 -29.89 9.89 -32.03
CA ASP A 1109 -30.01 10.77 -33.22
C ASP A 1109 -31.31 10.56 -34.02
N GLY A 1110 -32.09 9.53 -33.68
CA GLY A 1110 -33.32 9.17 -34.38
C GLY A 1110 -33.10 8.42 -35.69
N ALA A 1111 -31.92 7.85 -35.93
CA ALA A 1111 -31.69 6.97 -37.08
C ALA A 1111 -32.61 5.75 -37.03
N ALA A 1112 -33.42 5.56 -38.08
CA ALA A 1112 -34.33 4.43 -38.17
C ALA A 1112 -33.56 3.11 -38.28
N LEU A 1113 -33.85 2.14 -37.41
CA LEU A 1113 -33.29 0.80 -37.48
C LEU A 1113 -33.79 0.06 -38.73
N PRO A 1114 -32.91 -0.58 -39.53
CA PRO A 1114 -33.34 -1.42 -40.65
C PRO A 1114 -34.17 -2.62 -40.16
N ALA A 1115 -35.40 -2.74 -40.65
CA ALA A 1115 -36.29 -3.83 -40.26
C ALA A 1115 -35.68 -5.22 -40.52
N ASP A 1116 -34.95 -5.38 -41.64
CA ASP A 1116 -34.27 -6.63 -42.01
C ASP A 1116 -33.19 -7.05 -40.99
N PHE A 1117 -32.57 -6.10 -40.28
CA PHE A 1117 -31.60 -6.40 -39.22
C PHE A 1117 -32.30 -6.89 -37.94
N ALA A 1118 -33.40 -6.25 -37.54
CA ALA A 1118 -34.17 -6.67 -36.37
C ALA A 1118 -34.88 -8.02 -36.60
N ASP A 1119 -35.42 -8.23 -37.81
CA ASP A 1119 -35.97 -9.51 -38.24
C ASP A 1119 -34.90 -10.61 -38.23
N ALA A 1120 -33.67 -10.31 -38.66
CA ALA A 1120 -32.54 -11.24 -38.56
C ALA A 1120 -32.15 -11.57 -37.10
N CYS A 1121 -32.23 -10.61 -36.17
CA CYS A 1121 -32.10 -10.91 -34.73
C CYS A 1121 -33.22 -11.84 -34.24
N LEU A 1122 -34.48 -11.61 -34.65
CA LEU A 1122 -35.59 -12.51 -34.34
C LEU A 1122 -35.36 -13.93 -34.90
N GLU A 1123 -34.73 -14.09 -36.06
CA GLU A 1123 -34.34 -15.41 -36.57
C GLU A 1123 -33.32 -16.11 -35.64
N LEU A 1124 -32.33 -15.38 -35.10
CA LEU A 1124 -31.32 -15.90 -34.16
C LEU A 1124 -31.87 -16.37 -32.79
N LEU A 1125 -33.13 -16.09 -32.45
CA LEU A 1125 -33.83 -16.79 -31.34
C LEU A 1125 -33.92 -18.32 -31.55
N GLY A 1126 -33.61 -18.81 -32.76
CA GLY A 1126 -33.50 -20.23 -33.11
C GLY A 1126 -32.06 -20.74 -33.25
N ASP A 1127 -31.02 -19.98 -32.85
CA ASP A 1127 -29.62 -20.43 -32.94
C ASP A 1127 -29.37 -21.72 -32.14
N ALA A 1128 -28.37 -22.51 -32.54
CA ALA A 1128 -27.96 -23.70 -31.80
C ALA A 1128 -27.30 -23.34 -30.45
N VAL A 1129 -26.49 -22.28 -30.43
CA VAL A 1129 -25.73 -21.82 -29.26
C VAL A 1129 -26.62 -20.98 -28.34
N ASN A 1130 -26.49 -21.20 -27.03
CA ASN A 1130 -27.39 -20.61 -26.05
C ASN A 1130 -27.12 -19.13 -25.81
N GLU A 1131 -25.86 -18.75 -25.90
CA GLU A 1131 -25.33 -17.43 -25.60
C GLU A 1131 -25.78 -16.43 -26.68
N VAL A 1132 -25.83 -16.87 -27.95
CA VAL A 1132 -26.44 -16.13 -29.06
C VAL A 1132 -27.92 -15.84 -28.76
N ARG A 1133 -28.70 -16.87 -28.39
CA ARG A 1133 -30.13 -16.73 -28.08
C ARG A 1133 -30.37 -15.81 -26.88
N ALA A 1134 -29.55 -15.92 -25.84
CA ALA A 1134 -29.67 -15.13 -24.62
C ALA A 1134 -29.41 -13.63 -24.88
N VAL A 1135 -28.36 -13.29 -25.64
CA VAL A 1135 -28.07 -11.89 -26.03
C VAL A 1135 -29.16 -11.31 -26.93
N VAL A 1136 -29.76 -12.11 -27.83
CA VAL A 1136 -30.96 -11.65 -28.56
C VAL A 1136 -32.08 -11.30 -27.59
N CYS A 1137 -32.45 -12.20 -26.68
CA CYS A 1137 -33.51 -11.95 -25.69
C CYS A 1137 -33.25 -10.68 -24.86
N GLU A 1138 -32.01 -10.47 -24.42
CA GLU A 1138 -31.58 -9.27 -23.67
C GLU A 1138 -31.85 -7.97 -24.44
N LYS A 1139 -31.62 -7.97 -25.75
CA LYS A 1139 -31.74 -6.76 -26.59
C LYS A 1139 -33.12 -6.56 -27.24
N LEU A 1140 -34.05 -7.53 -27.17
CA LEU A 1140 -35.41 -7.36 -27.72
C LEU A 1140 -36.12 -6.07 -27.26
N PRO A 1141 -36.04 -5.61 -25.99
CA PRO A 1141 -36.65 -4.35 -25.57
C PRO A 1141 -36.03 -3.11 -26.24
N SER A 1142 -34.71 -3.12 -26.52
CA SER A 1142 -34.05 -2.04 -27.26
C SER A 1142 -34.55 -1.96 -28.70
N LEU A 1143 -34.71 -3.12 -29.36
CA LEU A 1143 -35.29 -3.21 -30.70
C LEU A 1143 -36.77 -2.77 -30.72
N GLY A 1144 -37.55 -3.20 -29.73
CA GLY A 1144 -38.96 -2.84 -29.55
C GLY A 1144 -39.19 -1.35 -29.32
N LYS A 1145 -38.36 -0.71 -28.49
CA LYS A 1145 -38.33 0.76 -28.31
C LYS A 1145 -38.04 1.50 -29.62
N SER A 1146 -37.15 0.98 -30.45
CA SER A 1146 -36.69 1.62 -31.70
C SER A 1146 -37.69 1.48 -32.85
N LEU A 1147 -38.23 0.28 -33.07
CA LEU A 1147 -39.18 -0.02 -34.15
C LEU A 1147 -40.67 0.19 -33.78
N GLY A 1148 -40.96 0.36 -32.48
CA GLY A 1148 -42.30 0.60 -31.98
C GLY A 1148 -43.15 -0.66 -31.77
N SER A 1149 -44.27 -0.47 -31.08
CA SER A 1149 -45.16 -1.54 -30.62
C SER A 1149 -45.81 -2.36 -31.75
N GLU A 1150 -45.91 -1.82 -32.97
CA GLU A 1150 -46.44 -2.54 -34.14
C GLU A 1150 -45.52 -3.70 -34.55
N TRP A 1151 -44.21 -3.47 -34.66
CA TRP A 1151 -43.22 -4.53 -34.93
C TRP A 1151 -43.16 -5.57 -33.80
N VAL A 1152 -43.26 -5.12 -32.54
CA VAL A 1152 -43.34 -6.03 -31.38
C VAL A 1152 -44.60 -6.92 -31.47
N ALA A 1153 -45.74 -6.33 -31.83
CA ALA A 1153 -47.03 -7.00 -31.92
C ALA A 1153 -47.16 -7.98 -33.09
N GLU A 1154 -46.55 -7.68 -34.23
CA GLU A 1154 -46.72 -8.43 -35.49
C GLU A 1154 -45.57 -9.40 -35.80
N LYS A 1155 -44.34 -9.14 -35.34
CA LYS A 1155 -43.17 -10.01 -35.61
C LYS A 1155 -42.58 -10.62 -34.35
N CYS A 1156 -42.31 -9.81 -33.32
CA CYS A 1156 -41.63 -10.29 -32.12
C CYS A 1156 -42.48 -11.31 -31.34
N VAL A 1157 -43.73 -10.98 -31.00
CA VAL A 1157 -44.62 -11.90 -30.25
C VAL A 1157 -44.86 -13.22 -30.99
N PRO A 1158 -45.19 -13.25 -32.31
CA PRO A 1158 -45.28 -14.51 -33.05
C PRO A 1158 -43.98 -15.32 -33.08
N ARG A 1159 -42.81 -14.68 -33.15
CA ARG A 1159 -41.52 -15.42 -33.09
C ARG A 1159 -41.28 -16.04 -31.72
N VAL A 1160 -41.57 -15.31 -30.63
CA VAL A 1160 -41.47 -15.83 -29.25
C VAL A 1160 -42.46 -16.99 -29.03
N SER A 1161 -43.68 -16.89 -29.57
CA SER A 1161 -44.67 -17.99 -29.57
C SER A 1161 -44.13 -19.26 -30.26
N VAL A 1162 -43.52 -19.13 -31.45
CA VAL A 1162 -42.86 -20.25 -32.13
C VAL A 1162 -41.74 -20.86 -31.28
N CYS A 1163 -40.96 -20.06 -30.56
CA CYS A 1163 -39.95 -20.57 -29.63
C CYS A 1163 -40.57 -21.35 -28.46
N LEU A 1164 -41.66 -20.86 -27.85
CA LEU A 1164 -42.44 -21.56 -26.80
C LEU A 1164 -43.09 -22.88 -27.27
N GLN A 1165 -43.21 -23.13 -28.57
CA GLN A 1165 -43.72 -24.39 -29.12
C GLN A 1165 -42.62 -25.32 -29.65
N SER A 1166 -41.38 -24.83 -29.76
CA SER A 1166 -40.23 -25.50 -30.37
C SER A 1166 -39.56 -26.57 -29.46
N THR A 1167 -38.28 -26.84 -29.68
CA THR A 1167 -37.42 -27.72 -28.87
C THR A 1167 -37.28 -27.22 -27.43
N PHE A 1168 -36.79 -28.07 -26.53
CA PHE A 1168 -36.49 -27.71 -25.13
C PHE A 1168 -35.71 -26.38 -24.99
N HIS A 1169 -34.64 -26.20 -25.76
CA HIS A 1169 -33.83 -24.99 -25.77
C HIS A 1169 -34.59 -23.77 -26.32
N GLY A 1170 -35.41 -23.97 -27.36
CA GLY A 1170 -36.29 -22.92 -27.89
C GLY A 1170 -37.33 -22.46 -26.85
N ARG A 1171 -37.90 -23.39 -26.08
CA ARG A 1171 -38.88 -23.09 -25.03
C ARG A 1171 -38.29 -22.27 -23.89
N LEU A 1172 -37.10 -22.64 -23.39
CA LEU A 1172 -36.37 -21.84 -22.40
C LEU A 1172 -36.04 -20.44 -22.93
N THR A 1173 -35.66 -20.33 -24.21
CA THR A 1173 -35.41 -19.04 -24.88
C THR A 1173 -36.68 -18.19 -24.95
N GLY A 1174 -37.81 -18.80 -25.31
CA GLY A 1174 -39.11 -18.14 -25.33
C GLY A 1174 -39.53 -17.61 -23.96
N LEU A 1175 -39.37 -18.41 -22.89
CA LEU A 1175 -39.66 -17.99 -21.52
C LEU A 1175 -38.81 -16.78 -21.09
N LEU A 1176 -37.51 -16.77 -21.44
CA LEU A 1176 -36.63 -15.63 -21.19
C LEU A 1176 -37.05 -14.38 -21.97
N ALA A 1177 -37.42 -14.52 -23.25
CA ALA A 1177 -37.89 -13.40 -24.06
C ALA A 1177 -39.19 -12.79 -23.49
N VAL A 1178 -40.12 -13.62 -23.00
CA VAL A 1178 -41.35 -13.17 -22.32
C VAL A 1178 -41.04 -12.38 -21.06
N GLU A 1179 -40.15 -12.87 -20.22
CA GLU A 1179 -39.75 -12.25 -18.95
C GLU A 1179 -39.20 -10.82 -19.16
N LEU A 1180 -38.38 -10.64 -20.21
CA LEU A 1180 -37.74 -9.36 -20.56
C LEU A 1180 -38.68 -8.40 -21.30
N LEU A 1181 -39.57 -8.90 -22.15
CA LEU A 1181 -40.56 -8.10 -22.88
C LEU A 1181 -41.81 -7.73 -22.07
N ALA A 1182 -42.03 -8.35 -20.90
CA ALA A 1182 -43.23 -8.13 -20.08
C ALA A 1182 -43.58 -6.65 -19.83
N PRO A 1183 -42.63 -5.71 -19.58
CA PRO A 1183 -42.93 -4.28 -19.41
C PRO A 1183 -43.43 -3.57 -20.68
N GLU A 1184 -43.16 -4.11 -21.87
CA GLU A 1184 -43.66 -3.56 -23.14
C GLU A 1184 -45.02 -4.19 -23.50
N LEU A 1185 -45.12 -5.51 -23.36
CA LEU A 1185 -46.36 -6.28 -23.55
C LEU A 1185 -47.49 -5.79 -22.62
N GLN A 1186 -47.15 -5.35 -21.41
CA GLN A 1186 -48.09 -4.71 -20.47
C GLN A 1186 -48.62 -3.36 -21.02
N LYS A 1187 -47.76 -2.51 -21.58
CA LYS A 1187 -48.18 -1.21 -22.19
C LYS A 1187 -49.04 -1.41 -23.44
N MET A 1188 -48.89 -2.56 -24.09
CA MET A 1188 -49.59 -2.94 -25.33
C MET A 1188 -50.89 -3.75 -25.10
N ASP A 1189 -51.26 -4.01 -23.84
CA ASP A 1189 -52.38 -4.89 -23.44
C ASP A 1189 -52.30 -6.33 -24.03
N LYS A 1190 -51.08 -6.79 -24.35
CA LYS A 1190 -50.79 -8.13 -24.92
C LYS A 1190 -50.18 -9.12 -23.92
N LEU A 1191 -49.93 -8.70 -22.68
CA LEU A 1191 -49.29 -9.57 -21.68
C LEU A 1191 -50.17 -10.79 -21.31
N ARG A 1192 -51.51 -10.67 -21.40
CA ARG A 1192 -52.46 -11.76 -21.20
C ARG A 1192 -52.27 -12.90 -22.21
N ASP A 1193 -52.25 -12.58 -23.50
CA ASP A 1193 -52.03 -13.52 -24.62
C ASP A 1193 -50.78 -14.38 -24.41
N VAL A 1194 -49.76 -13.78 -23.79
CA VAL A 1194 -48.46 -14.40 -23.54
C VAL A 1194 -48.47 -15.24 -22.26
N ILE A 1195 -49.21 -14.85 -21.22
CA ILE A 1195 -49.40 -15.65 -20.00
C ILE A 1195 -50.04 -17.01 -20.31
N GLU A 1196 -51.04 -17.06 -21.21
CA GLU A 1196 -51.65 -18.33 -21.64
C GLU A 1196 -50.63 -19.28 -22.29
N MET A 1197 -49.68 -18.76 -23.09
CA MET A 1197 -48.60 -19.55 -23.69
C MET A 1197 -47.55 -20.03 -22.67
N VAL A 1198 -47.36 -19.30 -21.56
CA VAL A 1198 -46.49 -19.73 -20.45
C VAL A 1198 -47.17 -20.81 -19.60
N LEU A 1199 -48.48 -20.67 -19.34
CA LEU A 1199 -49.29 -21.69 -18.62
C LEU A 1199 -49.27 -23.05 -19.34
N GLU A 1200 -49.26 -23.08 -20.67
CA GLU A 1200 -49.07 -24.32 -21.44
C GLU A 1200 -47.75 -25.04 -21.04
N GLN A 1201 -46.67 -24.31 -20.80
CA GLN A 1201 -45.36 -24.88 -20.45
C GLN A 1201 -45.33 -25.51 -19.04
N CYS A 1202 -46.21 -25.08 -18.12
CA CYS A 1202 -46.40 -25.73 -16.83
C CYS A 1202 -46.93 -27.18 -16.97
N THR A 1203 -47.52 -27.54 -18.12
CA THR A 1203 -47.94 -28.93 -18.42
C THR A 1203 -46.84 -29.78 -19.07
N SER A 1204 -45.65 -29.23 -19.29
CA SER A 1204 -44.54 -29.89 -19.99
C SER A 1204 -44.07 -31.15 -19.24
N LYS A 1205 -43.70 -32.19 -20.00
CA LYS A 1205 -43.14 -33.42 -19.43
C LYS A 1205 -41.76 -33.20 -18.78
N THR A 1206 -41.02 -32.17 -19.18
CA THR A 1206 -39.68 -31.88 -18.65
C THR A 1206 -39.77 -30.94 -17.46
N ALA A 1207 -39.25 -31.37 -16.30
CA ALA A 1207 -39.31 -30.61 -15.04
C ALA A 1207 -38.72 -29.19 -15.17
N ASN A 1208 -37.53 -29.04 -15.75
CA ASN A 1208 -36.85 -27.74 -15.92
C ASN A 1208 -37.70 -26.71 -16.70
N LEU A 1209 -38.60 -27.17 -17.58
CA LEU A 1209 -39.55 -26.28 -18.27
C LEU A 1209 -40.71 -25.86 -17.36
N ARG A 1210 -41.25 -26.78 -16.54
CA ARG A 1210 -42.28 -26.45 -15.53
C ARG A 1210 -41.71 -25.46 -14.51
N PHE A 1211 -40.53 -25.75 -13.97
CA PHE A 1211 -39.76 -24.88 -13.07
C PHE A 1211 -39.57 -23.47 -13.64
N ARG A 1212 -39.05 -23.34 -14.87
CA ARG A 1212 -38.83 -22.01 -15.47
C ARG A 1212 -40.14 -21.30 -15.78
N ALA A 1213 -41.17 -22.02 -16.23
CA ALA A 1213 -42.48 -21.44 -16.52
C ALA A 1213 -43.15 -20.88 -15.24
N LEU A 1214 -43.12 -21.62 -14.13
CA LEU A 1214 -43.61 -21.15 -12.82
C LEU A 1214 -42.91 -19.84 -12.40
N ARG A 1215 -41.57 -19.83 -12.44
CA ARG A 1215 -40.79 -18.62 -12.12
C ARG A 1215 -41.08 -17.45 -13.07
N THR A 1216 -41.38 -17.72 -14.34
CA THR A 1216 -41.80 -16.70 -15.31
C THR A 1216 -43.17 -16.14 -14.94
N LEU A 1217 -44.15 -16.99 -14.60
CA LEU A 1217 -45.50 -16.58 -14.15
C LEU A 1217 -45.43 -15.67 -12.92
N GLY A 1218 -44.62 -16.03 -11.92
CA GLY A 1218 -44.39 -15.22 -10.71
C GLY A 1218 -43.80 -13.82 -10.98
N LEU A 1219 -43.21 -13.59 -12.17
CA LEU A 1219 -42.66 -12.28 -12.58
C LEU A 1219 -43.59 -11.48 -13.50
N ILE A 1220 -44.50 -12.14 -14.23
CA ILE A 1220 -45.35 -11.49 -15.24
C ILE A 1220 -46.83 -11.37 -14.83
N VAL A 1221 -47.40 -12.34 -14.10
CA VAL A 1221 -48.82 -12.27 -13.69
C VAL A 1221 -49.09 -11.12 -12.69
N PRO A 1222 -48.22 -10.86 -11.68
CA PRO A 1222 -48.37 -9.68 -10.82
C PRO A 1222 -48.41 -8.34 -11.57
N ARG A 1223 -47.80 -8.25 -12.76
CA ARG A 1223 -47.81 -7.01 -13.56
C ARG A 1223 -49.18 -6.69 -14.17
N LEU A 1224 -50.05 -7.67 -14.38
CA LEU A 1224 -51.40 -7.39 -14.88
C LEU A 1224 -52.28 -6.67 -13.84
N ASN A 1225 -52.05 -6.92 -12.54
CA ASN A 1225 -52.91 -6.47 -11.44
C ASN A 1225 -54.41 -6.81 -11.68
N ASP A 1226 -54.67 -7.98 -12.26
CA ASP A 1226 -56.01 -8.51 -12.55
C ASP A 1226 -56.28 -9.76 -11.70
N PRO A 1227 -57.15 -9.66 -10.67
CA PRO A 1227 -57.50 -10.80 -9.82
C PRO A 1227 -58.02 -12.02 -10.57
N THR A 1228 -58.67 -11.85 -11.73
CA THR A 1228 -59.25 -12.98 -12.47
C THR A 1228 -58.17 -13.84 -13.12
N THR A 1229 -57.15 -13.22 -13.74
CA THR A 1229 -55.99 -13.95 -14.28
C THR A 1229 -55.15 -14.57 -13.17
N THR A 1230 -54.99 -13.89 -12.03
CA THR A 1230 -54.22 -14.40 -10.89
C THR A 1230 -54.86 -15.65 -10.29
N GLU A 1231 -56.18 -15.68 -10.09
CA GLU A 1231 -56.87 -16.88 -9.58
C GLU A 1231 -56.84 -18.04 -10.59
N SER A 1232 -57.09 -17.79 -11.88
CA SER A 1232 -56.97 -18.84 -12.93
C SER A 1232 -55.52 -19.34 -13.12
N THR A 1233 -54.51 -18.52 -12.81
CA THR A 1233 -53.11 -18.97 -12.73
C THR A 1233 -52.91 -19.89 -11.52
N LEU A 1234 -53.47 -19.52 -10.36
CA LEU A 1234 -53.37 -20.30 -9.13
C LEU A 1234 -54.07 -21.68 -9.21
N GLU A 1235 -55.14 -21.82 -10.00
CA GLU A 1235 -55.74 -23.14 -10.30
C GLU A 1235 -54.73 -24.12 -10.95
N ILE A 1236 -53.74 -23.61 -11.70
CA ILE A 1236 -52.70 -24.40 -12.37
C ILE A 1236 -51.42 -24.53 -11.50
N VAL A 1237 -51.09 -23.50 -10.71
CA VAL A 1237 -49.90 -23.51 -9.83
C VAL A 1237 -50.10 -24.36 -8.58
N ARG A 1238 -51.25 -24.26 -7.89
CA ARG A 1238 -51.49 -24.94 -6.59
C ARG A 1238 -51.28 -26.46 -6.63
N PRO A 1239 -51.72 -27.22 -7.67
CA PRO A 1239 -51.43 -28.66 -7.74
C PRO A 1239 -49.93 -28.97 -7.81
N LEU A 1240 -49.16 -28.16 -8.54
CA LEU A 1240 -47.73 -28.38 -8.79
C LEU A 1240 -46.86 -28.16 -7.54
N ALA A 1241 -47.39 -27.57 -6.47
CA ALA A 1241 -46.71 -27.49 -5.17
C ALA A 1241 -46.80 -28.79 -4.35
N VAL A 1242 -47.69 -29.73 -4.70
CA VAL A 1242 -48.03 -30.89 -3.85
C VAL A 1242 -47.46 -32.20 -4.39
N VAL A 1243 -46.87 -33.01 -3.48
CA VAL A 1243 -46.12 -34.26 -3.77
C VAL A 1243 -46.97 -35.31 -4.50
N GLU A 1244 -48.28 -35.35 -4.27
CA GLU A 1244 -49.20 -36.28 -4.94
C GLU A 1244 -49.43 -35.98 -6.43
N THR A 1245 -49.09 -34.78 -6.93
CA THR A 1245 -49.30 -34.42 -8.35
C THR A 1245 -48.03 -33.98 -9.07
N GLU A 1246 -47.04 -33.43 -8.36
CA GLU A 1246 -45.70 -33.20 -8.87
C GLU A 1246 -44.66 -34.03 -8.11
N ALA A 1247 -43.88 -34.83 -8.85
CA ALA A 1247 -42.84 -35.69 -8.29
C ALA A 1247 -41.51 -34.95 -8.09
N ASP A 1248 -41.24 -33.95 -8.91
CA ASP A 1248 -39.99 -33.18 -8.94
C ASP A 1248 -39.90 -32.15 -7.79
N PRO A 1249 -38.83 -32.12 -6.98
CA PRO A 1249 -38.72 -31.22 -5.83
C PRO A 1249 -38.58 -29.75 -6.23
N ASP A 1250 -37.77 -29.45 -7.25
CA ASP A 1250 -37.47 -28.08 -7.67
C ASP A 1250 -38.73 -27.42 -8.24
N VAL A 1251 -39.52 -28.19 -9.02
CA VAL A 1251 -40.82 -27.73 -9.53
C VAL A 1251 -41.80 -27.43 -8.38
N ARG A 1252 -41.82 -28.23 -7.31
CA ARG A 1252 -42.66 -27.96 -6.12
C ARG A 1252 -42.25 -26.69 -5.39
N GLU A 1253 -40.95 -26.50 -5.12
CA GLU A 1253 -40.47 -25.27 -4.46
C GLU A 1253 -40.77 -24.03 -5.31
N ALA A 1254 -40.53 -24.11 -6.63
CA ALA A 1254 -40.89 -23.04 -7.54
C ALA A 1254 -42.40 -22.77 -7.60
N ALA A 1255 -43.24 -23.80 -7.46
CA ALA A 1255 -44.69 -23.66 -7.40
C ALA A 1255 -45.15 -23.02 -6.08
N GLU A 1256 -44.62 -23.43 -4.92
CA GLU A 1256 -44.93 -22.85 -3.61
C GLU A 1256 -44.51 -21.38 -3.53
N ALA A 1257 -43.30 -21.05 -4.01
CA ALA A 1257 -42.83 -19.66 -4.10
C ALA A 1257 -43.69 -18.82 -5.06
N THR A 1258 -44.08 -19.38 -6.21
CA THR A 1258 -44.96 -18.69 -7.18
C THR A 1258 -46.37 -18.51 -6.61
N GLN A 1259 -46.95 -19.52 -5.97
CA GLN A 1259 -48.23 -19.43 -5.28
C GLN A 1259 -48.21 -18.31 -4.24
N THR A 1260 -47.19 -18.28 -3.39
CA THR A 1260 -47.06 -17.26 -2.33
C THR A 1260 -47.04 -15.84 -2.90
N LEU A 1261 -46.33 -15.62 -4.02
CA LEU A 1261 -46.30 -14.33 -4.70
C LEU A 1261 -47.65 -13.93 -5.31
N LEU A 1262 -48.39 -14.89 -5.89
CA LEU A 1262 -49.69 -14.63 -6.52
C LEU A 1262 -50.81 -14.43 -5.48
N GLU A 1263 -50.80 -15.20 -4.39
CA GLU A 1263 -51.73 -15.03 -3.28
C GLU A 1263 -51.47 -13.71 -2.54
N ALA A 1264 -50.21 -13.24 -2.47
CA ALA A 1264 -49.87 -11.89 -1.97
C ALA A 1264 -50.31 -10.73 -2.90
N VAL A 1265 -50.77 -11.00 -4.13
CA VAL A 1265 -51.36 -10.01 -5.07
C VAL A 1265 -52.90 -10.00 -5.00
N LEU A 1266 -53.51 -11.01 -4.37
CA LEU A 1266 -54.97 -11.11 -4.19
C LEU A 1266 -55.48 -10.58 -2.83
N ASN A 1267 -54.56 -10.29 -1.89
CA ASN A 1267 -54.86 -9.81 -0.53
C ASN A 1267 -54.57 -8.30 -0.35
#